data_AF-A0A0W4ZRK2-F1
#
_entry.id   AF-A0A0W4ZRK2-F1
#
_cell.length_a   1.000
_cell.length_b   1.000
_cell.length_c   1.000
_cell.angle_alpha   90.00
_cell.angle_beta   90.00
_cell.angle_gamma   90.00
#
_symmetry.space_group_name_H-M   'P 1'
#
loop_
_entity.id
_entity.type
_entity.pdbx_description
1 polymer ?
#
loop_
_entity_poly.entity_id
_entity_poly.type
_entity_poly.pdbx_seq_one_letter_code
_entity_poly.pdbx_strand_id
1 'polypeptide(L)'
;MGIKSEKVNFFKKNNIFPKVCSKMDCLTRIFEKKKNKTIRDQKVYSEKNVKNSFHSYSQSAISDTSSSKFIENRSKDPLIKQKYKDLTSSLPSCEKQKYFQEIKLDDDNYITISGFIINKPYQFLYYLLCIITGGFVYLIFLWVPQWKVSFTLKPSPLSTCNWVVIKDKYKEIDVLKIKKEDRGELIFTIYEGFQNPYDFQTKNESSETTPFTYIDYRYLRFIYYPKEQKFIPTYSWKDPLFMLPIEDISKGLSTRARDDREVIFGKNQMDIQEKSVIRLLIDEILHYFYIFQIFSIILWFSDTYYYYASCILAISAMNIIISLINTKKNIRLLRIMSRYISDVRVLRDGVWVTTLSSELVPGDIFDISDPNLSIVPCSSILLTGDCIINESSLTGESIPISKIFASKSAVELLNQVETEVPKELHKHYLFCGTKIIRVRKPFSKDQQAPALAMVVKTGFNTSKGSLMRSILFQKSTSFKFYQDSMRFVAFMAMVAICGFIVNVLRFVEMGITWKLIIVRSLDLITIVVPPALPTTLAIGANFAISRLKKRQIYCTSPSKINISGTVDIMCFDKTGTLTEDGLDVFGVRVIDTPHNRFGKIHKESLTLSFYASNYNDISPHNRDNAILYTMATCHSLKVLNNHLISDPLDLKMFDFTGWIFEENQEYLSKDDSQSFEDQNTAHDFNQEIVSSIVKPKKDLRINDIKDSNFENISSFELGVIKTFEFISHLRRMSVIVKEFSSSDMQVYLKGAPEIMKDVCLLSSLPEDYDQVISYYTGHGFRVIACAMKVLPDMTWIKAQKMTREEVEKDLFFVGFIIFENKLKPTSSETITTLKEADIRCVMCTGDNILTSISVSKRCNIIQHDVQVYMATIQGNIDSPDAKLIWENTESPEMILDNDTLMPQYIPSDSNDPSYYKNCFPEKYFLAITGDVFKWMINFSPYDVFEKMLVKTQVFARMSPDEKHTLVEKLQLLDYCVGFCGDGANDCGALRAANIGISLSDAEASIVSSFTDKKFNITCVFDLIREGRAALVTSFSCFKYMALYSAIQFISASILYSSASNLGNFQYLYIDLMLVLPIAISMGRSEAYPKLVKKRPTASLVSNKIIGSLLGNIFILLSLQLTVYYLVRLQDWYEKPLPRSDLFDVSNSDNSALFTFSCYQYILIAVILSIGPPYRQPIYRNRIFVFFIVVSLITVTLILCKPASWIYEILELSYIRSDFCLIIISLAIFNYTVTWLSEKYLFLPISIQISSMIRKLLCLNTTKRKKRYEEIQSALKF
;
A
#
# COMPACT_ATOMS: atom_id res chain seq x y z
N MET A 1 64.12 9.97 -14.04
CA MET A 1 65.31 9.59 -14.85
C MET A 1 65.31 8.07 -15.03
N GLY A 2 65.92 7.55 -16.10
CA GLY A 2 66.47 6.19 -16.15
C GLY A 2 65.51 5.01 -16.39
N ILE A 3 65.75 4.31 -17.52
CA ILE A 3 66.20 2.90 -17.60
C ILE A 3 65.35 1.79 -16.91
N LYS A 4 65.18 0.55 -17.42
CA LYS A 4 65.21 -0.12 -18.75
C LYS A 4 64.96 -1.63 -18.48
N SER A 5 65.12 -2.50 -19.50
CA SER A 5 65.17 -3.99 -19.44
C SER A 5 63.86 -4.72 -19.05
N GLU A 6 63.26 -5.62 -19.84
CA GLU A 6 63.74 -6.87 -20.53
C GLU A 6 63.72 -8.11 -19.60
N LYS A 7 63.39 -9.35 -20.01
CA LYS A 7 62.87 -9.95 -21.27
C LYS A 7 62.44 -11.42 -21.01
N VAL A 8 62.12 -12.15 -22.09
CA VAL A 8 62.19 -13.63 -22.29
C VAL A 8 60.95 -14.46 -21.87
N ASN A 9 60.52 -15.52 -22.60
CA ASN A 9 60.25 -15.66 -24.05
C ASN A 9 59.57 -17.03 -24.39
N PHE A 10 58.92 -17.10 -25.57
CA PHE A 10 58.74 -18.32 -26.41
C PHE A 10 57.93 -19.53 -25.86
N PHE A 11 57.52 -20.55 -26.64
CA PHE A 11 57.72 -20.89 -28.08
C PHE A 11 56.43 -21.52 -28.69
N LYS A 12 56.02 -21.08 -29.91
CA LYS A 12 55.30 -21.67 -31.09
C LYS A 12 54.54 -23.04 -30.95
N LYS A 13 53.60 -23.48 -31.81
CA LYS A 13 53.16 -23.24 -33.22
C LYS A 13 51.70 -23.82 -33.35
N ASN A 14 50.95 -24.06 -34.45
CA ASN A 14 51.00 -23.93 -35.93
C ASN A 14 49.53 -23.91 -36.47
N ASN A 15 49.04 -22.82 -37.05
CA ASN A 15 48.77 -22.61 -38.50
C ASN A 15 48.05 -23.71 -39.31
N ILE A 16 46.96 -23.30 -40.01
CA ILE A 16 46.81 -23.31 -41.48
C ILE A 16 45.78 -22.21 -41.91
N PHE A 17 45.91 -21.66 -43.12
CA PHE A 17 45.18 -20.51 -43.70
C PHE A 17 44.45 -20.95 -45.00
N PRO A 18 43.36 -20.27 -45.47
CA PRO A 18 43.43 -19.04 -46.31
C PRO A 18 42.51 -17.88 -45.80
N LYS A 19 42.85 -16.58 -45.91
CA LYS A 19 42.91 -15.65 -47.09
C LYS A 19 41.52 -15.39 -47.70
N VAL A 20 41.06 -14.17 -48.01
CA VAL A 20 41.67 -12.80 -48.17
C VAL A 20 40.66 -11.72 -47.66
N CYS A 21 40.85 -10.38 -47.62
CA CYS A 21 41.87 -9.49 -48.20
C CYS A 21 42.40 -8.34 -47.29
N SER A 22 41.87 -7.10 -47.35
CA SER A 22 42.64 -5.86 -47.04
C SER A 22 41.87 -4.62 -46.54
N LYS A 23 42.56 -3.83 -45.69
CA LYS A 23 42.53 -2.34 -45.47
C LYS A 23 41.18 -1.60 -45.32
N MET A 24 40.94 -0.69 -44.37
CA MET A 24 41.79 0.26 -43.62
C MET A 24 42.34 1.46 -44.43
N ASP A 25 41.43 2.31 -44.96
CA ASP A 25 41.74 3.66 -45.48
C ASP A 25 40.47 4.56 -45.51
N CYS A 26 40.11 5.26 -44.41
CA CYS A 26 39.18 6.44 -44.45
C CYS A 26 38.99 7.26 -43.15
N LEU A 27 39.92 7.29 -42.20
CA LEU A 27 39.75 8.07 -40.94
C LEU A 27 39.97 9.60 -41.07
N THR A 28 39.91 10.12 -42.30
CA THR A 28 40.31 11.50 -42.68
C THR A 28 39.26 12.23 -43.53
N ARG A 29 37.96 11.97 -43.33
CA ARG A 29 36.87 12.61 -44.12
C ARG A 29 35.67 13.20 -43.37
N ILE A 30 35.68 13.23 -42.04
CA ILE A 30 34.53 13.73 -41.24
C ILE A 30 34.73 15.18 -40.72
N PHE A 31 35.97 15.67 -40.59
CA PHE A 31 36.22 16.99 -39.98
C PHE A 31 36.16 18.21 -40.93
N GLU A 32 36.13 18.03 -42.25
CA GLU A 32 36.17 19.17 -43.20
C GLU A 32 34.79 19.64 -43.72
N LYS A 33 33.70 18.92 -43.44
CA LYS A 33 32.37 19.24 -44.02
C LYS A 33 31.49 20.21 -43.21
N LYS A 34 32.08 20.98 -42.28
CA LYS A 34 31.33 21.87 -41.37
C LYS A 34 31.77 23.35 -41.36
N LYS A 35 32.58 23.82 -42.32
CA LYS A 35 33.08 25.22 -42.36
C LYS A 35 32.68 26.08 -43.57
N ASN A 36 32.14 25.48 -44.65
CA ASN A 36 31.77 26.21 -45.88
C ASN A 36 30.27 26.03 -46.26
N LYS A 37 29.35 26.67 -45.51
CA LYS A 37 28.04 27.08 -46.06
C LYS A 37 27.30 28.21 -45.30
N THR A 38 28.04 29.08 -44.62
CA THR A 38 27.60 30.45 -44.36
C THR A 38 28.00 31.33 -45.55
N ILE A 39 27.21 32.38 -45.83
CA ILE A 39 27.27 33.23 -47.04
C ILE A 39 26.66 32.53 -48.27
N ARG A 40 25.89 33.31 -49.05
CA ARG A 40 24.87 32.92 -50.06
C ARG A 40 23.58 32.31 -49.47
N ASP A 41 22.42 32.97 -49.48
CA ASP A 41 22.11 34.30 -50.02
C ASP A 41 21.08 35.06 -49.16
N GLN A 42 21.41 36.31 -48.79
CA GLN A 42 20.44 37.29 -48.29
C GLN A 42 19.78 38.01 -49.48
N LYS A 43 18.68 37.46 -50.04
CA LYS A 43 17.89 38.24 -51.04
C LYS A 43 16.42 37.83 -51.28
N VAL A 44 15.69 37.42 -50.25
CA VAL A 44 14.21 37.50 -50.24
C VAL A 44 13.77 37.99 -48.86
N TYR A 45 13.49 39.29 -48.72
CA TYR A 45 13.08 39.90 -47.44
C TYR A 45 12.04 41.02 -47.64
N SER A 46 10.86 40.59 -48.08
CA SER A 46 9.59 41.33 -47.99
C SER A 46 8.45 40.31 -47.88
N GLU A 47 7.34 40.68 -47.24
CA GLU A 47 6.10 39.88 -47.15
C GLU A 47 6.17 38.48 -46.48
N LYS A 48 6.48 38.41 -45.16
CA LYS A 48 6.05 37.25 -44.34
C LYS A 48 5.89 37.41 -42.81
N ASN A 49 5.86 38.63 -42.28
CA ASN A 49 5.73 38.89 -40.84
C ASN A 49 4.27 38.92 -40.33
N VAL A 50 3.55 37.79 -40.41
CA VAL A 50 2.26 37.58 -39.68
C VAL A 50 2.08 36.15 -39.15
N LYS A 51 2.51 35.11 -39.87
CA LYS A 51 2.01 33.72 -39.65
C LYS A 51 2.85 32.77 -38.76
N ASN A 52 3.96 33.22 -38.14
CA ASN A 52 4.92 32.30 -37.49
C ASN A 52 4.96 32.31 -35.94
N SER A 53 3.95 32.85 -35.25
CA SER A 53 3.86 32.85 -33.78
C SER A 53 3.10 31.65 -33.16
N PHE A 54 2.47 30.79 -33.97
CA PHE A 54 1.46 29.81 -33.50
C PHE A 54 1.87 28.32 -33.60
N HIS A 55 3.13 27.99 -33.89
CA HIS A 55 3.58 26.59 -34.08
C HIS A 55 4.72 26.11 -33.16
N SER A 56 5.00 26.83 -32.06
CA SER A 56 6.04 26.45 -31.09
C SER A 56 5.54 25.69 -29.84
N TYR A 57 4.23 25.58 -29.62
CA TYR A 57 3.64 25.08 -28.37
C TYR A 57 3.02 23.68 -28.46
N SER A 58 3.72 22.72 -29.06
CA SER A 58 3.32 21.30 -29.09
C SER A 58 4.48 20.29 -29.18
N GLN A 59 5.70 20.69 -28.82
CA GLN A 59 6.91 19.82 -28.89
C GLN A 59 7.81 19.86 -27.64
N SER A 60 7.25 20.13 -26.45
CA SER A 60 7.98 20.20 -25.17
C SER A 60 7.65 19.05 -24.22
N ALA A 61 7.74 17.81 -24.71
CA ALA A 61 7.73 16.59 -23.91
C ALA A 61 8.54 15.48 -24.62
N ILE A 62 8.93 14.42 -23.90
CA ILE A 62 9.74 13.28 -24.37
C ILE A 62 11.21 13.64 -24.66
N SER A 63 11.96 13.95 -23.60
CA SER A 63 13.42 13.78 -23.58
C SER A 63 13.97 13.33 -22.21
N ASP A 64 13.19 12.53 -21.47
CA ASP A 64 13.58 11.88 -20.20
C ASP A 64 14.69 10.84 -20.40
N THR A 65 15.91 11.32 -20.59
CA THR A 65 17.12 10.51 -20.78
C THR A 65 17.44 9.61 -19.59
N SER A 66 16.95 9.95 -18.40
CA SER A 66 17.00 9.13 -17.17
C SER A 66 16.34 7.75 -17.34
N SER A 67 15.26 7.65 -18.11
CA SER A 67 14.53 6.40 -18.35
C SER A 67 15.38 5.31 -19.03
N SER A 68 16.36 5.72 -19.85
CA SER A 68 17.17 4.81 -20.68
C SER A 68 17.88 3.72 -19.89
N LYS A 69 18.49 4.06 -18.75
CA LYS A 69 19.26 3.13 -17.90
C LYS A 69 18.37 2.10 -17.18
N PHE A 70 17.07 2.37 -17.00
CA PHE A 70 16.13 1.43 -16.38
C PHE A 70 15.58 0.38 -17.36
N ILE A 71 15.69 0.61 -18.67
CA ILE A 71 15.08 -0.24 -19.70
C ILE A 71 15.88 -1.53 -19.95
N GLU A 72 17.22 -1.47 -19.94
CA GLU A 72 18.07 -2.59 -20.36
C GLU A 72 17.84 -3.89 -19.56
N ASN A 73 17.62 -3.78 -18.24
CA ASN A 73 17.43 -4.93 -17.36
C ASN A 73 16.03 -5.58 -17.43
N ARG A 74 15.03 -4.95 -18.07
CA ARG A 74 13.71 -5.58 -18.30
C ARG A 74 13.67 -6.52 -19.52
N SER A 75 14.76 -6.62 -20.29
CA SER A 75 14.88 -7.34 -21.58
C SER A 75 14.77 -8.88 -21.55
N LYS A 76 14.28 -9.49 -20.45
CA LYS A 76 14.21 -10.94 -20.19
C LYS A 76 12.77 -11.45 -20.02
N ASP A 77 11.99 -11.47 -21.10
CA ASP A 77 10.65 -12.07 -21.12
C ASP A 77 10.42 -12.94 -22.37
N PRO A 78 10.10 -14.24 -22.25
CA PRO A 78 10.17 -15.16 -23.40
C PRO A 78 9.01 -15.03 -24.39
N LEU A 79 7.79 -14.74 -23.93
CA LEU A 79 6.58 -14.76 -24.76
C LEU A 79 6.61 -13.74 -25.89
N ILE A 80 7.02 -12.50 -25.58
CA ILE A 80 7.21 -11.44 -26.59
C ILE A 80 8.40 -11.79 -27.48
N LYS A 81 9.49 -12.29 -26.86
CA LYS A 81 10.79 -12.53 -27.50
C LYS A 81 10.86 -13.77 -28.40
N GLN A 82 9.83 -14.60 -28.47
CA GLN A 82 9.68 -15.62 -29.53
C GLN A 82 8.82 -15.10 -30.68
N LYS A 83 7.49 -14.93 -30.51
CA LYS A 83 6.59 -14.54 -31.61
C LYS A 83 6.92 -13.22 -32.32
N TYR A 84 7.53 -12.26 -31.62
CA TYR A 84 7.93 -10.99 -32.26
C TYR A 84 9.40 -10.96 -32.69
N LYS A 85 10.27 -11.91 -32.30
CA LYS A 85 11.68 -11.89 -32.72
C LYS A 85 11.79 -11.93 -34.25
N ASP A 86 11.01 -12.81 -34.84
CA ASP A 86 11.00 -13.12 -36.27
C ASP A 86 10.39 -11.98 -37.12
N LEU A 87 9.74 -10.99 -36.49
CA LEU A 87 9.33 -9.72 -37.11
C LEU A 87 10.18 -8.50 -36.70
N THR A 88 10.85 -8.51 -35.55
CA THR A 88 11.49 -7.31 -34.96
C THR A 88 13.00 -7.21 -35.15
N SER A 89 13.60 -8.23 -35.76
CA SER A 89 14.98 -8.22 -36.27
C SER A 89 15.17 -7.34 -37.51
N SER A 90 14.08 -7.03 -38.24
CA SER A 90 14.09 -6.30 -39.51
C SER A 90 13.45 -4.90 -39.48
N LEU A 91 12.71 -4.55 -38.41
CA LEU A 91 11.93 -3.31 -38.35
C LEU A 91 12.57 -2.22 -37.45
N PRO A 92 12.54 -0.93 -37.86
CA PRO A 92 13.05 0.18 -37.07
C PRO A 92 12.16 0.50 -35.84
N SER A 93 12.70 1.27 -34.90
CA SER A 93 12.05 1.59 -33.61
C SER A 93 10.66 2.25 -33.76
N CYS A 94 10.50 3.15 -34.74
CA CYS A 94 9.24 3.86 -34.98
C CYS A 94 8.08 2.92 -35.36
N GLU A 95 8.37 1.80 -36.05
CA GLU A 95 7.32 0.85 -36.46
C GLU A 95 6.93 -0.15 -35.37
N LYS A 96 7.75 -0.30 -34.33
CA LYS A 96 7.43 -1.16 -33.19
C LYS A 96 6.25 -0.60 -32.38
N GLN A 97 6.11 0.72 -32.31
CA GLN A 97 4.96 1.41 -31.69
C GLN A 97 3.61 1.10 -32.37
N LYS A 98 3.60 0.66 -33.64
CA LYS A 98 2.35 0.33 -34.37
C LYS A 98 1.67 -0.94 -33.86
N TYR A 99 2.41 -1.84 -33.19
CA TYR A 99 1.93 -3.16 -32.74
C TYR A 99 1.69 -3.25 -31.23
N PHE A 100 2.45 -2.49 -30.45
CA PHE A 100 2.30 -2.41 -29.01
C PHE A 100 2.65 -1.00 -28.50
N GLN A 101 1.99 -0.60 -27.42
CA GLN A 101 2.14 0.68 -26.76
C GLN A 101 2.35 0.44 -25.26
N GLU A 102 3.25 1.20 -24.65
CA GLU A 102 3.35 1.28 -23.18
C GLU A 102 2.67 2.56 -22.70
N ILE A 103 1.83 2.46 -21.66
CA ILE A 103 1.12 3.59 -21.05
C ILE A 103 1.35 3.57 -19.54
N LYS A 104 1.64 4.74 -18.96
CA LYS A 104 1.65 4.99 -17.52
C LYS A 104 0.20 5.23 -17.06
N LEU A 105 -0.35 4.34 -16.24
CA LEU A 105 -1.72 4.40 -15.69
C LEU A 105 -1.80 5.28 -14.45
N ASP A 106 -0.92 4.98 -13.51
CA ASP A 106 -0.68 5.61 -12.23
C ASP A 106 0.85 5.55 -12.04
N ASP A 107 1.43 6.25 -11.06
CA ASP A 107 2.86 6.60 -11.11
C ASP A 107 3.87 5.43 -11.18
N ASP A 108 3.53 4.27 -10.61
CA ASP A 108 4.33 3.04 -10.72
C ASP A 108 3.73 1.99 -11.68
N ASN A 109 2.57 2.26 -12.28
CA ASN A 109 1.76 1.29 -13.04
C ASN A 109 1.92 1.48 -14.55
N TYR A 110 2.85 0.74 -15.16
CA TYR A 110 3.00 0.67 -16.61
C TYR A 110 2.27 -0.54 -17.18
N ILE A 111 1.37 -0.31 -18.14
CA ILE A 111 0.70 -1.37 -18.91
C ILE A 111 1.28 -1.48 -20.32
N THR A 112 1.48 -2.70 -20.80
CA THR A 112 1.75 -3.01 -22.21
C THR A 112 0.43 -3.33 -22.90
N ILE A 113 -0.02 -2.48 -23.82
CA ILE A 113 -1.17 -2.70 -24.71
C ILE A 113 -0.64 -3.32 -26.01
N SER A 114 -1.14 -4.48 -26.43
CA SER A 114 -0.71 -5.17 -27.65
C SER A 114 -1.88 -5.58 -28.54
N GLY A 115 -1.78 -5.30 -29.84
CA GLY A 115 -2.84 -5.56 -30.83
C GLY A 115 -2.86 -7.00 -31.35
N PHE A 116 -4.03 -7.62 -31.40
CA PHE A 116 -4.24 -8.99 -31.90
C PHE A 116 -5.49 -9.17 -32.77
N ILE A 117 -5.42 -10.16 -33.65
CA ILE A 117 -6.52 -10.70 -34.45
C ILE A 117 -6.64 -12.21 -34.18
N ILE A 118 -7.86 -12.75 -34.13
CA ILE A 118 -8.07 -14.20 -33.96
C ILE A 118 -7.69 -14.94 -35.23
N ASN A 119 -6.88 -15.99 -35.10
CA ASN A 119 -6.54 -16.87 -36.19
C ASN A 119 -7.63 -17.97 -36.35
N LYS A 120 -8.65 -17.69 -37.18
CA LYS A 120 -9.85 -18.54 -37.36
C LYS A 120 -9.60 -20.06 -37.39
N PRO A 121 -8.68 -20.62 -38.20
CA PRO A 121 -8.44 -22.07 -38.20
C PRO A 121 -7.89 -22.61 -36.88
N TYR A 122 -7.05 -21.85 -36.17
CA TYR A 122 -6.55 -22.25 -34.84
C TYR A 122 -7.61 -22.07 -33.74
N GLN A 123 -8.54 -21.13 -33.89
CA GLN A 123 -9.71 -21.02 -33.03
C GLN A 123 -10.68 -22.20 -33.24
N PHE A 124 -10.92 -22.61 -34.50
CA PHE A 124 -11.70 -23.80 -34.81
C PHE A 124 -11.03 -25.07 -34.26
N LEU A 125 -9.72 -25.23 -34.47
CA LEU A 125 -8.93 -26.34 -33.90
C LEU A 125 -8.99 -26.34 -32.37
N TYR A 126 -8.95 -25.17 -31.71
CA TYR A 126 -9.13 -25.07 -30.26
C TYR A 126 -10.52 -25.55 -29.82
N TYR A 127 -11.61 -25.14 -30.49
CA TYR A 127 -12.95 -25.62 -30.15
C TYR A 127 -13.11 -27.13 -30.41
N LEU A 128 -12.57 -27.62 -31.53
CA LEU A 128 -12.54 -29.05 -31.87
C LEU A 128 -11.80 -29.86 -30.80
N LEU A 129 -10.61 -29.40 -30.37
CA LEU A 129 -9.86 -30.01 -29.27
C LEU A 129 -10.62 -29.94 -27.94
N CYS A 130 -11.34 -28.85 -27.65
CA CYS A 130 -12.19 -28.76 -26.46
C CYS A 130 -13.34 -29.77 -26.49
N ILE A 131 -13.99 -29.98 -27.65
CA ILE A 131 -15.08 -30.95 -27.82
C ILE A 131 -14.54 -32.38 -27.69
N ILE A 132 -13.48 -32.71 -28.43
CA ILE A 132 -12.83 -34.05 -28.40
C ILE A 132 -12.35 -34.41 -26.98
N THR A 133 -11.89 -33.44 -26.20
CA THR A 133 -11.38 -33.67 -24.83
C THR A 133 -12.40 -33.38 -23.72
N GLY A 134 -13.70 -33.28 -24.04
CA GLY A 134 -14.76 -33.09 -23.04
C GLY A 134 -14.61 -31.82 -22.20
N GLY A 135 -13.91 -30.80 -22.71
CA GLY A 135 -13.58 -29.55 -22.01
C GLY A 135 -12.20 -29.52 -21.33
N PHE A 136 -11.42 -30.60 -21.31
CA PHE A 136 -10.11 -30.61 -20.63
C PHE A 136 -9.13 -29.56 -21.21
N VAL A 137 -9.07 -29.40 -22.54
CA VAL A 137 -8.24 -28.36 -23.18
C VAL A 137 -8.72 -26.94 -22.85
N TYR A 138 -10.03 -26.73 -22.64
CA TYR A 138 -10.58 -25.45 -22.18
C TYR A 138 -10.05 -25.10 -20.78
N LEU A 139 -9.99 -26.08 -19.86
CA LEU A 139 -9.48 -25.89 -18.50
C LEU A 139 -8.00 -25.51 -18.47
N ILE A 140 -7.16 -26.20 -19.23
CA ILE A 140 -5.73 -25.86 -19.35
C ILE A 140 -5.55 -24.42 -19.85
N PHE A 141 -6.31 -24.01 -20.86
CA PHE A 141 -6.25 -22.66 -21.43
C PHE A 141 -6.99 -21.59 -20.58
N LEU A 142 -7.78 -22.00 -19.59
CA LEU A 142 -8.33 -21.13 -18.55
C LEU A 142 -7.30 -20.85 -17.45
N TRP A 143 -6.63 -21.89 -16.94
CA TRP A 143 -5.61 -21.76 -15.91
C TRP A 143 -4.29 -21.16 -16.43
N VAL A 144 -3.97 -21.37 -17.71
CA VAL A 144 -2.78 -20.82 -18.38
C VAL A 144 -3.19 -19.95 -19.59
N PRO A 145 -3.72 -18.72 -19.36
CA PRO A 145 -4.20 -17.84 -20.43
C PRO A 145 -3.10 -17.45 -21.43
N GLN A 146 -1.84 -17.47 -21.01
CA GLN A 146 -0.67 -17.30 -21.88
C GLN A 146 -0.66 -18.30 -23.06
N TRP A 147 -1.03 -19.56 -22.81
CA TRP A 147 -1.09 -20.59 -23.86
C TRP A 147 -2.27 -20.37 -24.79
N LYS A 148 -3.43 -19.98 -24.25
CA LYS A 148 -4.63 -19.60 -25.04
C LYS A 148 -4.34 -18.45 -26.02
N VAL A 149 -3.70 -17.38 -25.53
CA VAL A 149 -3.24 -16.24 -26.34
C VAL A 149 -2.24 -16.70 -27.40
N SER A 150 -1.24 -17.51 -27.02
CA SER A 150 -0.25 -18.01 -27.99
C SER A 150 -0.84 -18.95 -29.05
N PHE A 151 -1.85 -19.74 -28.73
CA PHE A 151 -2.47 -20.68 -29.68
C PHE A 151 -3.48 -20.00 -30.61
N THR A 152 -4.35 -19.13 -30.09
CA THR A 152 -5.51 -18.61 -30.84
C THR A 152 -5.32 -17.24 -31.49
N LEU A 153 -4.35 -16.43 -31.03
CA LEU A 153 -4.18 -15.05 -31.49
C LEU A 153 -2.90 -14.86 -32.34
N LYS A 154 -3.04 -14.08 -33.42
CA LYS A 154 -1.93 -13.58 -34.26
C LYS A 154 -1.73 -12.08 -33.96
N PRO A 155 -0.49 -11.60 -33.77
CA PRO A 155 -0.24 -10.18 -33.54
C PRO A 155 -0.63 -9.33 -34.76
N SER A 156 -1.11 -8.11 -34.52
CA SER A 156 -1.53 -7.15 -35.55
C SER A 156 -1.25 -5.72 -35.12
N PRO A 157 -1.25 -4.74 -36.04
CA PRO A 157 -1.25 -3.33 -35.70
C PRO A 157 -2.45 -2.95 -34.81
N LEU A 158 -2.29 -1.89 -34.02
CA LEU A 158 -3.36 -1.35 -33.16
C LEU A 158 -4.55 -0.81 -33.98
N SER A 159 -4.30 -0.30 -35.19
CA SER A 159 -5.34 0.21 -36.10
C SER A 159 -6.32 -0.84 -36.61
N THR A 160 -5.87 -2.09 -36.82
CA THR A 160 -6.67 -3.16 -37.43
C THR A 160 -6.95 -4.33 -36.48
N CYS A 161 -6.50 -4.25 -35.23
CA CYS A 161 -6.83 -5.25 -34.23
C CYS A 161 -8.33 -5.28 -33.89
N ASN A 162 -8.81 -6.45 -33.47
CA ASN A 162 -10.16 -6.65 -32.93
C ASN A 162 -10.13 -7.03 -31.43
N TRP A 163 -8.95 -7.45 -30.96
CA TRP A 163 -8.69 -7.83 -29.57
C TRP A 163 -7.42 -7.15 -29.11
N VAL A 164 -7.43 -6.70 -27.86
CA VAL A 164 -6.27 -6.15 -27.18
C VAL A 164 -5.86 -7.11 -26.08
N VAL A 165 -4.56 -7.40 -26.01
CA VAL A 165 -3.96 -8.07 -24.86
C VAL A 165 -3.26 -6.99 -24.04
N ILE A 166 -3.77 -6.73 -22.83
CA ILE A 166 -3.17 -5.82 -21.87
C ILE A 166 -2.35 -6.65 -20.89
N LYS A 167 -1.14 -6.18 -20.58
CA LYS A 167 -0.22 -6.82 -19.63
C LYS A 167 0.23 -5.81 -18.59
N ASP A 168 0.07 -6.16 -17.32
CA ASP A 168 0.48 -5.33 -16.18
C ASP A 168 1.96 -5.57 -15.82
N LYS A 169 2.54 -4.70 -14.99
CA LYS A 169 3.92 -4.79 -14.48
C LYS A 169 4.24 -6.12 -13.77
N TYR A 170 3.20 -6.80 -13.27
CA TYR A 170 3.29 -8.13 -12.66
C TYR A 170 3.25 -9.31 -13.64
N LYS A 171 3.17 -9.05 -14.95
CA LYS A 171 3.01 -10.03 -16.04
C LYS A 171 1.68 -10.83 -16.02
N GLU A 172 0.70 -10.39 -15.24
CA GLU A 172 -0.69 -10.76 -15.43
C GLU A 172 -1.19 -10.25 -16.80
N ILE A 173 -2.14 -10.97 -17.41
CA ILE A 173 -2.56 -10.75 -18.81
C ILE A 173 -4.09 -10.75 -18.91
N ASP A 174 -4.63 -9.62 -19.33
CA ASP A 174 -6.06 -9.42 -19.59
C ASP A 174 -6.31 -9.36 -21.11
N VAL A 175 -7.33 -10.08 -21.58
CA VAL A 175 -7.69 -10.17 -23.00
C VAL A 175 -9.04 -9.51 -23.23
N LEU A 176 -9.03 -8.32 -23.85
CA LEU A 176 -10.23 -7.51 -24.09
C LEU A 176 -10.66 -7.56 -25.57
N LYS A 177 -11.97 -7.58 -25.80
CA LYS A 177 -12.56 -7.28 -27.11
C LYS A 177 -12.69 -5.77 -27.25
N ILE A 178 -12.34 -5.23 -28.41
CA ILE A 178 -12.50 -3.82 -28.73
C ILE A 178 -13.99 -3.49 -28.95
N LYS A 179 -14.42 -2.32 -28.45
CA LYS A 179 -15.73 -1.74 -28.74
C LYS A 179 -15.59 -0.74 -29.89
N LYS A 180 -16.60 -0.71 -30.75
CA LYS A 180 -16.73 0.21 -31.89
C LYS A 180 -18.17 0.71 -31.92
N GLU A 181 -18.34 2.02 -32.05
CA GLU A 181 -19.63 2.71 -32.16
C GLU A 181 -19.57 3.66 -33.36
N ASP A 182 -20.65 3.78 -34.13
CA ASP A 182 -20.57 4.40 -35.46
C ASP A 182 -20.53 5.95 -35.44
N ARG A 183 -20.44 6.57 -34.26
CA ARG A 183 -20.32 8.02 -34.05
C ARG A 183 -18.88 8.53 -34.24
N GLY A 184 -18.29 8.29 -35.41
CA GLY A 184 -16.87 8.58 -35.70
C GLY A 184 -16.48 10.07 -35.59
N GLU A 185 -17.41 10.97 -35.93
CA GLU A 185 -17.21 12.44 -35.93
C GLU A 185 -16.75 12.98 -34.56
N LEU A 186 -17.20 12.34 -33.46
CA LEU A 186 -16.90 12.76 -32.08
C LEU A 186 -15.41 12.87 -31.78
N ILE A 187 -14.56 12.03 -32.39
CA ILE A 187 -13.11 12.07 -32.15
C ILE A 187 -12.52 13.38 -32.69
N PHE A 188 -12.89 13.78 -33.90
CA PHE A 188 -12.28 14.91 -34.59
C PHE A 188 -12.74 16.23 -33.97
N THR A 189 -14.03 16.38 -33.66
CA THR A 189 -14.57 17.56 -32.96
C THR A 189 -13.89 17.82 -31.60
N ILE A 190 -13.46 16.76 -30.90
CA ILE A 190 -13.04 16.84 -29.50
C ILE A 190 -11.51 16.76 -29.31
N TYR A 191 -10.75 16.24 -30.28
CA TYR A 191 -9.28 16.27 -30.29
C TYR A 191 -8.67 17.26 -31.29
N GLU A 192 -9.43 17.82 -32.24
CA GLU A 192 -8.88 18.65 -33.34
C GLU A 192 -9.48 20.05 -33.47
N GLY A 193 -10.20 20.54 -32.45
CA GLY A 193 -10.77 21.90 -32.36
C GLY A 193 -9.77 23.07 -32.34
N PHE A 194 -8.56 22.88 -32.89
CA PHE A 194 -7.47 23.85 -32.97
C PHE A 194 -7.28 24.49 -34.37
N GLN A 195 -8.09 24.12 -35.38
CA GLN A 195 -8.19 24.91 -36.62
C GLN A 195 -9.19 26.05 -36.42
N ASN A 196 -8.98 27.20 -37.06
CA ASN A 196 -9.71 28.43 -36.72
C ASN A 196 -11.23 28.24 -36.90
N PRO A 197 -12.08 28.97 -36.16
CA PRO A 197 -13.52 29.02 -36.46
C PRO A 197 -13.82 29.49 -37.89
N TYR A 198 -12.87 30.16 -38.55
CA TYR A 198 -12.94 30.55 -39.96
C TYR A 198 -12.53 29.44 -40.96
N ASP A 199 -11.81 28.39 -40.54
CA ASP A 199 -11.43 27.27 -41.42
C ASP A 199 -12.58 26.25 -41.63
N PHE A 200 -13.61 26.28 -40.78
CA PHE A 200 -14.75 25.34 -40.81
C PHE A 200 -15.61 25.39 -42.08
N GLN A 201 -15.47 26.40 -42.94
CA GLN A 201 -16.25 26.54 -44.17
C GLN A 201 -15.61 25.91 -45.41
N THR A 202 -14.37 25.40 -45.34
CA THR A 202 -13.57 25.05 -46.55
C THR A 202 -13.17 23.58 -46.69
N LYS A 203 -13.68 22.67 -45.85
CA LYS A 203 -13.37 21.21 -45.91
C LYS A 203 -14.60 20.31 -45.82
N ASN A 204 -15.41 20.32 -46.88
CA ASN A 204 -16.46 19.32 -47.12
C ASN A 204 -15.97 18.10 -47.93
N GLU A 205 -14.66 17.84 -47.96
CA GLU A 205 -14.07 16.68 -48.65
C GLU A 205 -14.01 15.45 -47.72
N SER A 206 -15.09 14.66 -47.76
CA SER A 206 -15.13 13.23 -47.41
C SER A 206 -14.26 12.79 -46.21
N SER A 207 -14.64 13.19 -45.00
CA SER A 207 -14.17 12.53 -43.78
C SER A 207 -14.69 11.09 -43.74
N GLU A 208 -13.83 10.10 -44.02
CA GLU A 208 -14.16 8.69 -43.77
C GLU A 208 -14.62 8.54 -42.31
N THR A 209 -15.80 7.96 -42.09
CA THR A 209 -16.43 7.85 -40.77
C THR A 209 -15.77 6.73 -39.94
N THR A 210 -14.52 6.95 -39.53
CA THR A 210 -13.77 6.00 -38.70
C THR A 210 -14.50 5.76 -37.38
N PRO A 211 -14.98 4.55 -37.07
CA PRO A 211 -15.88 4.32 -35.94
C PRO A 211 -15.18 4.61 -34.61
N PHE A 212 -15.93 5.21 -33.68
CA PHE A 212 -15.47 5.51 -32.31
C PHE A 212 -15.02 4.22 -31.64
N THR A 213 -13.70 4.06 -31.51
CA THR A 213 -13.06 2.79 -31.14
C THR A 213 -12.42 2.93 -29.76
N TYR A 214 -12.88 2.13 -28.80
CA TYR A 214 -12.42 2.23 -27.41
C TYR A 214 -12.34 0.88 -26.69
N ILE A 215 -11.63 0.90 -25.56
CA ILE A 215 -11.54 -0.20 -24.59
C ILE A 215 -11.72 0.35 -23.17
N ASP A 216 -12.45 -0.37 -22.33
CA ASP A 216 -12.57 -0.07 -20.91
C ASP A 216 -11.71 -1.09 -20.12
N TYR A 217 -10.70 -0.62 -19.39
CA TYR A 217 -9.80 -1.45 -18.58
C TYR A 217 -9.70 -0.92 -17.15
N ARG A 218 -9.95 -1.78 -16.15
CA ARG A 218 -9.97 -1.41 -14.71
C ARG A 218 -10.82 -0.14 -14.42
N TYR A 219 -11.95 0.00 -15.12
CA TYR A 219 -12.85 1.17 -15.14
C TYR A 219 -12.30 2.47 -15.73
N LEU A 220 -11.09 2.47 -16.30
CA LEU A 220 -10.60 3.55 -17.14
C LEU A 220 -10.92 3.28 -18.61
N ARG A 221 -11.32 4.32 -19.35
CA ARG A 221 -11.56 4.24 -20.79
C ARG A 221 -10.36 4.76 -21.57
N PHE A 222 -9.97 4.01 -22.60
CA PHE A 222 -8.96 4.40 -23.58
C PHE A 222 -9.59 4.46 -24.96
N ILE A 223 -9.36 5.56 -25.67
CA ILE A 223 -9.90 5.83 -27.01
C ILE A 223 -8.75 5.69 -28.01
N TYR A 224 -8.98 4.97 -29.10
CA TYR A 224 -8.01 4.86 -30.19
C TYR A 224 -8.02 6.16 -31.01
N TYR A 225 -6.90 6.89 -31.04
CA TYR A 225 -6.75 8.11 -31.82
C TYR A 225 -6.13 7.79 -33.19
N PRO A 226 -6.84 8.01 -34.32
CA PRO A 226 -6.40 7.51 -35.62
C PRO A 226 -5.06 8.07 -36.12
N LYS A 227 -4.77 9.35 -35.85
CA LYS A 227 -3.56 10.03 -36.37
C LYS A 227 -2.26 9.53 -35.72
N GLU A 228 -2.26 9.28 -34.42
CA GLU A 228 -1.09 8.74 -33.72
C GLU A 228 -0.99 7.21 -33.74
N GLN A 229 -2.05 6.52 -34.15
CA GLN A 229 -2.19 5.06 -34.11
C GLN A 229 -2.05 4.45 -32.70
N LYS A 230 -2.49 5.21 -31.68
CA LYS A 230 -2.33 4.91 -30.25
C LYS A 230 -3.66 4.96 -29.51
N PHE A 231 -3.74 4.24 -28.40
CA PHE A 231 -4.78 4.39 -27.40
C PHE A 231 -4.41 5.51 -26.43
N ILE A 232 -5.28 6.51 -26.29
CA ILE A 232 -5.14 7.65 -25.38
C ILE A 232 -6.16 7.47 -24.24
N PRO A 233 -5.76 7.57 -22.95
CA PRO A 233 -6.68 7.48 -21.84
C PRO A 233 -7.53 8.76 -21.72
N THR A 234 -8.80 8.64 -21.31
CA THR A 234 -9.73 9.79 -21.23
C THR A 234 -9.27 10.92 -20.31
N TYR A 235 -8.44 10.66 -19.29
CA TYR A 235 -7.90 11.70 -18.41
C TYR A 235 -6.81 12.59 -19.05
N SER A 236 -6.26 12.21 -20.20
CA SER A 236 -5.29 13.04 -20.95
C SER A 236 -5.96 14.04 -21.91
N TRP A 237 -7.30 14.03 -22.01
CA TRP A 237 -8.04 15.02 -22.78
C TRP A 237 -8.04 16.39 -22.08
N LYS A 238 -8.00 17.46 -22.87
CA LYS A 238 -7.99 18.86 -22.41
C LYS A 238 -8.99 19.65 -23.25
N ASP A 239 -9.81 20.48 -22.59
CA ASP A 239 -10.86 21.25 -23.25
C ASP A 239 -10.28 22.53 -23.88
N PRO A 240 -10.45 22.77 -25.20
CA PRO A 240 -10.07 24.05 -25.80
C PRO A 240 -10.73 25.26 -25.13
N LEU A 241 -11.90 25.10 -24.51
CA LEU A 241 -12.58 26.16 -23.77
C LEU A 241 -11.81 26.63 -22.52
N PHE A 242 -10.87 25.84 -21.99
CA PHE A 242 -10.00 26.27 -20.87
C PHE A 242 -8.95 27.32 -21.29
N MET A 243 -8.88 27.68 -22.58
CA MET A 243 -8.07 28.80 -23.09
C MET A 243 -8.87 30.11 -23.22
N LEU A 244 -10.16 30.11 -22.88
CA LEU A 244 -11.04 31.29 -22.95
C LEU A 244 -11.10 32.05 -21.61
N PRO A 245 -11.53 33.33 -21.60
CA PRO A 245 -11.80 34.06 -20.37
C PRO A 245 -12.83 33.36 -19.46
N ILE A 246 -12.66 33.52 -18.15
CA ILE A 246 -13.57 32.97 -17.13
C ILE A 246 -15.03 33.41 -17.36
N GLU A 247 -15.23 34.63 -17.90
CA GLU A 247 -16.54 35.18 -18.27
C GLU A 247 -17.22 34.39 -19.41
N ASP A 248 -16.46 33.87 -20.38
CA ASP A 248 -17.00 33.01 -21.45
C ASP A 248 -17.26 31.59 -20.94
N ILE A 249 -16.36 31.05 -20.12
CA ILE A 249 -16.55 29.76 -19.44
C ILE A 249 -17.83 29.80 -18.58
N SER A 250 -18.08 30.90 -17.86
CA SER A 250 -19.24 31.03 -16.94
C SER A 250 -20.62 30.96 -17.58
N LYS A 251 -20.73 30.93 -18.92
CA LYS A 251 -22.00 30.83 -19.67
C LYS A 251 -22.59 29.42 -19.67
N GLY A 252 -21.82 28.41 -19.22
CA GLY A 252 -22.24 27.02 -19.15
C GLY A 252 -22.08 26.25 -20.47
N LEU A 253 -22.34 24.95 -20.42
CA LEU A 253 -22.16 24.04 -21.57
C LEU A 253 -23.45 23.94 -22.39
N SER A 254 -23.34 23.75 -23.71
CA SER A 254 -24.51 23.51 -24.55
C SER A 254 -24.95 22.04 -24.53
N THR A 255 -26.25 21.77 -24.66
CA THR A 255 -26.81 20.41 -24.57
C THR A 255 -26.16 19.45 -25.57
N ARG A 256 -25.85 19.89 -26.80
CA ARG A 256 -25.15 19.08 -27.81
C ARG A 256 -23.72 18.70 -27.36
N ALA A 257 -22.94 19.69 -26.90
CA ALA A 257 -21.58 19.43 -26.42
C ALA A 257 -21.57 18.55 -25.16
N ARG A 258 -22.62 18.64 -24.34
CA ARG A 258 -22.85 17.78 -23.18
C ARG A 258 -23.12 16.33 -23.57
N ASP A 259 -23.96 16.07 -24.57
CA ASP A 259 -24.25 14.72 -25.06
C ASP A 259 -23.03 14.06 -25.73
N ASP A 260 -22.28 14.82 -26.53
CA ASP A 260 -21.03 14.37 -27.15
C ASP A 260 -19.98 13.97 -26.08
N ARG A 261 -19.91 14.72 -24.97
CA ARG A 261 -19.05 14.40 -23.81
C ARG A 261 -19.56 13.22 -22.99
N GLU A 262 -20.89 13.02 -22.85
CA GLU A 262 -21.42 11.83 -22.16
C GLU A 262 -21.02 10.53 -22.89
N VAL A 263 -21.04 10.51 -24.22
CA VAL A 263 -20.58 9.34 -24.99
C VAL A 263 -19.11 9.02 -24.69
N ILE A 264 -18.25 10.05 -24.63
CA ILE A 264 -16.80 9.89 -24.41
C ILE A 264 -16.44 9.53 -22.97
N PHE A 265 -16.92 10.31 -21.98
CA PHE A 265 -16.54 10.13 -20.57
C PHE A 265 -17.41 9.13 -19.82
N GLY A 266 -18.65 8.90 -20.28
CA GLY A 266 -19.67 8.16 -19.56
C GLY A 266 -20.27 8.95 -18.38
N LYS A 267 -21.28 8.35 -17.73
CA LYS A 267 -21.94 8.92 -16.55
C LYS A 267 -20.98 9.05 -15.36
N ASN A 268 -21.11 10.14 -14.59
CA ASN A 268 -20.35 10.41 -13.36
C ASN A 268 -20.79 9.50 -12.20
N GLN A 269 -20.51 8.20 -12.30
CA GLN A 269 -20.83 7.22 -11.26
C GLN A 269 -19.70 6.20 -11.06
N MET A 270 -19.35 5.93 -9.80
CA MET A 270 -18.38 4.88 -9.42
C MET A 270 -19.11 3.56 -9.12
N ASP A 271 -19.93 3.07 -10.06
CA ASP A 271 -20.71 1.84 -9.88
C ASP A 271 -19.85 0.59 -10.17
N ILE A 272 -19.48 -0.11 -9.10
CA ILE A 272 -18.66 -1.33 -9.17
C ILE A 272 -19.51 -2.48 -9.71
N GLN A 273 -19.06 -3.11 -10.80
CA GLN A 273 -19.83 -4.17 -11.47
C GLN A 273 -19.92 -5.44 -10.59
N GLU A 274 -21.12 -5.70 -10.09
CA GLU A 274 -21.43 -6.91 -9.31
C GLU A 274 -21.47 -8.13 -10.24
N LYS A 275 -20.50 -9.05 -10.08
CA LYS A 275 -20.56 -10.36 -10.75
C LYS A 275 -21.84 -11.11 -10.34
N SER A 276 -22.56 -11.68 -11.31
CA SER A 276 -23.72 -12.52 -11.01
C SER A 276 -23.33 -13.74 -10.16
N VAL A 277 -24.27 -14.24 -9.34
CA VAL A 277 -24.02 -15.39 -8.46
C VAL A 277 -23.58 -16.62 -9.27
N ILE A 278 -24.20 -16.85 -10.44
CA ILE A 278 -23.84 -17.93 -11.36
C ILE A 278 -22.41 -17.75 -11.88
N ARG A 279 -21.98 -16.52 -12.20
CA ARG A 279 -20.60 -16.27 -12.66
C ARG A 279 -19.59 -16.47 -11.52
N LEU A 280 -19.89 -16.04 -10.30
CA LEU A 280 -19.04 -16.31 -9.13
C LEU A 280 -18.94 -17.82 -8.85
N LEU A 281 -20.07 -18.54 -8.93
CA LEU A 281 -20.13 -20.00 -8.78
C LEU A 281 -19.30 -20.72 -9.85
N ILE A 282 -19.33 -20.26 -11.10
CA ILE A 282 -18.51 -20.80 -12.20
C ILE A 282 -17.03 -20.46 -11.99
N ASP A 283 -16.69 -19.21 -11.66
CA ASP A 283 -15.33 -18.77 -11.36
C ASP A 283 -14.72 -19.59 -10.20
N GLU A 284 -15.54 -19.99 -9.20
CA GLU A 284 -15.12 -20.81 -8.06
C GLU A 284 -15.07 -22.31 -8.38
N ILE A 285 -16.08 -22.90 -9.02
CA ILE A 285 -16.07 -24.33 -9.42
C ILE A 285 -14.94 -24.64 -10.41
N LEU A 286 -14.62 -23.72 -11.33
CA LEU A 286 -13.53 -23.90 -12.30
C LEU A 286 -12.12 -23.76 -11.68
N HIS A 287 -12.03 -23.55 -10.37
CA HIS A 287 -10.79 -23.69 -9.62
C HIS A 287 -10.33 -25.16 -9.61
N TYR A 288 -9.06 -25.40 -9.94
CA TYR A 288 -8.49 -26.74 -10.17
C TYR A 288 -8.80 -27.77 -9.07
N PHE A 289 -8.90 -27.33 -7.82
CA PHE A 289 -9.16 -28.20 -6.68
C PHE A 289 -10.58 -28.79 -6.70
N TYR A 290 -11.59 -27.96 -6.97
CA TYR A 290 -12.98 -28.45 -7.04
C TYR A 290 -13.21 -29.30 -8.29
N ILE A 291 -12.53 -29.03 -9.41
CA ILE A 291 -12.51 -29.91 -10.58
C ILE A 291 -11.93 -31.30 -10.24
N PHE A 292 -10.79 -31.35 -9.54
CA PHE A 292 -10.23 -32.63 -9.08
C PHE A 292 -11.19 -33.38 -8.14
N GLN A 293 -11.86 -32.64 -7.24
CA GLN A 293 -12.84 -33.22 -6.33
C GLN A 293 -14.09 -33.75 -7.07
N ILE A 294 -14.60 -33.03 -8.07
CA ILE A 294 -15.72 -33.49 -8.92
C ILE A 294 -15.33 -34.75 -9.70
N PHE A 295 -14.12 -34.82 -10.26
CA PHE A 295 -13.59 -36.03 -10.88
C PHE A 295 -13.54 -37.21 -9.88
N SER A 296 -13.06 -36.97 -8.66
CA SER A 296 -13.00 -37.99 -7.60
C SER A 296 -14.39 -38.49 -7.20
N ILE A 297 -15.35 -37.58 -7.03
CA ILE A 297 -16.76 -37.91 -6.73
C ILE A 297 -17.39 -38.76 -7.85
N ILE A 298 -17.15 -38.43 -9.12
CA ILE A 298 -17.63 -39.22 -10.26
C ILE A 298 -17.03 -40.63 -10.26
N LEU A 299 -15.73 -40.76 -9.94
CA LEU A 299 -15.05 -42.05 -9.81
C LEU A 299 -15.69 -42.89 -8.69
N TRP A 300 -15.84 -42.32 -7.49
CA TRP A 300 -16.46 -42.99 -6.34
C TRP A 300 -17.91 -43.42 -6.61
N PHE A 301 -18.70 -42.62 -7.35
CA PHE A 301 -20.03 -43.03 -7.82
C PHE A 301 -20.01 -44.19 -8.83
N SER A 302 -18.97 -44.29 -9.67
CA SER A 302 -18.75 -45.41 -10.58
C SER A 302 -18.25 -46.69 -9.90
N ASP A 303 -17.81 -46.60 -8.64
CA ASP A 303 -17.13 -47.66 -7.88
C ASP A 303 -17.88 -48.03 -6.59
N THR A 304 -19.19 -47.76 -6.58
CA THR A 304 -20.20 -48.05 -5.54
C THR A 304 -20.03 -47.37 -4.16
N TYR A 305 -19.15 -46.36 -4.04
CA TYR A 305 -18.95 -45.56 -2.83
C TYR A 305 -20.04 -44.48 -2.60
N TYR A 306 -21.31 -44.83 -2.83
CA TYR A 306 -22.46 -43.92 -2.89
C TYR A 306 -22.60 -43.00 -1.67
N TYR A 307 -22.48 -43.55 -0.46
CA TYR A 307 -22.65 -42.79 0.79
C TYR A 307 -21.52 -41.79 1.01
N TYR A 308 -20.26 -42.24 0.86
CA TYR A 308 -19.08 -41.40 1.03
C TYR A 308 -19.04 -40.26 0.00
N ALA A 309 -19.26 -40.58 -1.29
CA ALA A 309 -19.31 -39.57 -2.36
C ALA A 309 -20.40 -38.50 -2.11
N SER A 310 -21.58 -38.91 -1.63
CA SER A 310 -22.69 -38.00 -1.31
C SER A 310 -22.39 -37.08 -0.13
N CYS A 311 -21.75 -37.58 0.93
CA CYS A 311 -21.35 -36.76 2.08
C CYS A 311 -20.28 -35.72 1.70
N ILE A 312 -19.28 -36.11 0.92
CA ILE A 312 -18.21 -35.21 0.45
C ILE A 312 -18.76 -34.14 -0.50
N LEU A 313 -19.71 -34.50 -1.38
CA LEU A 313 -20.43 -33.56 -2.25
C LEU A 313 -21.17 -32.49 -1.43
N ALA A 314 -21.91 -32.89 -0.39
CA ALA A 314 -22.66 -31.96 0.46
C ALA A 314 -21.75 -30.99 1.23
N ILE A 315 -20.62 -31.47 1.75
CA ILE A 315 -19.63 -30.65 2.46
C ILE A 315 -19.02 -29.58 1.53
N SER A 316 -18.64 -29.95 0.30
CA SER A 316 -18.09 -28.97 -0.64
C SER A 316 -19.13 -28.01 -1.20
N ALA A 317 -20.37 -28.45 -1.41
CA ALA A 317 -21.48 -27.54 -1.73
C ALA A 317 -21.66 -26.48 -0.63
N MET A 318 -21.64 -26.88 0.65
CA MET A 318 -21.73 -25.94 1.78
C MET A 318 -20.54 -24.97 1.82
N ASN A 319 -19.31 -25.45 1.62
CA ASN A 319 -18.12 -24.60 1.59
C ASN A 319 -18.18 -23.53 0.48
N ILE A 320 -18.58 -23.92 -0.74
CA ILE A 320 -18.76 -23.01 -1.88
C ILE A 320 -19.87 -22.00 -1.58
N ILE A 321 -21.02 -22.42 -1.04
CA ILE A 321 -22.11 -21.50 -0.67
C ILE A 321 -21.64 -20.45 0.35
N ILE A 322 -20.89 -20.85 1.37
CA ILE A 322 -20.33 -19.93 2.38
C ILE A 322 -19.33 -18.95 1.73
N SER A 323 -18.47 -19.44 0.83
CA SER A 323 -17.49 -18.64 0.08
C SER A 323 -18.16 -17.58 -0.79
N LEU A 324 -19.18 -17.97 -1.56
CA LEU A 324 -19.98 -17.09 -2.42
C LEU A 324 -20.74 -16.02 -1.64
N ILE A 325 -21.36 -16.38 -0.50
CA ILE A 325 -22.08 -15.42 0.35
C ILE A 325 -21.12 -14.36 0.89
N ASN A 326 -19.95 -14.75 1.39
CA ASN A 326 -18.93 -13.82 1.90
C ASN A 326 -18.38 -12.93 0.78
N THR A 327 -18.03 -13.51 -0.38
CA THR A 327 -17.51 -12.79 -1.54
C THR A 327 -18.53 -11.75 -2.05
N LYS A 328 -19.79 -12.15 -2.22
CA LYS A 328 -20.87 -11.24 -2.66
C LYS A 328 -21.13 -10.12 -1.65
N LYS A 329 -21.13 -10.44 -0.34
CA LYS A 329 -21.30 -9.45 0.73
C LYS A 329 -20.20 -8.39 0.69
N ASN A 330 -18.95 -8.79 0.51
CA ASN A 330 -17.82 -7.86 0.43
C ASN A 330 -17.90 -6.94 -0.80
N ILE A 331 -18.22 -7.49 -1.98
CA ILE A 331 -18.43 -6.70 -3.21
C ILE A 331 -19.57 -5.68 -3.03
N ARG A 332 -20.70 -6.10 -2.43
CA ARG A 332 -21.85 -5.22 -2.20
C ARG A 332 -21.54 -4.09 -1.20
N LEU A 333 -20.73 -4.34 -0.17
CA LEU A 333 -20.28 -3.31 0.77
C LEU A 333 -19.44 -2.23 0.06
N LEU A 334 -18.46 -2.64 -0.75
CA LEU A 334 -17.65 -1.70 -1.54
C LEU A 334 -18.50 -0.86 -2.51
N ARG A 335 -19.48 -1.49 -3.19
CA ARG A 335 -20.39 -0.82 -4.13
C ARG A 335 -21.30 0.22 -3.46
N ILE A 336 -21.69 0.00 -2.20
CA ILE A 336 -22.46 0.98 -1.42
C ILE A 336 -21.57 2.15 -0.99
N MET A 337 -20.31 1.88 -0.62
CA MET A 337 -19.34 2.93 -0.22
C MET A 337 -18.87 3.81 -1.39
N SER A 338 -18.85 3.30 -2.62
CA SER A 338 -18.39 4.06 -3.80
C SER A 338 -19.47 4.92 -4.46
N ARG A 339 -20.76 4.62 -4.25
CA ARG A 339 -21.88 5.23 -5.00
C ARG A 339 -22.53 6.39 -4.24
N TYR A 340 -22.11 7.61 -4.57
CA TYR A 340 -22.84 8.85 -4.22
C TYR A 340 -23.67 9.34 -5.41
N ILE A 341 -24.94 9.69 -5.16
CA ILE A 341 -25.83 10.37 -6.12
C ILE A 341 -26.62 11.43 -5.34
N SER A 342 -26.72 12.64 -5.89
CA SER A 342 -27.54 13.74 -5.38
C SER A 342 -28.13 14.53 -6.55
N ASP A 343 -29.14 15.34 -6.29
CA ASP A 343 -29.55 16.37 -7.24
C ASP A 343 -28.57 17.57 -7.21
N VAL A 344 -28.41 18.23 -8.35
CA VAL A 344 -27.46 19.33 -8.57
C VAL A 344 -28.06 20.34 -9.53
N ARG A 345 -28.02 21.64 -9.21
CA ARG A 345 -28.38 22.71 -10.15
C ARG A 345 -27.20 23.03 -11.06
N VAL A 346 -27.41 22.87 -12.38
CA VAL A 346 -26.39 22.99 -13.43
C VAL A 346 -26.81 24.07 -14.43
N LEU A 347 -25.86 24.85 -14.93
CA LEU A 347 -26.06 25.87 -15.97
C LEU A 347 -25.81 25.26 -17.36
N ARG A 348 -26.86 25.13 -18.17
CA ARG A 348 -26.81 24.60 -19.55
C ARG A 348 -27.59 25.48 -20.51
N ASP A 349 -27.01 25.75 -21.68
CA ASP A 349 -27.57 26.68 -22.68
C ASP A 349 -28.02 28.05 -22.08
N GLY A 350 -27.31 28.53 -21.06
CA GLY A 350 -27.61 29.76 -20.32
C GLY A 350 -28.72 29.67 -19.26
N VAL A 351 -29.33 28.49 -19.05
CA VAL A 351 -30.46 28.27 -18.13
C VAL A 351 -30.07 27.34 -16.98
N TRP A 352 -30.58 27.61 -15.78
CA TRP A 352 -30.41 26.76 -14.61
C TRP A 352 -31.38 25.57 -14.63
N VAL A 353 -30.84 24.35 -14.60
CA VAL A 353 -31.59 23.10 -14.64
C VAL A 353 -31.13 22.18 -13.51
N THR A 354 -32.05 21.67 -12.70
CA THR A 354 -31.76 20.63 -11.70
C THR A 354 -31.61 19.27 -12.40
N THR A 355 -30.48 18.60 -12.20
CA THR A 355 -30.18 17.28 -12.79
C THR A 355 -29.47 16.37 -11.79
N LEU A 356 -29.43 15.07 -12.05
CA LEU A 356 -28.73 14.11 -11.19
C LEU A 356 -27.21 14.26 -11.34
N SER A 357 -26.48 14.19 -10.23
CA SER A 357 -25.02 14.27 -10.17
C SER A 357 -24.29 13.25 -11.06
N SER A 358 -24.96 12.16 -11.43
CA SER A 358 -24.48 11.14 -12.37
C SER A 358 -24.45 11.60 -13.84
N GLU A 359 -25.10 12.71 -14.18
CA GLU A 359 -25.25 13.21 -15.56
C GLU A 359 -24.37 14.43 -15.86
N LEU A 360 -23.52 14.79 -14.89
CA LEU A 360 -22.43 15.76 -15.00
C LEU A 360 -21.32 15.24 -15.91
N VAL A 361 -20.87 16.08 -16.84
CA VAL A 361 -19.71 15.85 -17.72
C VAL A 361 -18.63 16.90 -17.48
N PRO A 362 -17.35 16.66 -17.84
CA PRO A 362 -16.33 17.71 -17.82
C PRO A 362 -16.78 18.96 -18.58
N GLY A 363 -16.62 20.14 -17.97
CA GLY A 363 -17.08 21.43 -18.50
C GLY A 363 -18.52 21.83 -18.14
N ASP A 364 -19.34 20.98 -17.51
CA ASP A 364 -20.57 21.45 -16.86
C ASP A 364 -20.22 22.44 -15.73
N ILE A 365 -21.10 23.42 -15.48
CA ILE A 365 -21.01 24.36 -14.34
C ILE A 365 -22.20 24.14 -13.42
N PHE A 366 -21.94 24.05 -12.11
CA PHE A 366 -22.96 23.88 -11.09
C PHE A 366 -22.85 24.90 -9.95
N ASP A 367 -23.97 25.16 -9.27
CA ASP A 367 -24.00 25.99 -8.06
C ASP A 367 -23.62 25.14 -6.84
N ILE A 368 -22.53 25.53 -6.16
CA ILE A 368 -22.09 24.87 -4.91
C ILE A 368 -22.80 25.45 -3.67
N SER A 369 -23.53 26.56 -3.79
CA SER A 369 -24.29 27.17 -2.68
C SER A 369 -25.68 26.54 -2.45
N ASP A 370 -25.99 25.44 -3.16
CA ASP A 370 -27.23 24.69 -2.99
C ASP A 370 -27.25 23.91 -1.66
N PRO A 371 -28.26 24.09 -0.78
CA PRO A 371 -28.31 23.42 0.52
C PRO A 371 -28.47 21.90 0.44
N ASN A 372 -28.88 21.35 -0.71
CA ASN A 372 -28.94 19.90 -0.92
C ASN A 372 -27.54 19.28 -1.15
N LEU A 373 -26.56 20.09 -1.55
CA LEU A 373 -25.23 19.64 -1.97
C LEU A 373 -24.25 19.54 -0.77
N SER A 374 -24.43 18.51 0.05
CA SER A 374 -23.56 18.28 1.22
C SER A 374 -22.16 17.73 0.91
N ILE A 375 -21.95 17.15 -0.28
CA ILE A 375 -20.71 16.48 -0.70
C ILE A 375 -20.41 16.86 -2.15
N VAL A 376 -19.14 17.14 -2.49
CA VAL A 376 -18.74 17.51 -3.85
C VAL A 376 -18.90 16.30 -4.79
N PRO A 377 -19.72 16.36 -5.86
CA PRO A 377 -20.17 15.18 -6.62
C PRO A 377 -19.16 14.66 -7.65
N CYS A 378 -18.17 15.48 -8.00
CA CYS A 378 -17.13 15.23 -9.00
C CYS A 378 -15.87 16.00 -8.59
N SER A 379 -14.77 15.91 -9.33
CA SER A 379 -13.63 16.81 -9.08
C SER A 379 -13.79 18.06 -9.94
N SER A 380 -13.83 19.23 -9.31
CA SER A 380 -14.16 20.52 -9.93
C SER A 380 -13.20 21.64 -9.54
N ILE A 381 -13.28 22.78 -10.21
CA ILE A 381 -12.59 24.02 -9.86
C ILE A 381 -13.61 25.11 -9.51
N LEU A 382 -13.34 25.88 -8.47
CA LEU A 382 -14.19 26.97 -8.00
C LEU A 382 -13.99 28.21 -8.88
N LEU A 383 -15.06 28.72 -9.52
CA LEU A 383 -15.03 29.89 -10.39
C LEU A 383 -15.49 31.17 -9.70
N THR A 384 -16.46 31.09 -8.78
CA THR A 384 -16.94 32.25 -8.00
C THR A 384 -17.31 31.87 -6.57
N GLY A 385 -17.14 32.83 -5.64
CA GLY A 385 -17.34 32.61 -4.20
C GLY A 385 -16.20 31.85 -3.54
N ASP A 386 -16.33 31.65 -2.22
CA ASP A 386 -15.37 30.89 -1.40
C ASP A 386 -16.10 29.73 -0.70
N CYS A 387 -15.39 28.66 -0.35
CA CYS A 387 -15.98 27.59 0.47
C CYS A 387 -15.00 26.98 1.48
N ILE A 388 -15.55 26.32 2.50
CA ILE A 388 -14.83 25.57 3.51
C ILE A 388 -15.25 24.11 3.35
N ILE A 389 -14.27 23.25 3.08
CA ILE A 389 -14.47 21.84 2.74
C ILE A 389 -13.65 20.96 3.68
N ASN A 390 -14.25 19.88 4.18
CA ASN A 390 -13.50 18.81 4.83
C ASN A 390 -12.96 17.83 3.78
N GLU A 391 -11.63 17.80 3.62
CA GLU A 391 -10.94 16.91 2.68
C GLU A 391 -10.49 15.58 3.33
N SER A 392 -10.85 15.31 4.59
CA SER A 392 -10.45 14.10 5.35
C SER A 392 -10.83 12.77 4.71
N SER A 393 -11.76 12.76 3.75
CA SER A 393 -12.08 11.59 2.92
C SER A 393 -10.98 11.25 1.90
N LEU A 394 -10.20 12.24 1.44
CA LEU A 394 -9.10 12.05 0.49
C LEU A 394 -7.72 12.19 1.15
N THR A 395 -7.53 13.21 2.01
CA THR A 395 -6.24 13.51 2.67
C THR A 395 -6.07 12.84 4.04
N GLY A 396 -7.14 12.29 4.62
CA GLY A 396 -7.15 11.74 5.98
C GLY A 396 -7.01 12.78 7.10
N GLU A 397 -6.51 13.98 6.79
CA GLU A 397 -6.37 15.11 7.69
C GLU A 397 -7.75 15.66 8.06
N SER A 398 -8.04 15.75 9.36
CA SER A 398 -9.36 16.15 9.88
C SER A 398 -9.63 17.66 9.82
N ILE A 399 -8.69 18.46 9.33
CA ILE A 399 -8.72 19.92 9.32
C ILE A 399 -9.46 20.38 8.05
N PRO A 400 -10.54 21.17 8.17
CA PRO A 400 -11.25 21.66 6.99
C PRO A 400 -10.49 22.81 6.32
N ILE A 401 -10.37 22.73 5.00
CA ILE A 401 -9.56 23.60 4.16
C ILE A 401 -10.43 24.69 3.54
N SER A 402 -9.93 25.93 3.53
CA SER A 402 -10.55 27.05 2.83
C SER A 402 -10.16 27.02 1.35
N LYS A 403 -11.14 27.19 0.46
CA LYS A 403 -10.98 27.23 -1.00
C LYS A 403 -11.45 28.59 -1.51
N ILE A 404 -10.70 29.12 -2.48
CA ILE A 404 -10.88 30.46 -3.05
C ILE A 404 -11.16 30.30 -4.55
N PHE A 405 -11.98 31.17 -5.14
CA PHE A 405 -12.21 31.21 -6.58
C PHE A 405 -10.92 31.30 -7.41
N ALA A 406 -10.92 30.70 -8.60
CA ALA A 406 -9.76 30.61 -9.48
C ALA A 406 -9.37 31.95 -10.14
N SER A 407 -8.08 32.23 -10.19
CA SER A 407 -7.50 33.29 -11.03
C SER A 407 -7.30 32.81 -12.47
N LYS A 408 -7.09 33.73 -13.43
CA LYS A 408 -6.87 33.39 -14.85
C LYS A 408 -5.68 32.42 -15.04
N SER A 409 -4.57 32.65 -14.35
CA SER A 409 -3.40 31.75 -14.38
C SER A 409 -3.67 30.37 -13.74
N ALA A 410 -4.55 30.27 -12.73
CA ALA A 410 -4.96 28.98 -12.17
C ALA A 410 -5.80 28.15 -13.17
N VAL A 411 -6.57 28.80 -14.05
CA VAL A 411 -7.29 28.13 -15.14
C VAL A 411 -6.31 27.69 -16.23
N GLU A 412 -5.33 28.51 -16.60
CA GLU A 412 -4.28 28.13 -17.56
C GLU A 412 -3.47 26.89 -17.08
N LEU A 413 -3.18 26.80 -15.77
CA LEU A 413 -2.52 25.66 -15.13
C LEU A 413 -3.31 24.34 -15.22
N LEU A 414 -4.63 24.34 -15.47
CA LEU A 414 -5.38 23.11 -15.76
C LEU A 414 -4.80 22.35 -16.96
N ASN A 415 -4.21 23.05 -17.93
CA ASN A 415 -3.59 22.40 -19.09
C ASN A 415 -2.32 21.60 -18.75
N GLN A 416 -1.79 21.71 -17.54
CA GLN A 416 -0.67 20.90 -17.04
C GLN A 416 -1.13 19.71 -16.15
N VAL A 417 -2.42 19.59 -15.86
CA VAL A 417 -2.99 18.49 -15.08
C VAL A 417 -3.08 17.22 -15.94
N GLU A 418 -2.28 16.20 -15.61
CA GLU A 418 -2.41 14.85 -16.18
C GLU A 418 -3.10 13.91 -15.18
N THR A 419 -2.34 13.11 -14.43
CA THR A 419 -2.86 12.30 -13.32
C THR A 419 -3.15 13.18 -12.10
N GLU A 420 -2.13 13.86 -11.59
CA GLU A 420 -2.15 14.64 -10.35
C GLU A 420 -2.50 16.13 -10.54
N VAL A 421 -2.82 16.81 -9.44
CA VAL A 421 -3.18 18.23 -9.40
C VAL A 421 -1.99 19.02 -8.84
N PRO A 422 -1.44 20.04 -9.56
CA PRO A 422 -0.36 20.87 -9.03
C PRO A 422 -0.71 21.53 -7.69
N LYS A 423 0.25 21.61 -6.77
CA LYS A 423 0.05 22.13 -5.40
C LYS A 423 -0.45 23.58 -5.36
N GLU A 424 -0.18 24.37 -6.39
CA GLU A 424 -0.71 25.73 -6.56
C GLU A 424 -2.23 25.72 -6.82
N LEU A 425 -2.71 24.76 -7.60
CA LEU A 425 -4.11 24.63 -7.98
C LEU A 425 -4.99 24.09 -6.84
N HIS A 426 -4.41 23.41 -5.84
CA HIS A 426 -5.13 22.88 -4.66
C HIS A 426 -5.95 23.93 -3.87
N LYS A 427 -5.60 25.23 -3.94
CA LYS A 427 -6.39 26.31 -3.32
C LYS A 427 -7.73 26.58 -4.02
N HIS A 428 -7.84 26.22 -5.30
CA HIS A 428 -9.00 26.45 -6.16
C HIS A 428 -9.74 25.16 -6.54
N TYR A 429 -9.08 24.01 -6.38
CA TYR A 429 -9.59 22.69 -6.75
C TYR A 429 -10.39 22.02 -5.62
N LEU A 430 -11.52 21.41 -5.97
CA LEU A 430 -12.46 20.75 -5.07
C LEU A 430 -12.50 19.25 -5.43
N PHE A 431 -12.21 18.36 -4.49
CA PHE A 431 -12.10 16.93 -4.79
C PHE A 431 -13.42 16.17 -4.62
N CYS A 432 -13.70 15.25 -5.54
CA CYS A 432 -14.87 14.35 -5.48
C CYS A 432 -14.95 13.59 -4.14
N GLY A 433 -16.11 13.65 -3.48
CA GLY A 433 -16.35 12.96 -2.22
C GLY A 433 -15.82 13.67 -0.97
N THR A 434 -15.41 14.93 -1.07
CA THR A 434 -15.13 15.81 0.08
C THR A 434 -16.42 16.47 0.57
N LYS A 435 -16.51 16.78 1.88
CA LYS A 435 -17.75 17.29 2.49
C LYS A 435 -17.73 18.82 2.53
N ILE A 436 -18.75 19.45 1.97
CA ILE A 436 -18.94 20.90 2.05
C ILE A 436 -19.44 21.25 3.47
N ILE A 437 -18.78 22.21 4.14
CA ILE A 437 -19.17 22.69 5.47
C ILE A 437 -19.90 24.02 5.36
N ARG A 438 -19.33 24.99 4.62
CA ARG A 438 -19.86 26.34 4.47
C ARG A 438 -19.47 26.90 3.10
N VAL A 439 -20.36 27.64 2.47
CA VAL A 439 -20.12 28.38 1.23
C VAL A 439 -20.39 29.86 1.50
N ARG A 440 -19.53 30.75 0.99
CA ARG A 440 -19.74 32.20 0.97
C ARG A 440 -20.08 32.59 -0.46
N LYS A 441 -21.31 33.05 -0.68
CA LYS A 441 -21.74 33.59 -1.98
C LYS A 441 -20.97 34.89 -2.28
N PRO A 442 -20.58 35.15 -3.55
CA PRO A 442 -19.99 36.42 -3.92
C PRO A 442 -21.01 37.57 -3.77
N PHE A 443 -20.57 38.69 -3.19
CA PHE A 443 -21.40 39.88 -3.01
C PHE A 443 -21.48 40.66 -4.31
N SER A 444 -22.68 40.83 -4.86
CA SER A 444 -22.97 41.66 -6.05
C SER A 444 -24.13 42.60 -5.75
N LYS A 445 -24.13 43.80 -6.36
CA LYS A 445 -24.93 44.93 -5.90
C LYS A 445 -26.44 44.73 -5.98
N ASP A 446 -26.92 43.91 -6.91
CA ASP A 446 -28.35 43.80 -7.25
C ASP A 446 -28.94 42.38 -7.02
N GLN A 447 -28.15 41.41 -6.55
CA GLN A 447 -28.61 40.08 -6.13
C GLN A 447 -27.50 39.22 -5.49
N GLN A 448 -27.89 38.26 -4.65
CA GLN A 448 -27.00 37.18 -4.19
C GLN A 448 -26.65 36.24 -5.36
N ALA A 449 -25.52 36.50 -6.03
CA ALA A 449 -25.03 35.63 -7.09
C ALA A 449 -24.65 34.22 -6.55
N PRO A 450 -24.88 33.14 -7.34
CA PRO A 450 -24.48 31.79 -6.94
C PRO A 450 -22.95 31.62 -6.90
N ALA A 451 -22.50 30.64 -6.11
CA ALA A 451 -21.10 30.24 -6.09
C ALA A 451 -20.89 29.12 -7.13
N LEU A 452 -20.14 29.41 -8.19
CA LEU A 452 -20.02 28.55 -9.37
C LEU A 452 -18.81 27.63 -9.28
N ALA A 453 -18.99 26.35 -9.61
CA ALA A 453 -17.90 25.40 -9.79
C ALA A 453 -18.02 24.67 -11.15
N MET A 454 -16.88 24.48 -11.83
CA MET A 454 -16.79 23.80 -13.13
C MET A 454 -16.24 22.39 -12.96
N VAL A 455 -16.89 21.40 -13.58
CA VAL A 455 -16.47 19.98 -13.55
C VAL A 455 -15.18 19.78 -14.36
N VAL A 456 -14.15 19.15 -13.76
CA VAL A 456 -12.87 18.84 -14.41
C VAL A 456 -12.68 17.34 -14.62
N LYS A 457 -12.94 16.49 -13.61
CA LYS A 457 -12.84 15.02 -13.71
C LYS A 457 -14.06 14.34 -13.09
N THR A 458 -14.56 13.28 -13.72
CA THR A 458 -15.77 12.53 -13.33
C THR A 458 -15.48 11.04 -13.08
N GLY A 459 -16.33 10.38 -12.28
CA GLY A 459 -16.30 8.94 -12.02
C GLY A 459 -14.92 8.41 -11.60
N PHE A 460 -14.49 7.31 -12.25
CA PHE A 460 -13.21 6.65 -11.97
C PHE A 460 -11.95 7.44 -12.39
N ASN A 461 -12.10 8.58 -13.09
CA ASN A 461 -11.01 9.51 -13.39
C ASN A 461 -10.74 10.51 -12.25
N THR A 462 -11.61 10.61 -11.24
CA THR A 462 -11.37 11.42 -10.04
C THR A 462 -10.31 10.81 -9.12
N SER A 463 -9.74 11.61 -8.21
CA SER A 463 -8.78 11.12 -7.19
C SER A 463 -9.37 10.00 -6.32
N LYS A 464 -10.63 10.15 -5.89
CA LYS A 464 -11.38 9.11 -5.15
C LYS A 464 -11.63 7.87 -6.02
N GLY A 465 -11.94 8.05 -7.30
CA GLY A 465 -12.06 6.97 -8.28
C GLY A 465 -10.77 6.19 -8.51
N SER A 466 -9.62 6.88 -8.54
CA SER A 466 -8.28 6.27 -8.60
C SER A 466 -7.96 5.47 -7.33
N LEU A 467 -8.26 6.03 -6.16
CA LEU A 467 -8.10 5.34 -4.87
C LEU A 467 -8.94 4.06 -4.82
N MET A 468 -10.22 4.11 -5.22
CA MET A 468 -11.11 2.95 -5.35
C MET A 468 -10.60 1.92 -6.38
N ARG A 469 -10.11 2.35 -7.54
CA ARG A 469 -9.45 1.47 -8.52
C ARG A 469 -8.26 0.72 -7.90
N SER A 470 -7.44 1.41 -7.11
CA SER A 470 -6.27 0.80 -6.44
C SER A 470 -6.64 -0.19 -5.31
N ILE A 471 -7.83 -0.07 -4.72
CA ILE A 471 -8.38 -1.04 -3.77
C ILE A 471 -8.93 -2.29 -4.49
N LEU A 472 -9.61 -2.10 -5.63
CA LEU A 472 -10.20 -3.20 -6.40
C LEU A 472 -9.16 -4.05 -7.15
N PHE A 473 -8.06 -3.43 -7.60
CA PHE A 473 -6.99 -4.07 -8.36
C PHE A 473 -5.65 -4.02 -7.62
N GLN A 474 -5.65 -4.44 -6.34
CA GLN A 474 -4.43 -4.53 -5.53
C GLN A 474 -3.42 -5.54 -6.11
N LYS A 475 -2.13 -5.25 -5.90
CA LYS A 475 -0.98 -6.15 -6.13
C LYS A 475 -1.27 -7.54 -5.54
N SER A 476 -1.36 -8.56 -6.40
CA SER A 476 -1.54 -9.95 -6.00
C SER A 476 -0.27 -10.48 -5.31
N THR A 477 -0.09 -10.17 -4.02
CA THR A 477 1.00 -10.71 -3.19
C THR A 477 0.78 -12.20 -2.92
N SER A 478 0.97 -13.01 -3.96
CA SER A 478 0.74 -14.46 -3.97
C SER A 478 1.74 -15.13 -3.02
N PHE A 479 1.29 -15.32 -1.77
CA PHE A 479 2.13 -15.84 -0.71
C PHE A 479 2.67 -17.21 -1.12
N LYS A 480 4.01 -17.35 -1.13
CA LYS A 480 4.75 -18.48 -1.71
C LYS A 480 4.20 -19.84 -1.27
N PHE A 481 3.73 -19.92 -0.02
CA PHE A 481 2.99 -21.03 0.57
C PHE A 481 1.95 -21.69 -0.35
N TYR A 482 1.15 -20.93 -1.12
CA TYR A 482 0.15 -21.52 -2.00
C TYR A 482 0.77 -22.24 -3.21
N GLN A 483 1.74 -21.60 -3.87
CA GLN A 483 2.51 -22.19 -4.96
C GLN A 483 3.33 -23.40 -4.48
N ASP A 484 3.89 -23.31 -3.29
CA ASP A 484 4.64 -24.38 -2.62
C ASP A 484 3.73 -25.55 -2.21
N SER A 485 2.47 -25.28 -1.83
CA SER A 485 1.45 -26.32 -1.58
C SER A 485 1.14 -27.07 -2.87
N MET A 486 1.00 -26.38 -4.00
CA MET A 486 0.79 -27.01 -5.30
C MET A 486 1.98 -27.83 -5.79
N ARG A 487 3.21 -27.36 -5.53
CA ARG A 487 4.43 -28.17 -5.77
C ARG A 487 4.44 -29.45 -4.93
N PHE A 488 3.96 -29.39 -3.69
CA PHE A 488 3.86 -30.58 -2.85
C PHE A 488 2.75 -31.55 -3.31
N VAL A 489 1.57 -31.05 -3.69
CA VAL A 489 0.51 -31.90 -4.27
C VAL A 489 1.01 -32.61 -5.53
N ALA A 490 1.73 -31.92 -6.41
CA ALA A 490 2.36 -32.53 -7.59
C ALA A 490 3.42 -33.59 -7.22
N PHE A 491 4.21 -33.37 -6.17
CA PHE A 491 5.15 -34.38 -5.65
C PHE A 491 4.43 -35.61 -5.07
N MET A 492 3.37 -35.42 -4.29
CA MET A 492 2.55 -36.52 -3.76
C MET A 492 1.88 -37.30 -4.89
N ALA A 493 1.39 -36.62 -5.94
CA ALA A 493 0.85 -37.28 -7.13
C ALA A 493 1.91 -38.12 -7.87
N MET A 494 3.19 -37.71 -7.88
CA MET A 494 4.28 -38.53 -8.41
C MET A 494 4.49 -39.82 -7.58
N VAL A 495 4.43 -39.72 -6.25
CA VAL A 495 4.46 -40.90 -5.36
C VAL A 495 3.23 -41.80 -5.57
N ALA A 496 2.05 -41.20 -5.80
CA ALA A 496 0.82 -41.92 -6.15
C ALA A 496 0.97 -42.73 -7.43
N ILE A 497 1.60 -42.17 -8.46
CA ILE A 497 1.89 -42.86 -9.74
C ILE A 497 2.87 -44.03 -9.52
N CYS A 498 3.84 -43.92 -8.61
CA CYS A 498 4.69 -45.05 -8.26
C CYS A 498 3.90 -46.19 -7.58
N GLY A 499 3.02 -45.88 -6.63
CA GLY A 499 2.14 -46.87 -5.99
C GLY A 499 1.11 -47.48 -6.96
N PHE A 500 0.56 -46.67 -7.87
CA PHE A 500 -0.29 -47.11 -8.98
C PHE A 500 0.41 -48.21 -9.80
N ILE A 501 1.66 -48.00 -10.20
CA ILE A 501 2.41 -48.99 -11.00
C ILE A 501 2.59 -50.31 -10.23
N VAL A 502 2.95 -50.24 -8.95
CA VAL A 502 3.11 -51.43 -8.09
C VAL A 502 1.79 -52.21 -7.95
N ASN A 503 0.68 -51.52 -7.71
CA ASN A 503 -0.63 -52.16 -7.53
C ASN A 503 -1.20 -52.70 -8.85
N VAL A 504 -1.00 -52.02 -9.98
CA VAL A 504 -1.38 -52.53 -11.31
C VAL A 504 -0.65 -53.84 -11.63
N LEU A 505 0.65 -53.95 -11.30
CA LEU A 505 1.40 -55.20 -11.47
C LEU A 505 0.80 -56.32 -10.61
N ARG A 506 0.46 -56.06 -9.34
CA ARG A 506 -0.22 -57.03 -8.47
C ARG A 506 -1.61 -57.42 -8.98
N PHE A 507 -2.41 -56.48 -9.45
CA PHE A 507 -3.75 -56.77 -9.98
C PHE A 507 -3.71 -57.65 -11.24
N VAL A 508 -2.65 -57.55 -12.05
CA VAL A 508 -2.40 -58.45 -13.20
C VAL A 508 -1.96 -59.83 -12.73
N GLU A 509 -1.05 -59.94 -11.76
CA GLU A 509 -0.69 -61.23 -11.12
C GLU A 509 -1.91 -61.95 -10.51
N MET A 510 -2.88 -61.18 -10.00
CA MET A 510 -4.11 -61.66 -9.38
C MET A 510 -5.25 -61.96 -10.37
N GLY A 511 -5.07 -61.68 -11.66
CA GLY A 511 -6.04 -62.02 -12.72
C GLY A 511 -7.34 -61.19 -12.73
N ILE A 512 -7.33 -59.96 -12.19
CA ILE A 512 -8.53 -59.13 -12.05
C ILE A 512 -8.99 -58.54 -13.40
N THR A 513 -10.32 -58.42 -13.57
CA THR A 513 -10.95 -57.76 -14.73
C THR A 513 -10.44 -56.33 -14.95
N TRP A 514 -9.89 -56.05 -16.13
CA TRP A 514 -9.26 -54.77 -16.53
C TRP A 514 -10.05 -53.50 -16.16
N LYS A 515 -11.40 -53.53 -16.23
CA LYS A 515 -12.26 -52.40 -15.84
C LYS A 515 -12.08 -52.05 -14.36
N LEU A 516 -12.06 -53.05 -13.47
CA LEU A 516 -11.88 -52.87 -12.03
C LEU A 516 -10.45 -52.40 -11.72
N ILE A 517 -9.44 -52.96 -12.42
CA ILE A 517 -8.04 -52.50 -12.33
C ILE A 517 -7.95 -50.99 -12.59
N ILE A 518 -8.53 -50.49 -13.69
CA ILE A 518 -8.47 -49.07 -14.06
C ILE A 518 -9.14 -48.19 -13.00
N VAL A 519 -10.36 -48.53 -12.58
CA VAL A 519 -11.11 -47.72 -11.60
C VAL A 519 -10.38 -47.68 -10.25
N ARG A 520 -9.97 -48.83 -9.71
CA ARG A 520 -9.32 -48.93 -8.38
C ARG A 520 -7.92 -48.33 -8.36
N SER A 521 -7.20 -48.40 -9.48
CA SER A 521 -5.88 -47.76 -9.58
C SER A 521 -6.01 -46.23 -9.71
N LEU A 522 -7.06 -45.72 -10.37
CA LEU A 522 -7.36 -44.28 -10.39
C LEU A 522 -7.86 -43.77 -9.02
N ASP A 523 -8.65 -44.56 -8.28
CA ASP A 523 -9.09 -44.23 -6.92
C ASP A 523 -7.91 -43.95 -5.98
N LEU A 524 -6.85 -44.79 -6.06
CA LEU A 524 -5.60 -44.60 -5.30
C LEU A 524 -4.94 -43.23 -5.53
N ILE A 525 -5.16 -42.60 -6.71
CA ILE A 525 -4.66 -41.25 -7.00
C ILE A 525 -5.56 -40.18 -6.35
N THR A 526 -6.86 -40.44 -6.17
CA THR A 526 -7.79 -39.50 -5.51
C THR A 526 -7.54 -39.39 -4.00
N ILE A 527 -7.27 -40.52 -3.32
CA ILE A 527 -6.96 -40.62 -1.88
C ILE A 527 -5.79 -39.70 -1.47
N VAL A 528 -4.85 -39.45 -2.38
CA VAL A 528 -3.62 -38.69 -2.12
C VAL A 528 -3.86 -37.17 -2.01
N VAL A 529 -5.01 -36.65 -2.46
CA VAL A 529 -5.32 -35.20 -2.42
C VAL A 529 -6.56 -34.96 -1.54
N PRO A 530 -6.38 -34.58 -0.26
CA PRO A 530 -7.48 -34.60 0.70
C PRO A 530 -8.49 -33.46 0.44
N PRO A 531 -9.81 -33.74 0.44
CA PRO A 531 -10.84 -32.76 0.08
C PRO A 531 -10.89 -31.52 1.00
N ALA A 532 -10.35 -31.62 2.21
CA ALA A 532 -10.27 -30.52 3.17
C ALA A 532 -9.04 -29.60 3.00
N LEU A 533 -8.16 -29.84 2.03
CA LEU A 533 -6.86 -29.15 1.95
C LEU A 533 -6.97 -27.61 1.89
N PRO A 534 -7.74 -26.96 0.99
CA PRO A 534 -7.78 -25.50 0.92
C PRO A 534 -8.36 -24.87 2.19
N THR A 535 -9.43 -25.47 2.72
CA THR A 535 -10.11 -25.03 3.95
C THR A 535 -9.18 -25.06 5.16
N THR A 536 -8.40 -26.14 5.33
CA THR A 536 -7.48 -26.28 6.47
C THR A 536 -6.30 -25.31 6.43
N LEU A 537 -5.87 -24.89 5.24
CA LEU A 537 -4.85 -23.82 5.10
C LEU A 537 -5.40 -22.45 5.53
N ALA A 538 -6.67 -22.15 5.22
CA ALA A 538 -7.34 -20.91 5.58
C ALA A 538 -7.81 -20.84 7.05
N ILE A 539 -8.16 -21.98 7.67
CA ILE A 539 -8.68 -22.07 9.04
C ILE A 539 -7.78 -21.35 10.06
N GLY A 540 -6.46 -21.50 9.98
CA GLY A 540 -5.51 -20.84 10.90
C GLY A 540 -5.57 -19.31 10.83
N ALA A 541 -5.70 -18.74 9.63
CA ALA A 541 -5.86 -17.30 9.44
C ALA A 541 -7.25 -16.82 9.89
N ASN A 542 -8.31 -17.58 9.60
CA ASN A 542 -9.69 -17.22 9.98
C ASN A 542 -9.87 -17.17 11.50
N PHE A 543 -9.27 -18.08 12.26
CA PHE A 543 -9.26 -17.98 13.73
C PHE A 543 -8.43 -16.80 14.24
N ALA A 544 -7.31 -16.46 13.59
CA ALA A 544 -6.53 -15.27 13.92
C ALA A 544 -7.32 -13.97 13.67
N ILE A 545 -8.08 -13.85 12.56
CA ILE A 545 -9.02 -12.72 12.32
C ILE A 545 -10.02 -12.60 13.48
N SER A 546 -10.60 -13.72 13.91
CA SER A 546 -11.56 -13.73 15.02
C SER A 546 -10.93 -13.24 16.35
N ARG A 547 -9.66 -13.59 16.62
CA ARG A 547 -8.92 -13.11 17.80
C ARG A 547 -8.51 -11.65 17.69
N LEU A 548 -8.01 -11.20 16.53
CA LEU A 548 -7.63 -9.81 16.27
C LEU A 548 -8.84 -8.87 16.37
N LYS A 549 -10.00 -9.26 15.81
CA LYS A 549 -11.24 -8.49 15.90
C LYS A 549 -11.69 -8.27 17.35
N LYS A 550 -11.50 -9.25 18.24
CA LYS A 550 -11.76 -9.08 19.70
C LYS A 550 -10.83 -8.07 20.37
N ARG A 551 -9.65 -7.81 19.79
CA ARG A 551 -8.70 -6.80 20.28
C ARG A 551 -9.01 -5.39 19.75
N GLN A 552 -10.00 -5.24 18.86
CA GLN A 552 -10.31 -4.07 18.03
C GLN A 552 -9.38 -3.85 16.83
N ILE A 553 -8.64 -4.89 16.42
CA ILE A 553 -7.82 -4.90 15.21
C ILE A 553 -8.62 -5.58 14.07
N TYR A 554 -9.00 -4.79 13.07
CA TYR A 554 -9.74 -5.24 11.90
C TYR A 554 -8.75 -5.62 10.78
N CYS A 555 -9.15 -6.53 9.90
CA CYS A 555 -8.32 -7.05 8.81
C CYS A 555 -9.14 -7.06 7.51
N THR A 556 -8.66 -6.39 6.47
CA THR A 556 -9.27 -6.39 5.13
C THR A 556 -8.85 -7.60 4.31
N SER A 557 -7.63 -8.10 4.52
CA SER A 557 -6.94 -9.06 3.65
C SER A 557 -6.43 -10.30 4.41
N PRO A 558 -7.24 -11.39 4.53
CA PRO A 558 -6.89 -12.59 5.31
C PRO A 558 -5.52 -13.21 5.03
N SER A 559 -5.09 -13.17 3.77
CA SER A 559 -3.80 -13.69 3.31
C SER A 559 -2.59 -13.00 3.95
N LYS A 560 -2.70 -11.70 4.28
CA LYS A 560 -1.60 -10.91 4.84
C LYS A 560 -1.27 -11.25 6.31
N ILE A 561 -2.15 -11.94 7.03
CA ILE A 561 -1.88 -12.41 8.41
C ILE A 561 -0.76 -13.45 8.44
N ASN A 562 -0.72 -14.36 7.47
CA ASN A 562 0.38 -15.32 7.38
C ASN A 562 1.71 -14.64 6.99
N ILE A 563 1.65 -13.46 6.36
CA ILE A 563 2.81 -12.63 6.02
C ILE A 563 3.27 -11.79 7.23
N SER A 564 2.36 -11.35 8.13
CA SER A 564 2.77 -10.66 9.38
C SER A 564 3.59 -11.56 10.30
N GLY A 565 3.49 -12.88 10.14
CA GLY A 565 4.39 -13.85 10.77
C GLY A 565 5.86 -13.76 10.33
N THR A 566 6.16 -13.10 9.20
CA THR A 566 7.48 -13.08 8.54
C THR A 566 8.12 -11.69 8.44
N VAL A 567 7.57 -10.68 9.12
CA VAL A 567 8.13 -9.31 9.14
C VAL A 567 9.61 -9.30 9.52
N ASP A 568 10.41 -8.60 8.72
CA ASP A 568 11.83 -8.34 8.99
C ASP A 568 12.06 -6.91 9.51
N ILE A 569 11.27 -5.94 9.01
CA ILE A 569 11.39 -4.50 9.27
C ILE A 569 10.00 -3.86 9.42
N MET A 570 9.86 -2.97 10.41
CA MET A 570 8.68 -2.12 10.60
C MET A 570 9.08 -0.65 10.44
N CYS A 571 8.43 0.04 9.50
CA CYS A 571 8.45 1.48 9.38
C CYS A 571 7.29 2.11 10.18
N PHE A 572 7.53 3.26 10.80
CA PHE A 572 6.56 4.04 11.59
C PHE A 572 6.61 5.52 11.19
N ASP A 573 5.47 6.21 11.08
CA ASP A 573 5.48 7.68 11.15
C ASP A 573 5.65 8.16 12.61
N LYS A 574 6.10 9.41 12.77
CA LYS A 574 6.32 10.09 14.05
C LYS A 574 5.01 10.66 14.59
N THR A 575 4.34 11.54 13.82
CA THR A 575 3.12 12.26 14.24
C THR A 575 1.94 11.31 14.18
N GLY A 576 1.00 11.38 15.14
CA GLY A 576 -0.20 10.55 15.19
C GLY A 576 0.03 9.07 15.46
N THR A 577 1.18 8.51 15.05
CA THR A 577 1.58 7.13 15.28
C THR A 577 2.40 6.99 16.57
N LEU A 578 3.65 7.48 16.61
CA LEU A 578 4.56 7.36 17.76
C LEU A 578 4.28 8.41 18.86
N THR A 579 3.95 9.63 18.44
CA THR A 579 3.51 10.72 19.32
C THR A 579 1.99 10.78 19.36
N GLU A 580 1.46 11.53 20.32
CA GLU A 580 0.04 11.92 20.33
C GLU A 580 -0.27 12.85 19.14
N ASP A 581 -1.56 13.05 18.88
CA ASP A 581 -2.04 13.91 17.80
C ASP A 581 -1.96 15.39 18.18
N GLY A 582 -1.33 16.19 17.32
CA GLY A 582 -1.11 17.62 17.56
C GLY A 582 0.17 17.95 18.33
N LEU A 583 0.22 19.17 18.86
CA LEU A 583 1.37 19.78 19.52
C LEU A 583 0.88 20.56 20.74
N ASP A 584 1.33 20.21 21.93
CA ASP A 584 1.03 20.96 23.15
C ASP A 584 2.03 22.10 23.35
N VAL A 585 1.56 23.25 23.86
CA VAL A 585 2.44 24.37 24.25
C VAL A 585 3.19 23.98 25.52
N PHE A 586 4.50 23.83 25.42
CA PHE A 586 5.40 23.59 26.56
C PHE A 586 5.68 24.87 27.37
N GLY A 587 5.57 26.02 26.69
CA GLY A 587 5.63 27.35 27.28
C GLY A 587 6.16 28.40 26.32
N VAL A 588 6.26 29.64 26.80
CA VAL A 588 6.71 30.81 26.06
C VAL A 588 7.98 31.38 26.70
N ARG A 589 8.93 31.84 25.88
CA ARG A 589 10.09 32.64 26.34
C ARG A 589 10.09 34.00 25.66
N VAL A 590 10.10 35.05 26.45
CA VAL A 590 10.23 36.45 25.98
C VAL A 590 11.65 36.95 26.23
N ILE A 591 12.06 38.01 25.52
CA ILE A 591 13.35 38.66 25.72
C ILE A 591 13.26 39.62 26.92
N ASP A 592 14.11 39.41 27.92
CA ASP A 592 14.24 40.26 29.09
C ASP A 592 14.89 41.60 28.71
N THR A 593 14.14 42.70 28.83
CA THR A 593 14.53 44.04 28.32
C THR A 593 15.79 44.65 28.96
N PRO A 594 16.09 44.54 30.28
CA PRO A 594 17.32 45.08 30.85
C PRO A 594 18.60 44.33 30.46
N HIS A 595 18.48 43.12 29.86
CA HIS A 595 19.61 42.22 29.62
C HIS A 595 19.73 41.70 28.18
N ASN A 596 18.74 41.96 27.31
CA ASN A 596 18.66 41.51 25.92
C ASN A 596 19.03 40.02 25.71
N ARG A 597 18.48 39.17 26.60
CA ARG A 597 18.63 37.70 26.61
C ARG A 597 17.27 37.08 26.89
N PHE A 598 17.10 35.77 26.64
CA PHE A 598 15.82 35.14 26.97
C PHE A 598 15.58 35.03 28.48
N GLY A 599 14.39 35.44 28.90
CA GLY A 599 13.91 35.26 30.27
C GLY A 599 13.58 33.82 30.63
N LYS A 600 12.91 33.65 31.77
CA LYS A 600 12.37 32.35 32.21
C LYS A 600 11.29 31.86 31.24
N ILE A 601 11.00 30.56 31.28
CA ILE A 601 9.88 30.01 30.49
C ILE A 601 8.56 30.14 31.25
N HIS A 602 7.60 30.81 30.62
CA HIS A 602 6.23 30.99 31.09
C HIS A 602 5.42 29.77 30.66
N LYS A 603 5.02 28.93 31.63
CA LYS A 603 4.26 27.69 31.37
C LYS A 603 2.75 27.88 31.39
N GLU A 604 2.28 29.00 31.90
CA GLU A 604 0.87 29.34 32.06
C GLU A 604 0.69 30.80 31.65
N SER A 605 -0.37 31.12 30.91
CA SER A 605 -0.66 32.48 30.42
C SER A 605 -0.84 33.50 31.56
N LEU A 606 -1.31 33.08 32.73
CA LEU A 606 -1.42 33.91 33.94
C LEU A 606 -0.05 34.40 34.47
N THR A 607 1.07 33.86 33.97
CA THR A 607 2.42 34.31 34.34
C THR A 607 2.97 35.40 33.40
N LEU A 608 2.19 35.87 32.42
CA LEU A 608 2.54 37.00 31.55
C LEU A 608 2.03 38.33 32.13
N SER A 609 2.64 39.44 31.75
CA SER A 609 2.46 40.77 32.37
C SER A 609 1.00 41.24 32.49
N PHE A 610 0.14 40.92 31.50
CA PHE A 610 -1.30 41.20 31.51
C PHE A 610 -2.05 40.72 32.77
N TYR A 611 -1.54 39.68 33.46
CA TYR A 611 -2.14 39.11 34.67
C TYR A 611 -1.29 39.27 35.94
N ALA A 612 -0.02 39.69 35.80
CA ALA A 612 1.00 39.57 36.85
C ALA A 612 1.50 40.90 37.44
N SER A 613 1.17 42.05 36.83
CA SER A 613 1.72 43.36 37.20
C SER A 613 0.70 44.50 37.02
N ASN A 614 0.86 45.58 37.79
CA ASN A 614 -0.07 46.73 37.79
C ASN A 614 -0.32 47.31 36.39
N TYR A 615 -1.58 47.62 36.11
CA TYR A 615 -2.20 47.95 34.82
C TYR A 615 -1.69 49.24 34.13
N ASN A 616 -0.63 49.88 34.63
CA ASN A 616 -0.30 51.28 34.31
C ASN A 616 0.80 51.46 33.24
N ASP A 617 1.43 50.39 32.76
CA ASP A 617 2.45 50.46 31.70
C ASP A 617 1.98 49.75 30.42
N ILE A 618 0.84 50.23 29.90
CA ILE A 618 0.25 49.81 28.62
C ILE A 618 0.97 50.53 27.46
N SER A 619 2.30 50.47 27.45
CA SER A 619 3.11 50.95 26.33
C SER A 619 3.21 49.86 25.25
N PRO A 620 3.13 50.20 23.94
CA PRO A 620 3.26 49.22 22.85
C PRO A 620 4.69 48.65 22.70
N HIS A 621 5.57 48.91 23.67
CA HIS A 621 6.91 48.32 23.80
C HIS A 621 6.95 47.11 24.74
N ASN A 622 5.85 46.81 25.45
CA ASN A 622 5.77 45.67 26.39
C ASN A 622 5.72 44.32 25.64
N ARG A 623 6.89 43.67 25.55
CA ARG A 623 7.09 42.41 24.80
C ARG A 623 6.26 41.23 25.32
N ASP A 624 5.96 41.19 26.62
CA ASP A 624 5.17 40.12 27.23
C ASP A 624 3.70 40.16 26.78
N ASN A 625 3.12 41.37 26.71
CA ASN A 625 1.79 41.57 26.12
C ASN A 625 1.82 41.27 24.61
N ALA A 626 2.87 41.70 23.91
CA ALA A 626 2.99 41.49 22.46
C ALA A 626 3.01 40.01 22.04
N ILE A 627 3.62 39.10 22.83
CA ILE A 627 3.57 37.66 22.51
C ILE A 627 2.21 37.05 22.81
N LEU A 628 1.52 37.52 23.85
CA LEU A 628 0.12 37.13 24.14
C LEU A 628 -0.80 37.56 23.00
N TYR A 629 -0.70 38.81 22.54
CA TYR A 629 -1.49 39.34 21.43
C TYR A 629 -1.14 38.67 20.10
N THR A 630 0.13 38.29 19.88
CA THR A 630 0.53 37.45 18.72
C THR A 630 -0.18 36.09 18.76
N MET A 631 -0.22 35.40 19.92
CA MET A 631 -0.92 34.11 20.05
C MET A 631 -2.44 34.25 19.91
N ALA A 632 -3.00 35.35 20.42
CA ALA A 632 -4.44 35.63 20.41
C ALA A 632 -4.98 36.18 19.09
N THR A 633 -4.14 36.62 18.14
CA THR A 633 -4.63 37.23 16.88
C THR A 633 -3.97 36.68 15.61
N CYS A 634 -2.70 36.25 15.67
CA CYS A 634 -1.96 35.82 14.49
C CYS A 634 -2.27 34.36 14.12
N HIS A 635 -3.53 34.03 13.84
CA HIS A 635 -4.00 32.66 13.66
C HIS A 635 -5.09 32.52 12.59
N SER A 636 -5.37 31.29 12.16
CA SER A 636 -6.39 30.98 11.14
C SER A 636 -7.70 30.40 11.70
N LEU A 637 -8.08 30.77 12.93
CA LEU A 637 -9.34 30.37 13.56
C LEU A 637 -10.58 30.96 12.87
N LYS A 638 -11.66 30.17 12.83
CA LYS A 638 -12.99 30.54 12.33
C LYS A 638 -14.05 29.98 13.28
N VAL A 639 -15.21 30.65 13.39
CA VAL A 639 -16.32 30.16 14.23
C VAL A 639 -17.32 29.38 13.38
N LEU A 640 -17.63 28.16 13.79
CA LEU A 640 -18.65 27.30 13.19
C LEU A 640 -19.51 26.69 14.30
N ASN A 641 -20.79 27.05 14.34
CA ASN A 641 -21.76 26.62 15.36
C ASN A 641 -21.25 26.84 16.81
N ASN A 642 -20.68 28.01 17.09
CA ASN A 642 -20.04 28.40 18.36
C ASN A 642 -18.85 27.51 18.79
N HIS A 643 -18.32 26.67 17.90
CA HIS A 643 -17.05 25.98 18.08
C HIS A 643 -15.95 26.63 17.23
N LEU A 644 -14.75 26.70 17.81
CA LEU A 644 -13.54 27.17 17.14
C LEU A 644 -12.95 26.06 16.26
N ILE A 645 -12.61 26.39 15.01
CA ILE A 645 -12.05 25.44 14.04
C ILE A 645 -10.83 26.07 13.34
N SER A 646 -9.70 25.36 13.35
CA SER A 646 -8.44 25.69 12.67
C SER A 646 -7.47 24.50 12.64
N ASP A 647 -6.21 24.75 12.28
CA ASP A 647 -5.07 23.88 12.60
C ASP A 647 -5.02 23.62 14.12
N PRO A 648 -4.87 22.37 14.59
CA PRO A 648 -4.68 22.05 16.00
C PRO A 648 -3.55 22.82 16.69
N LEU A 649 -2.50 23.22 15.96
CA LEU A 649 -1.42 24.06 16.48
C LEU A 649 -1.94 25.48 16.84
N ASP A 650 -2.70 26.11 15.93
CA ASP A 650 -3.29 27.43 16.15
C ASP A 650 -4.37 27.38 17.23
N LEU A 651 -5.16 26.30 17.29
CA LEU A 651 -6.14 26.07 18.34
C LEU A 651 -5.47 25.90 19.71
N LYS A 652 -4.39 25.10 19.82
CA LYS A 652 -3.62 24.93 21.06
C LYS A 652 -2.89 26.21 21.50
N MET A 653 -2.43 27.01 20.54
CA MET A 653 -1.83 28.33 20.78
C MET A 653 -2.86 29.32 21.34
N PHE A 654 -4.09 29.28 20.82
CA PHE A 654 -5.18 30.13 21.30
C PHE A 654 -5.74 29.66 22.66
N ASP A 655 -5.98 28.36 22.84
CA ASP A 655 -6.40 27.74 24.10
C ASP A 655 -5.45 28.11 25.26
N PHE A 656 -4.13 28.17 24.99
CA PHE A 656 -3.13 28.61 25.97
C PHE A 656 -3.36 30.05 26.46
N THR A 657 -3.87 30.95 25.61
CA THR A 657 -4.18 32.33 26.03
C THR A 657 -5.39 32.41 26.96
N GLY A 658 -6.39 31.54 26.79
CA GLY A 658 -7.66 31.59 27.52
C GLY A 658 -8.63 32.70 27.05
N TRP A 659 -8.38 33.34 25.90
CA TRP A 659 -9.21 34.42 25.35
C TRP A 659 -10.44 33.89 24.59
N ILE A 660 -11.30 34.80 24.14
CA ILE A 660 -12.51 34.53 23.34
C ILE A 660 -12.32 35.14 21.95
N PHE A 661 -12.62 34.36 20.91
CA PHE A 661 -12.60 34.79 19.51
C PHE A 661 -14.02 34.79 18.94
N GLU A 662 -14.44 35.92 18.39
CA GLU A 662 -15.75 36.13 17.78
C GLU A 662 -15.57 36.57 16.31
N GLU A 663 -16.25 35.88 15.39
CA GLU A 663 -16.30 36.23 13.97
C GLU A 663 -17.64 36.93 13.71
N ASN A 664 -17.63 38.18 13.25
CA ASN A 664 -18.85 39.00 13.14
C ASN A 664 -19.83 38.37 12.13
N GLN A 665 -20.99 37.92 12.62
CA GLN A 665 -21.99 37.22 11.80
C GLN A 665 -23.06 38.17 11.22
N GLU A 666 -23.17 39.40 11.73
CA GLU A 666 -24.21 40.37 11.35
C GLU A 666 -23.90 41.14 10.05
N TYR A 667 -23.89 40.41 8.93
CA TYR A 667 -24.23 40.98 7.61
C TYR A 667 -25.57 40.43 7.08
N LEU A 668 -26.36 39.74 7.92
CA LEU A 668 -27.54 38.97 7.51
C LEU A 668 -28.73 38.97 8.50
N SER A 669 -28.87 39.99 9.37
CA SER A 669 -30.13 40.17 10.16
C SER A 669 -30.27 41.54 10.84
N LYS A 670 -30.75 42.55 10.11
CA LYS A 670 -31.60 43.62 10.66
C LYS A 670 -32.75 43.83 9.70
N ASP A 671 -33.96 43.42 10.09
CA ASP A 671 -35.17 43.52 9.27
C ASP A 671 -35.65 44.98 9.15
N ASP A 672 -36.35 45.28 8.06
CA ASP A 672 -36.99 46.59 7.83
C ASP A 672 -38.15 46.84 8.81
N SER A 673 -37.88 47.29 10.05
CA SER A 673 -38.86 48.05 10.86
C SER A 673 -38.32 48.62 12.18
N GLN A 674 -37.60 49.74 12.12
CA GLN A 674 -37.90 50.90 12.98
C GLN A 674 -37.17 52.17 12.55
N SER A 675 -37.93 53.24 12.34
CA SER A 675 -37.43 54.60 12.41
C SER A 675 -37.21 55.00 13.86
N PHE A 676 -36.13 55.71 14.17
CA PHE A 676 -36.24 57.09 14.67
C PHE A 676 -34.92 57.84 14.47
N GLU A 677 -35.00 59.17 14.53
CA GLU A 677 -33.87 60.07 14.41
C GLU A 677 -33.11 60.12 15.74
N ASP A 678 -31.78 60.02 15.71
CA ASP A 678 -30.95 60.78 16.64
C ASP A 678 -29.55 61.01 16.07
N GLN A 679 -28.97 62.18 16.34
CA GLN A 679 -27.66 62.58 15.83
C GLN A 679 -26.64 62.55 16.98
N ASN A 680 -25.73 61.56 17.05
CA ASN A 680 -24.36 61.67 17.61
C ASN A 680 -23.63 60.30 17.83
N THR A 681 -23.17 59.60 16.78
CA THR A 681 -22.08 58.59 16.95
C THR A 681 -21.10 58.54 15.76
N ALA A 682 -19.99 59.28 15.87
CA ALA A 682 -18.82 59.08 15.00
C ALA A 682 -17.97 57.85 15.39
N HIS A 683 -18.32 57.17 16.50
CA HIS A 683 -17.59 56.00 17.02
C HIS A 683 -18.05 54.67 16.39
N ASP A 684 -19.36 54.47 16.18
CA ASP A 684 -19.93 53.18 15.78
C ASP A 684 -19.42 52.67 14.42
N PHE A 685 -19.21 53.59 13.47
CA PHE A 685 -18.64 53.32 12.14
C PHE A 685 -17.27 52.61 12.16
N ASN A 686 -16.56 52.57 13.30
CA ASN A 686 -15.32 51.80 13.42
C ASN A 686 -15.53 50.32 13.81
N GLN A 687 -16.68 49.96 14.40
CA GLN A 687 -16.98 48.57 14.80
C GLN A 687 -17.56 47.74 13.64
N GLU A 688 -18.40 48.34 12.78
CA GLU A 688 -19.13 47.66 11.69
C GLU A 688 -18.25 47.10 10.54
N ILE A 689 -16.93 47.33 10.58
CA ILE A 689 -15.99 47.09 9.46
C ILE A 689 -14.91 46.05 9.84
N VAL A 690 -14.94 45.51 11.06
CA VAL A 690 -13.95 44.53 11.55
C VAL A 690 -14.46 43.09 11.34
N SER A 691 -13.62 42.23 10.76
CA SER A 691 -14.00 40.86 10.36
C SER A 691 -14.11 39.86 11.52
N SER A 692 -13.24 40.03 12.52
CA SER A 692 -13.18 39.19 13.72
C SER A 692 -12.56 39.97 14.87
N ILE A 693 -13.06 39.72 16.07
CA ILE A 693 -12.75 40.44 17.31
C ILE A 693 -12.25 39.42 18.33
N VAL A 694 -11.21 39.78 19.07
CA VAL A 694 -10.61 38.94 20.12
C VAL A 694 -10.60 39.69 21.45
N LYS A 695 -11.05 39.05 22.52
CA LYS A 695 -11.21 39.68 23.84
C LYS A 695 -10.94 38.72 25.01
N PRO A 696 -10.48 39.22 26.18
CA PRO A 696 -10.20 38.39 27.33
C PRO A 696 -11.49 37.81 27.96
N LYS A 697 -11.37 36.65 28.62
CA LYS A 697 -12.51 35.96 29.23
C LYS A 697 -12.92 36.56 30.58
N LYS A 698 -14.16 37.03 30.67
CA LYS A 698 -14.73 37.74 31.85
C LYS A 698 -14.79 36.93 33.16
N ASP A 699 -14.69 35.60 33.10
CA ASP A 699 -14.78 34.70 34.28
C ASP A 699 -13.46 34.46 35.03
N LEU A 700 -12.35 35.12 34.66
CA LEU A 700 -11.06 34.96 35.34
C LEU A 700 -11.07 35.65 36.72
N ARG A 701 -11.59 34.94 37.72
CA ARG A 701 -11.72 35.40 39.12
C ARG A 701 -10.36 35.70 39.77
N ILE A 702 -9.97 36.97 39.75
CA ILE A 702 -9.05 37.56 40.73
C ILE A 702 -9.94 38.18 41.83
N ASN A 703 -9.92 37.59 43.03
CA ASN A 703 -10.94 37.85 44.05
C ASN A 703 -10.70 39.11 44.91
N ASP A 704 -9.52 39.74 44.79
CA ASP A 704 -8.96 40.62 45.83
C ASP A 704 -8.59 42.04 45.35
N ILE A 705 -9.21 42.57 44.28
CA ILE A 705 -9.12 44.00 43.92
C ILE A 705 -10.51 44.59 43.68
N LYS A 706 -10.94 45.51 44.55
CA LYS A 706 -12.15 46.33 44.40
C LYS A 706 -11.79 47.72 43.86
N ASP A 707 -11.34 47.80 42.61
CA ASP A 707 -11.05 49.07 41.93
C ASP A 707 -11.97 49.28 40.72
N SER A 708 -12.24 50.56 40.42
CA SER A 708 -13.01 51.01 39.25
C SER A 708 -12.37 50.65 37.90
N ASN A 709 -11.14 50.12 37.88
CA ASN A 709 -10.45 49.67 36.68
C ASN A 709 -11.09 48.44 36.02
N PHE A 710 -12.01 47.74 36.69
CA PHE A 710 -12.67 46.55 36.16
C PHE A 710 -13.56 46.83 34.92
N GLU A 711 -14.06 48.06 34.76
CA GLU A 711 -14.83 48.46 33.58
C GLU A 711 -13.93 48.53 32.33
N ASN A 712 -12.72 49.09 32.45
CA ASN A 712 -11.73 49.16 31.37
C ASN A 712 -11.19 47.78 30.93
N ILE A 713 -11.15 46.80 31.83
CA ILE A 713 -10.83 45.40 31.47
C ILE A 713 -11.95 44.80 30.60
N SER A 714 -13.20 45.24 30.81
CA SER A 714 -14.37 44.68 30.11
C SER A 714 -14.55 45.17 28.67
N SER A 715 -13.81 46.21 28.27
CA SER A 715 -13.82 46.87 26.96
C SER A 715 -12.54 46.69 26.13
N PHE A 716 -11.54 45.92 26.60
CA PHE A 716 -10.34 45.65 25.82
C PHE A 716 -10.63 44.63 24.70
N GLU A 717 -10.66 45.10 23.45
CA GLU A 717 -10.94 44.29 22.27
C GLU A 717 -9.89 44.55 21.17
N LEU A 718 -9.45 43.46 20.51
CA LEU A 718 -8.51 43.49 19.38
C LEU A 718 -9.24 43.12 18.09
N GLY A 719 -9.29 44.06 17.14
CA GLY A 719 -9.94 43.88 15.84
C GLY A 719 -8.96 43.46 14.75
N VAL A 720 -9.22 42.34 14.07
CA VAL A 720 -8.40 41.83 12.97
C VAL A 720 -8.82 42.47 11.63
N ILE A 721 -7.92 43.27 11.05
CA ILE A 721 -8.15 44.02 9.79
C ILE A 721 -7.76 43.19 8.57
N LYS A 722 -6.56 42.57 8.57
CA LYS A 722 -6.03 41.85 7.41
C LYS A 722 -5.07 40.74 7.84
N THR A 723 -5.32 39.53 7.33
CA THR A 723 -4.49 38.34 7.61
C THR A 723 -3.75 37.91 6.35
N PHE A 724 -2.42 37.83 6.42
CA PHE A 724 -1.57 37.21 5.41
C PHE A 724 -1.30 35.75 5.83
N GLU A 725 -2.05 34.81 5.25
CA GLU A 725 -1.98 33.37 5.55
C GLU A 725 -0.55 32.82 5.59
N PHE A 726 -0.36 31.73 6.33
CA PHE A 726 0.89 30.97 6.29
C PHE A 726 1.19 30.48 4.86
N ILE A 727 2.39 30.76 4.36
CA ILE A 727 2.87 30.29 3.04
C ILE A 727 4.12 29.43 3.25
N SER A 728 4.05 28.17 2.84
CA SER A 728 5.06 27.14 3.17
C SER A 728 6.47 27.43 2.67
N HIS A 729 6.63 28.20 1.58
CA HIS A 729 7.96 28.63 1.11
C HIS A 729 8.50 29.86 1.87
N LEU A 730 7.64 30.71 2.44
CA LEU A 730 8.03 31.83 3.32
C LEU A 730 8.12 31.43 4.81
N ARG A 731 7.56 30.26 5.18
CA ARG A 731 7.47 29.66 6.53
C ARG A 731 6.99 30.64 7.63
N ARG A 732 6.14 31.60 7.29
CA ARG A 732 5.64 32.65 8.20
C ARG A 732 4.22 33.11 7.85
N MET A 733 3.58 33.76 8.81
CA MET A 733 2.23 34.33 8.77
C MET A 733 2.26 35.68 9.48
N SER A 734 1.50 36.66 8.98
CA SER A 734 1.39 37.99 9.58
C SER A 734 -0.04 38.51 9.58
N VAL A 735 -0.40 39.34 10.56
CA VAL A 735 -1.73 39.92 10.74
C VAL A 735 -1.60 41.40 11.11
N ILE A 736 -2.47 42.23 10.52
CA ILE A 736 -2.68 43.63 10.92
C ILE A 736 -3.88 43.69 11.85
N VAL A 737 -3.65 44.17 13.07
CA VAL A 737 -4.61 44.32 14.17
C VAL A 737 -4.77 45.81 14.49
N LYS A 738 -5.96 46.21 14.92
CA LYS A 738 -6.20 47.48 15.62
C LYS A 738 -6.81 47.20 16.98
N GLU A 739 -6.24 47.81 18.02
CA GLU A 739 -6.83 47.87 19.35
C GLU A 739 -7.88 48.99 19.37
N PHE A 740 -9.13 48.72 19.76
CA PHE A 740 -10.22 49.70 19.64
C PHE A 740 -10.01 50.96 20.51
N SER A 741 -9.23 50.87 21.59
CA SER A 741 -8.82 51.98 22.45
C SER A 741 -7.74 52.89 21.86
N SER A 742 -7.13 52.55 20.72
CA SER A 742 -5.98 53.30 20.16
C SER A 742 -6.16 53.74 18.70
N SER A 743 -5.39 54.75 18.30
CA SER A 743 -5.23 55.20 16.90
C SER A 743 -4.35 54.27 16.07
N ASP A 744 -3.44 53.55 16.72
CA ASP A 744 -2.34 52.84 16.07
C ASP A 744 -2.77 51.47 15.54
N MET A 745 -2.09 51.03 14.48
CA MET A 745 -2.21 49.65 13.99
C MET A 745 -0.97 48.84 14.36
N GLN A 746 -1.18 47.60 14.79
CA GLN A 746 -0.14 46.70 15.26
C GLN A 746 -0.04 45.53 14.28
N VAL A 747 1.17 45.26 13.78
CA VAL A 747 1.48 44.09 12.96
C VAL A 747 2.06 43.02 13.86
N TYR A 748 1.45 41.84 13.86
CA TYR A 748 1.95 40.64 14.53
C TYR A 748 2.36 39.59 13.51
N LEU A 749 3.49 38.92 13.75
CA LEU A 749 4.08 37.97 12.82
C LEU A 749 4.59 36.74 13.58
N LYS A 750 4.19 35.54 13.12
CA LYS A 750 4.70 34.24 13.60
C LYS A 750 5.36 33.46 12.46
N GLY A 751 6.44 32.74 12.75
CA GLY A 751 7.13 31.95 11.73
C GLY A 751 8.32 31.13 12.22
N ALA A 752 9.04 30.53 11.28
CA ALA A 752 10.27 29.80 11.56
C ALA A 752 11.38 30.76 12.05
N PRO A 753 12.14 30.41 13.11
CA PRO A 753 13.18 31.28 13.68
C PRO A 753 14.31 31.59 12.67
N GLU A 754 14.61 30.64 11.78
CA GLU A 754 15.58 30.79 10.68
C GLU A 754 15.37 32.08 9.87
N ILE A 755 14.11 32.42 9.57
CA ILE A 755 13.70 33.51 8.65
C ILE A 755 13.47 34.83 9.40
N MET A 756 13.42 34.82 10.73
CA MET A 756 13.30 36.06 11.51
C MET A 756 14.52 36.97 11.38
N LYS A 757 15.69 36.41 11.05
CA LYS A 757 16.91 37.19 10.78
C LYS A 757 16.81 38.04 9.51
N ASP A 758 15.99 37.65 8.55
CA ASP A 758 15.75 38.39 7.30
C ASP A 758 14.66 39.47 7.44
N VAL A 759 13.80 39.33 8.45
CA VAL A 759 12.52 40.04 8.61
C VAL A 759 12.53 41.02 9.79
N CYS A 760 13.29 40.71 10.85
CA CYS A 760 13.43 41.55 12.04
C CYS A 760 14.69 42.42 11.98
N LEU A 761 14.65 43.55 12.69
CA LEU A 761 15.82 44.38 12.95
C LEU A 761 16.87 43.57 13.73
N LEU A 762 18.09 43.49 13.23
CA LEU A 762 19.19 42.74 13.88
C LEU A 762 19.46 43.21 15.32
N SER A 763 19.24 44.48 15.61
CA SER A 763 19.34 45.07 16.95
C SER A 763 18.25 44.64 17.94
N SER A 764 17.20 43.94 17.46
CA SER A 764 16.13 43.38 18.31
C SER A 764 16.36 41.91 18.68
N LEU A 765 17.37 41.25 18.11
CA LEU A 765 17.72 39.88 18.41
C LEU A 765 18.60 39.81 19.68
N PRO A 766 18.39 38.83 20.58
CA PRO A 766 19.24 38.60 21.74
C PRO A 766 20.53 37.84 21.38
N GLU A 767 21.57 37.97 22.20
CA GLU A 767 22.87 37.31 21.97
C GLU A 767 22.78 35.78 21.97
N ASP A 768 21.87 35.20 22.75
CA ASP A 768 21.69 33.76 22.94
C ASP A 768 20.72 33.12 21.92
N TYR A 769 20.31 33.85 20.88
CA TYR A 769 19.34 33.42 19.85
C TYR A 769 19.58 32.02 19.30
N ASP A 770 20.73 31.81 18.65
CA ASP A 770 21.04 30.53 18.01
C ASP A 770 21.29 29.42 19.03
N GLN A 771 21.84 29.74 20.20
CA GLN A 771 22.08 28.75 21.27
C GLN A 771 20.76 28.20 21.82
N VAL A 772 19.77 29.07 22.07
CA VAL A 772 18.45 28.68 22.57
C VAL A 772 17.67 27.88 21.52
N ILE A 773 17.77 28.24 20.23
CA ILE A 773 17.20 27.44 19.14
C ILE A 773 17.84 26.06 19.07
N SER A 774 19.18 25.97 19.06
CA SER A 774 19.90 24.70 19.02
C SER A 774 19.56 23.80 20.21
N TYR A 775 19.45 24.38 21.42
CA TYR A 775 19.01 23.65 22.61
C TYR A 775 17.61 23.04 22.43
N TYR A 776 16.60 23.84 22.08
CA TYR A 776 15.22 23.34 21.99
C TYR A 776 15.02 22.37 20.81
N THR A 777 15.60 22.67 19.65
CA THR A 777 15.48 21.80 18.46
C THR A 777 16.24 20.48 18.62
N GLY A 778 17.42 20.50 19.24
CA GLY A 778 18.18 19.30 19.60
C GLY A 778 17.45 18.41 20.62
N HIS A 779 16.76 19.01 21.59
CA HIS A 779 15.89 18.27 22.52
C HIS A 779 14.57 17.78 21.89
N GLY A 780 14.25 18.19 20.67
CA GLY A 780 13.07 17.71 19.91
C GLY A 780 11.80 18.57 20.03
N PHE A 781 11.90 19.75 20.64
CA PHE A 781 10.80 20.72 20.68
C PHE A 781 10.67 21.44 19.33
N ARG A 782 9.45 21.86 18.99
CA ARG A 782 9.18 22.73 17.83
C ARG A 782 9.11 24.17 18.33
N VAL A 783 9.96 25.04 17.77
CA VAL A 783 10.04 26.45 18.13
C VAL A 783 9.38 27.28 17.04
N ILE A 784 8.47 28.18 17.43
CA ILE A 784 7.93 29.25 16.58
C ILE A 784 8.40 30.57 17.15
N ALA A 785 8.85 31.47 16.28
CA ALA A 785 9.33 32.79 16.65
C ALA A 785 8.27 33.86 16.35
N CYS A 786 8.20 34.86 17.23
CA CYS A 786 7.22 35.94 17.19
C CYS A 786 7.92 37.31 17.06
N ALA A 787 7.36 38.17 16.22
CA ALA A 787 7.82 39.53 15.98
C ALA A 787 6.64 40.50 15.87
N MET A 788 6.86 41.79 16.19
CA MET A 788 5.85 42.84 16.09
C MET A 788 6.37 44.12 15.43
N LYS A 789 5.47 44.95 14.91
CA LYS A 789 5.77 46.28 14.38
C LYS A 789 4.57 47.20 14.55
N VAL A 790 4.78 48.37 15.15
CA VAL A 790 3.75 49.41 15.31
C VAL A 790 3.71 50.28 14.04
N LEU A 791 2.50 50.63 13.60
CA LEU A 791 2.23 51.50 12.47
C LEU A 791 1.36 52.68 12.95
N PRO A 792 1.96 53.83 13.32
CA PRO A 792 1.22 54.99 13.80
C PRO A 792 0.40 55.64 12.68
N ASP A 793 -0.71 56.29 13.06
CA ASP A 793 -1.59 57.12 12.21
C ASP A 793 -2.00 56.49 10.86
N MET A 794 -2.28 55.18 10.84
CA MET A 794 -2.65 54.45 9.63
C MET A 794 -4.16 54.39 9.38
N THR A 795 -4.58 54.72 8.16
CA THR A 795 -5.98 54.58 7.75
C THR A 795 -6.30 53.17 7.22
N TRP A 796 -7.49 52.68 7.52
CA TRP A 796 -7.95 51.31 7.16
C TRP A 796 -7.82 50.99 5.66
N ILE A 797 -8.18 51.93 4.78
CA ILE A 797 -8.06 51.77 3.31
C ILE A 797 -6.60 51.55 2.88
N LYS A 798 -5.64 52.18 3.57
CA LYS A 798 -4.21 52.04 3.31
C LYS A 798 -3.71 50.68 3.82
N ALA A 799 -4.11 50.28 5.03
CA ALA A 799 -3.80 48.97 5.59
C ALA A 799 -4.33 47.80 4.74
N GLN A 800 -5.55 47.91 4.18
CA GLN A 800 -6.05 46.91 3.23
C GLN A 800 -5.19 46.80 1.95
N LYS A 801 -4.65 47.92 1.45
CA LYS A 801 -3.86 47.96 0.21
C LYS A 801 -2.39 47.56 0.37
N MET A 802 -1.83 47.58 1.58
CA MET A 802 -0.42 47.21 1.82
C MET A 802 -0.09 45.81 1.27
N THR A 803 1.06 45.70 0.59
CA THR A 803 1.59 44.41 0.14
C THR A 803 2.16 43.61 1.32
N ARG A 804 2.39 42.31 1.11
CA ARG A 804 3.01 41.45 2.14
C ARG A 804 4.44 41.89 2.48
N GLU A 805 5.17 42.41 1.50
CA GLU A 805 6.57 42.80 1.61
C GLU A 805 6.76 44.09 2.45
N GLU A 806 5.82 45.04 2.40
CA GLU A 806 5.81 46.24 3.25
C GLU A 806 5.55 45.91 4.74
N VAL A 807 4.71 44.89 4.98
CA VAL A 807 4.27 44.45 6.30
C VAL A 807 5.34 43.57 6.96
N GLU A 808 5.93 42.63 6.22
CA GLU A 808 6.93 41.67 6.69
C GLU A 808 8.39 42.18 6.59
N LYS A 809 8.63 43.45 6.95
CA LYS A 809 9.95 44.09 6.95
C LYS A 809 10.15 44.98 8.18
N ASP A 810 11.38 45.04 8.70
CA ASP A 810 11.80 45.93 9.80
C ASP A 810 10.98 45.73 11.10
N LEU A 811 10.70 44.47 11.48
CA LEU A 811 9.99 44.15 12.73
C LEU A 811 10.92 44.06 13.94
N PHE A 812 10.37 44.22 15.14
CA PHE A 812 11.05 43.92 16.40
C PHE A 812 10.76 42.47 16.80
N PHE A 813 11.82 41.68 17.02
CA PHE A 813 11.69 40.35 17.58
C PHE A 813 11.20 40.42 19.05
N VAL A 814 10.32 39.48 19.43
CA VAL A 814 9.63 39.46 20.73
C VAL A 814 10.02 38.25 21.57
N GLY A 815 9.98 37.04 20.99
CA GLY A 815 10.20 35.80 21.74
C GLY A 815 9.89 34.52 20.97
N PHE A 816 9.93 33.40 21.68
CA PHE A 816 9.66 32.05 21.19
C PHE A 816 8.46 31.40 21.88
N ILE A 817 7.58 30.79 21.09
CA ILE A 817 6.58 29.81 21.55
C ILE A 817 7.20 28.42 21.34
N ILE A 818 7.20 27.59 22.39
CA ILE A 818 7.84 26.28 22.41
C ILE A 818 6.75 25.21 22.52
N PHE A 819 6.74 24.27 21.57
CA PHE A 819 5.78 23.17 21.51
C PHE A 819 6.49 21.82 21.73
N GLU A 820 5.85 20.90 22.47
CA GLU A 820 6.33 19.53 22.67
C GLU A 820 5.56 18.50 21.84
N ASN A 821 6.31 17.56 21.25
CA ASN A 821 5.78 16.35 20.64
C ASN A 821 5.70 15.23 21.69
N LYS A 822 4.58 15.13 22.41
CA LYS A 822 4.38 14.16 23.49
C LYS A 822 4.31 12.72 22.94
N LEU A 823 5.16 11.82 23.46
CA LEU A 823 5.14 10.39 23.09
C LEU A 823 3.90 9.69 23.68
N LYS A 824 3.26 8.81 22.90
CA LYS A 824 2.24 7.91 23.46
C LYS A 824 2.88 6.97 24.49
N PRO A 825 2.23 6.69 25.63
CA PRO A 825 2.83 5.94 26.73
C PRO A 825 3.21 4.49 26.37
N THR A 826 2.57 3.90 25.35
CA THR A 826 2.83 2.52 24.89
C THR A 826 3.92 2.41 23.82
N SER A 827 4.44 3.54 23.29
CA SER A 827 5.40 3.55 22.18
C SER A 827 6.73 2.91 22.56
N SER A 828 7.32 3.31 23.69
CA SER A 828 8.64 2.84 24.13
C SER A 828 8.67 1.34 24.43
N GLU A 829 7.69 0.81 25.18
CA GLU A 829 7.55 -0.62 25.49
C GLU A 829 7.34 -1.47 24.22
N THR A 830 6.59 -0.95 23.24
CA THR A 830 6.37 -1.70 22.00
C THR A 830 7.63 -1.76 21.14
N ILE A 831 8.39 -0.67 21.04
CA ILE A 831 9.66 -0.63 20.29
C ILE A 831 10.74 -1.50 20.95
N THR A 832 10.88 -1.49 22.28
CA THR A 832 11.83 -2.39 22.96
C THR A 832 11.46 -3.86 22.76
N THR A 833 10.16 -4.20 22.81
CA THR A 833 9.66 -5.56 22.52
C THR A 833 9.95 -6.01 21.08
N LEU A 834 9.83 -5.11 20.10
CA LEU A 834 10.15 -5.40 18.69
C LEU A 834 11.66 -5.60 18.48
N LYS A 835 12.50 -4.79 19.13
CA LYS A 835 13.96 -4.97 19.16
C LYS A 835 14.38 -6.28 19.85
N GLU A 836 13.76 -6.63 20.99
CA GLU A 836 13.97 -7.92 21.65
C GLU A 836 13.67 -9.11 20.73
N ALA A 837 12.74 -8.95 19.80
CA ALA A 837 12.36 -9.95 18.80
C ALA A 837 13.18 -9.89 17.50
N ASP A 838 14.27 -9.13 17.47
CA ASP A 838 15.16 -8.94 16.31
C ASP A 838 14.40 -8.39 15.08
N ILE A 839 13.49 -7.44 15.27
CA ILE A 839 12.80 -6.71 14.18
C ILE A 839 13.43 -5.33 14.06
N ARG A 840 13.81 -4.93 12.85
CA ARG A 840 14.36 -3.58 12.60
C ARG A 840 13.21 -2.56 12.64
N CYS A 841 13.32 -1.55 13.52
CA CYS A 841 12.42 -0.40 13.52
C CYS A 841 13.07 0.75 12.74
N VAL A 842 12.26 1.48 11.97
CA VAL A 842 12.67 2.68 11.21
C VAL A 842 11.59 3.75 11.36
N MET A 843 12.00 5.00 11.57
CA MET A 843 11.11 6.17 11.53
C MET A 843 11.09 6.76 10.11
N CYS A 844 9.92 7.09 9.58
CA CYS A 844 9.73 7.66 8.24
C CYS A 844 8.67 8.78 8.27
N THR A 845 9.12 10.03 8.34
CA THR A 845 8.26 11.18 8.67
C THR A 845 8.56 12.43 7.83
N GLY A 846 7.57 13.34 7.75
CA GLY A 846 7.72 14.66 7.14
C GLY A 846 8.36 15.71 8.06
N ASP A 847 8.59 15.37 9.34
CA ASP A 847 9.13 16.27 10.35
C ASP A 847 10.63 16.60 10.17
N ASN A 848 11.11 17.57 10.97
CA ASN A 848 12.53 17.94 10.97
C ASN A 848 13.44 16.78 11.45
N ILE A 849 14.67 16.75 10.96
CA ILE A 849 15.58 15.62 11.21
C ILE A 849 16.08 15.56 12.66
N LEU A 850 16.43 16.70 13.27
CA LEU A 850 16.84 16.77 14.68
C LEU A 850 15.73 16.33 15.64
N THR A 851 14.49 16.78 15.40
CA THR A 851 13.33 16.38 16.22
C THR A 851 13.04 14.89 16.05
N SER A 852 13.16 14.36 14.83
CA SER A 852 13.03 12.92 14.54
C SER A 852 14.11 12.08 15.23
N ILE A 853 15.36 12.56 15.31
CA ILE A 853 16.45 11.90 16.05
C ILE A 853 16.17 11.91 17.56
N SER A 854 15.78 13.05 18.14
CA SER A 854 15.42 13.14 19.57
C SER A 854 14.28 12.18 19.92
N VAL A 855 13.17 12.22 19.16
CA VAL A 855 12.04 11.29 19.37
C VAL A 855 12.49 9.83 19.20
N SER A 856 13.36 9.54 18.23
CA SER A 856 13.92 8.19 18.01
C SER A 856 14.81 7.69 19.15
N LYS A 857 15.58 8.57 19.83
CA LYS A 857 16.28 8.22 21.08
C LYS A 857 15.26 8.01 22.20
N ARG A 858 14.35 8.97 22.45
CA ARG A 858 13.31 8.91 23.52
C ARG A 858 12.43 7.64 23.44
N CYS A 859 12.05 7.18 22.25
CA CYS A 859 11.24 5.97 22.07
C CYS A 859 12.05 4.67 21.90
N ASN A 860 13.37 4.71 22.11
CA ASN A 860 14.30 3.59 21.94
C ASN A 860 14.35 2.98 20.53
N ILE A 861 14.02 3.71 19.45
CA ILE A 861 14.35 3.30 18.06
C ILE A 861 15.87 3.35 17.88
N ILE A 862 16.51 4.45 18.29
CA ILE A 862 17.96 4.57 18.45
C ILE A 862 18.29 4.36 19.95
N GLN A 863 19.45 3.77 20.26
CA GLN A 863 19.93 3.70 21.65
C GLN A 863 20.68 4.98 21.99
N HIS A 864 20.56 5.49 23.22
CA HIS A 864 21.16 6.78 23.60
C HIS A 864 22.67 6.85 23.32
N ASP A 865 23.39 5.75 23.58
CA ASP A 865 24.85 5.61 23.45
C ASP A 865 25.35 5.43 21.99
N VAL A 866 24.44 5.37 21.01
CA VAL A 866 24.80 5.11 19.61
C VAL A 866 24.89 6.41 18.82
N GLN A 867 26.04 6.61 18.17
CA GLN A 867 26.30 7.75 17.28
C GLN A 867 25.39 7.73 16.05
N VAL A 868 24.95 8.94 15.65
CA VAL A 868 24.04 9.17 14.53
C VAL A 868 24.66 10.17 13.57
N TYR A 869 24.88 9.74 12.34
CA TYR A 869 25.42 10.59 11.26
C TYR A 869 24.31 11.09 10.35
N MET A 870 24.36 12.37 10.02
CA MET A 870 23.41 13.09 9.17
C MET A 870 24.04 13.38 7.82
N ALA A 871 23.29 13.15 6.73
CA ALA A 871 23.73 13.59 5.40
C ALA A 871 23.37 15.06 5.14
N THR A 872 24.36 15.86 4.77
CA THR A 872 24.20 17.22 4.22
C THR A 872 24.62 17.24 2.74
N ILE A 873 24.03 18.13 1.94
CA ILE A 873 24.37 18.31 0.52
C ILE A 873 25.14 19.63 0.37
N GLN A 874 26.34 19.58 -0.21
CA GLN A 874 27.04 20.76 -0.71
C GLN A 874 26.96 20.81 -2.24
N GLY A 875 26.31 21.85 -2.77
CA GLY A 875 26.07 22.04 -4.21
C GLY A 875 24.60 22.27 -4.53
N ASN A 876 24.24 22.15 -5.81
CA ASN A 876 22.85 22.23 -6.25
C ASN A 876 22.20 20.83 -6.24
N ILE A 877 20.99 20.70 -5.68
CA ILE A 877 20.31 19.41 -5.45
C ILE A 877 19.99 18.68 -6.77
N ASP A 878 19.79 19.42 -7.87
CA ASP A 878 19.49 18.81 -9.17
C ASP A 878 20.74 18.47 -10.02
N SER A 879 21.96 18.71 -9.54
CA SER A 879 23.20 18.38 -10.26
C SER A 879 23.90 17.11 -9.74
N PRO A 880 24.54 16.31 -10.62
CA PRO A 880 25.30 15.13 -10.23
C PRO A 880 26.63 15.48 -9.53
N ASP A 881 27.10 16.72 -9.66
CA ASP A 881 28.37 17.20 -9.10
C ASP A 881 28.27 17.58 -7.60
N ALA A 882 27.07 17.58 -7.03
CA ALA A 882 26.85 17.85 -5.62
C ALA A 882 27.50 16.78 -4.74
N LYS A 883 28.12 17.22 -3.63
CA LYS A 883 28.81 16.32 -2.69
C LYS A 883 27.97 16.12 -1.46
N LEU A 884 27.79 14.86 -1.07
CA LEU A 884 27.32 14.52 0.27
C LEU A 884 28.46 14.68 1.27
N ILE A 885 28.12 15.09 2.49
CA ILE A 885 28.97 14.97 3.69
C ILE A 885 28.13 14.31 4.79
N TRP A 886 28.74 13.44 5.58
CA TRP A 886 28.07 12.64 6.61
C TRP A 886 28.59 13.02 8.00
N GLU A 887 27.99 14.03 8.61
CA GLU A 887 28.45 14.66 9.86
C GLU A 887 27.78 14.01 11.08
N ASN A 888 28.50 13.78 12.17
CA ASN A 888 27.89 13.28 13.42
C ASN A 888 27.10 14.40 14.12
N THR A 889 25.85 14.07 14.52
CA THR A 889 24.87 14.99 15.12
C THR A 889 25.35 15.63 16.44
N GLU A 890 26.24 14.97 17.18
CA GLU A 890 26.73 15.41 18.51
C GLU A 890 28.18 15.91 18.47
N SER A 891 28.94 15.56 17.42
CA SER A 891 30.37 15.89 17.29
C SER A 891 30.77 16.00 15.81
N PRO A 892 30.50 17.15 15.14
CA PRO A 892 30.56 17.29 13.68
C PRO A 892 31.96 17.05 13.06
N GLU A 893 33.01 17.05 13.87
CA GLU A 893 34.37 16.64 13.48
C GLU A 893 34.46 15.18 12.98
N MET A 894 33.52 14.32 13.39
CA MET A 894 33.44 12.94 12.92
C MET A 894 32.63 12.84 11.63
N ILE A 895 33.29 12.48 10.52
CA ILE A 895 32.71 12.39 9.18
C ILE A 895 32.74 10.93 8.66
N LEU A 896 31.73 10.49 7.88
CA LEU A 896 31.80 9.23 7.11
C LEU A 896 32.28 9.45 5.67
N ASP A 897 32.98 8.45 5.15
CA ASP A 897 33.37 8.37 3.74
C ASP A 897 32.18 8.04 2.83
N ASN A 898 32.14 8.69 1.67
CA ASN A 898 30.99 8.64 0.75
C ASN A 898 30.82 7.29 0.03
N ASP A 899 31.91 6.60 -0.33
CA ASP A 899 31.85 5.36 -1.11
C ASP A 899 31.74 4.12 -0.20
N THR A 900 32.41 4.14 0.96
CA THR A 900 32.36 3.03 1.92
C THR A 900 31.21 3.15 2.91
N LEU A 901 30.78 4.37 3.26
CA LEU A 901 29.91 4.71 4.41
C LEU A 901 30.51 4.27 5.76
N MET A 902 31.84 4.25 5.87
CA MET A 902 32.61 4.01 7.10
C MET A 902 33.14 5.34 7.67
N PRO A 903 33.37 5.47 8.99
CA PRO A 903 33.99 6.67 9.56
C PRO A 903 35.38 6.94 8.95
N GLN A 904 35.64 8.19 8.58
CA GLN A 904 36.95 8.62 8.08
C GLN A 904 37.97 8.63 9.21
N TYR A 905 39.20 8.20 8.90
CA TYR A 905 40.31 8.17 9.84
C TYR A 905 40.91 9.57 9.99
N ILE A 906 40.82 10.14 11.20
CA ILE A 906 41.61 11.30 11.61
C ILE A 906 42.96 10.77 12.12
N PRO A 907 44.09 11.07 11.46
CA PRO A 907 45.40 10.70 11.99
C PRO A 907 45.68 11.47 13.28
N SER A 908 45.99 10.73 14.34
CA SER A 908 46.60 11.25 15.57
C SER A 908 47.90 10.49 15.82
N ASP A 909 48.89 11.13 16.43
CA ASP A 909 50.30 10.69 16.39
C ASP A 909 50.62 9.38 17.16
N SER A 910 49.62 8.71 17.73
CA SER A 910 49.76 7.44 18.42
C SER A 910 49.63 6.24 17.47
N ASN A 911 50.76 5.66 17.05
CA ASN A 911 50.85 4.43 16.23
C ASN A 911 50.38 3.13 16.96
N ASP A 912 49.42 3.20 17.88
CA ASP A 912 49.12 2.12 18.81
C ASP A 912 47.92 1.25 18.34
N PRO A 913 48.12 0.00 17.88
CA PRO A 913 47.09 -0.81 17.21
C PRO A 913 45.87 -1.13 18.09
N SER A 914 45.99 -0.97 19.41
CA SER A 914 44.91 -1.06 20.40
C SER A 914 43.84 0.04 20.23
N TYR A 915 44.28 1.26 19.89
CA TYR A 915 43.42 2.45 19.86
C TYR A 915 42.32 2.34 18.78
N TYR A 916 42.69 1.79 17.62
CA TYR A 916 41.82 1.52 16.48
C TYR A 916 40.62 0.61 16.79
N LYS A 917 40.67 -0.19 17.87
CA LYS A 917 39.55 -1.05 18.27
C LYS A 917 38.61 -0.39 19.29
N ASN A 918 39.03 0.71 19.90
CA ASN A 918 38.28 1.43 20.94
C ASN A 918 37.63 2.72 20.41
N CYS A 919 38.19 3.35 19.37
CA CYS A 919 37.67 4.62 18.83
C CYS A 919 36.49 4.49 17.84
N PHE A 920 36.33 3.37 17.14
CA PHE A 920 35.20 3.18 16.23
C PHE A 920 34.03 2.50 16.96
N PRO A 921 32.83 3.12 17.02
CA PRO A 921 31.68 2.46 17.61
C PRO A 921 31.25 1.28 16.72
N GLU A 922 31.14 0.07 17.31
CA GLU A 922 30.67 -1.14 16.59
C GLU A 922 29.32 -0.95 15.87
N LYS A 923 28.53 0.03 16.32
CA LYS A 923 27.21 0.38 15.80
C LYS A 923 27.09 1.90 15.72
N TYR A 924 26.82 2.39 14.52
CA TYR A 924 26.36 3.74 14.22
C TYR A 924 25.15 3.61 13.28
N PHE A 925 24.29 4.63 13.28
CA PHE A 925 23.14 4.70 12.37
C PHE A 925 23.16 5.99 11.55
N LEU A 926 22.44 5.97 10.43
CA LEU A 926 22.27 7.14 9.56
C LEU A 926 20.88 7.77 9.78
N ALA A 927 20.83 9.10 9.67
CA ALA A 927 19.61 9.89 9.55
C ALA A 927 19.67 10.72 8.27
N ILE A 928 18.59 10.73 7.48
CA ILE A 928 18.58 11.21 6.10
C ILE A 928 17.31 12.01 5.81
N THR A 929 17.42 13.08 5.01
CA THR A 929 16.29 13.89 4.53
C THR A 929 15.74 13.39 3.18
N GLY A 930 14.48 13.70 2.88
CA GLY A 930 13.86 13.43 1.57
C GLY A 930 14.68 13.92 0.38
N ASP A 931 15.28 15.11 0.48
CA ASP A 931 16.15 15.70 -0.57
C ASP A 931 17.38 14.82 -0.87
N VAL A 932 18.09 14.37 0.18
CA VAL A 932 19.22 13.44 0.05
C VAL A 932 18.76 12.09 -0.49
N PHE A 933 17.64 11.56 -0.01
CA PHE A 933 17.08 10.29 -0.48
C PHE A 933 16.75 10.33 -1.98
N LYS A 934 16.16 11.42 -2.45
CA LYS A 934 15.87 11.70 -3.86
C LYS A 934 17.14 11.85 -4.70
N TRP A 935 18.14 12.62 -4.22
CA TRP A 935 19.44 12.74 -4.88
C TRP A 935 20.12 11.36 -5.01
N MET A 936 20.12 10.56 -3.95
CA MET A 936 20.72 9.23 -3.97
C MET A 936 20.01 8.25 -4.90
N ILE A 937 18.68 8.32 -5.06
CA ILE A 937 17.95 7.51 -6.04
C ILE A 937 18.38 7.83 -7.48
N ASN A 938 18.66 9.10 -7.77
CA ASN A 938 18.93 9.60 -9.12
C ASN A 938 20.41 9.48 -9.52
N PHE A 939 21.34 9.73 -8.60
CA PHE A 939 22.76 9.94 -8.90
C PHE A 939 23.73 9.00 -8.17
N SER A 940 23.35 8.38 -7.05
CA SER A 940 24.28 7.54 -6.26
C SER A 940 24.62 6.20 -6.95
N PRO A 941 25.84 5.68 -6.78
CA PRO A 941 26.15 4.28 -7.10
C PRO A 941 25.23 3.31 -6.35
N TYR A 942 24.76 2.27 -7.04
CA TYR A 942 23.74 1.35 -6.53
C TYR A 942 24.15 0.66 -5.21
N ASP A 943 25.40 0.20 -5.08
CA ASP A 943 25.87 -0.45 -3.86
C ASP A 943 25.94 0.53 -2.66
N VAL A 944 26.20 1.82 -2.89
CA VAL A 944 26.18 2.85 -1.82
C VAL A 944 24.74 3.10 -1.36
N PHE A 945 23.80 3.21 -2.31
CA PHE A 945 22.38 3.32 -2.02
C PHE A 945 21.83 2.11 -1.24
N GLU A 946 22.22 0.89 -1.61
CA GLU A 946 21.84 -0.32 -0.88
C GLU A 946 22.45 -0.38 0.54
N LYS A 947 23.73 -0.01 0.73
CA LYS A 947 24.35 0.10 2.06
C LYS A 947 23.60 1.11 2.94
N MET A 948 23.28 2.29 2.40
CA MET A 948 22.52 3.33 3.08
C MET A 948 21.15 2.81 3.55
N LEU A 949 20.40 2.13 2.67
CA LEU A 949 19.11 1.53 3.02
C LEU A 949 19.19 0.45 4.11
N VAL A 950 20.35 -0.18 4.32
CA VAL A 950 20.60 -1.14 5.41
C VAL A 950 21.00 -0.45 6.73
N LYS A 951 21.61 0.73 6.70
CA LYS A 951 22.14 1.45 7.89
C LYS A 951 21.23 2.56 8.44
N THR A 952 20.38 3.17 7.62
CA THR A 952 19.53 4.31 8.02
C THR A 952 18.41 3.90 8.97
N GLN A 953 18.16 4.66 10.03
CA GLN A 953 17.03 4.43 10.95
C GLN A 953 16.00 5.56 10.97
N VAL A 954 16.38 6.77 10.53
CA VAL A 954 15.49 7.93 10.49
C VAL A 954 15.49 8.51 9.08
N PHE A 955 14.32 8.48 8.45
CA PHE A 955 14.02 9.22 7.23
C PHE A 955 13.10 10.37 7.60
N ALA A 956 13.57 11.61 7.41
CA ALA A 956 12.92 12.85 7.85
C ALA A 956 12.64 13.77 6.65
N ARG A 957 11.74 14.75 6.81
CA ARG A 957 11.25 15.62 5.71
C ARG A 957 10.82 14.85 4.45
N MET A 958 10.33 13.61 4.60
CA MET A 958 9.93 12.74 3.50
C MET A 958 8.56 13.13 2.94
N SER A 959 8.45 13.24 1.61
CA SER A 959 7.13 13.34 0.94
C SER A 959 6.39 12.00 0.93
N PRO A 960 5.04 11.97 0.77
CA PRO A 960 4.26 10.73 0.68
C PRO A 960 4.79 9.73 -0.36
N ASP A 961 5.29 10.23 -1.48
CA ASP A 961 5.78 9.44 -2.61
C ASP A 961 7.19 8.91 -2.36
N GLU A 962 8.01 9.65 -1.60
CA GLU A 962 9.26 9.15 -1.04
C GLU A 962 9.00 8.05 0.01
N LYS A 963 7.95 8.19 0.85
CA LYS A 963 7.55 7.12 1.78
C LYS A 963 7.11 5.85 1.02
N HIS A 964 6.33 6.00 -0.06
CA HIS A 964 5.96 4.89 -0.96
C HIS A 964 7.20 4.23 -1.58
N THR A 965 8.07 5.05 -2.17
CA THR A 965 9.31 4.63 -2.84
C THR A 965 10.23 3.88 -1.88
N LEU A 966 10.44 4.39 -0.66
CA LEU A 966 11.26 3.73 0.37
C LEU A 966 10.78 2.31 0.66
N VAL A 967 9.46 2.09 0.78
CA VAL A 967 8.89 0.76 1.01
C VAL A 967 9.13 -0.18 -0.18
N GLU A 968 9.01 0.31 -1.43
CA GLU A 968 9.36 -0.48 -2.62
C GLU A 968 10.86 -0.81 -2.68
N LYS A 969 11.77 0.14 -2.42
CA LYS A 969 13.23 -0.12 -2.44
C LYS A 969 13.65 -1.10 -1.33
N LEU A 970 13.03 -1.03 -0.15
CA LEU A 970 13.25 -2.01 0.92
C LEU A 970 12.76 -3.42 0.52
N GLN A 971 11.62 -3.55 -0.18
CA GLN A 971 11.17 -4.84 -0.71
C GLN A 971 12.11 -5.43 -1.77
N LEU A 972 12.76 -4.60 -2.59
CA LEU A 972 13.76 -5.05 -3.56
C LEU A 972 15.02 -5.67 -2.91
N LEU A 973 15.31 -5.34 -1.64
CA LEU A 973 16.40 -5.92 -0.85
C LEU A 973 16.07 -7.28 -0.19
N ASP A 974 14.94 -7.90 -0.56
CA ASP A 974 14.33 -9.09 0.07
C ASP A 974 13.82 -8.89 1.51
N TYR A 975 13.61 -7.64 1.98
CA TYR A 975 12.93 -7.39 3.26
C TYR A 975 11.42 -7.64 3.15
N CYS A 976 10.85 -8.32 4.16
CA CYS A 976 9.42 -8.28 4.45
C CYS A 976 9.12 -7.02 5.27
N VAL A 977 8.54 -6.03 4.59
CA VAL A 977 8.29 -4.67 5.12
C VAL A 977 6.87 -4.54 5.63
N GLY A 978 6.73 -4.18 6.91
CA GLY A 978 5.50 -3.61 7.45
C GLY A 978 5.59 -2.10 7.62
N PHE A 979 4.46 -1.40 7.54
CA PHE A 979 4.35 0.04 7.75
C PHE A 979 3.19 0.33 8.71
N CYS A 980 3.38 1.24 9.66
CA CYS A 980 2.37 1.74 10.58
C CYS A 980 2.25 3.26 10.45
N GLY A 981 1.03 3.76 10.26
CA GLY A 981 0.72 5.17 10.01
C GLY A 981 -0.74 5.49 10.34
N ASP A 982 -1.13 6.76 10.23
CA ASP A 982 -2.44 7.28 10.64
C ASP A 982 -3.08 8.21 9.60
N GLY A 983 -2.38 9.26 9.17
CA GLY A 983 -2.82 10.17 8.10
C GLY A 983 -2.73 9.56 6.69
N ALA A 984 -3.46 10.11 5.70
CA ALA A 984 -3.40 9.59 4.33
C ALA A 984 -2.09 9.95 3.59
N ASN A 985 -1.25 10.81 4.17
CA ASN A 985 0.16 10.97 3.78
C ASN A 985 0.94 9.64 3.82
N ASP A 986 0.45 8.63 4.57
CA ASP A 986 0.99 7.27 4.58
C ASP A 986 0.26 6.28 3.65
N CYS A 987 -0.87 6.65 3.01
CA CYS A 987 -1.67 5.72 2.20
C CYS A 987 -0.85 5.04 1.09
N GLY A 988 0.08 5.77 0.47
CA GLY A 988 1.01 5.19 -0.50
C GLY A 988 1.88 4.10 0.12
N ALA A 989 2.52 4.36 1.25
CA ALA A 989 3.41 3.43 1.94
C ALA A 989 2.65 2.23 2.56
N LEU A 990 1.49 2.47 3.18
CA LEU A 990 0.58 1.46 3.73
C LEU A 990 0.07 0.49 2.63
N ARG A 991 -0.18 1.00 1.42
CA ARG A 991 -0.58 0.21 0.25
C ARG A 991 0.58 -0.62 -0.32
N ALA A 992 1.79 -0.05 -0.34
CA ALA A 992 2.99 -0.74 -0.83
C ALA A 992 3.44 -1.88 0.09
N ALA A 993 3.35 -1.66 1.41
CA ALA A 993 3.86 -2.56 2.42
C ALA A 993 3.25 -3.97 2.32
N ASN A 994 4.04 -4.98 2.69
CA ASN A 994 3.53 -6.35 2.79
C ASN A 994 2.46 -6.44 3.90
N ILE A 995 2.59 -5.60 4.93
CA ILE A 995 1.63 -5.37 6.01
C ILE A 995 1.49 -3.86 6.21
N GLY A 996 0.37 -3.26 5.78
CA GLY A 996 0.02 -1.86 6.13
C GLY A 996 -0.97 -1.82 7.29
N ILE A 997 -0.64 -1.07 8.35
CA ILE A 997 -1.42 -0.93 9.58
C ILE A 997 -1.85 0.55 9.73
N SER A 998 -3.14 0.83 9.67
CA SER A 998 -3.69 2.16 10.00
C SER A 998 -4.04 2.28 11.48
N LEU A 999 -3.68 3.42 12.06
CA LEU A 999 -4.09 3.89 13.39
C LEU A 999 -5.15 5.00 13.31
N SER A 1000 -5.97 5.04 12.25
CA SER A 1000 -7.08 5.99 12.10
C SER A 1000 -8.36 5.34 11.57
N ASP A 1001 -9.51 5.92 11.94
CA ASP A 1001 -10.84 5.53 11.43
C ASP A 1001 -11.23 6.23 10.11
N ALA A 1002 -10.34 7.05 9.54
CA ALA A 1002 -10.52 7.76 8.27
C ALA A 1002 -10.39 6.82 7.04
N GLU A 1003 -10.55 7.34 5.80
CA GLU A 1003 -10.48 6.51 4.58
C GLU A 1003 -9.11 5.82 4.37
N ALA A 1004 -8.05 6.26 5.06
CA ALA A 1004 -6.78 5.53 5.14
C ALA A 1004 -6.93 4.09 5.67
N SER A 1005 -7.92 3.83 6.54
CA SER A 1005 -8.29 2.48 6.97
C SER A 1005 -8.68 1.56 5.82
N ILE A 1006 -9.34 2.08 4.77
CA ILE A 1006 -9.86 1.31 3.63
C ILE A 1006 -8.72 0.81 2.74
N VAL A 1007 -7.66 1.61 2.60
CA VAL A 1007 -6.42 1.26 1.88
C VAL A 1007 -5.53 0.31 2.70
N SER A 1008 -5.61 0.39 4.03
CA SER A 1008 -4.82 -0.42 4.95
C SER A 1008 -5.15 -1.92 4.89
N SER A 1009 -4.18 -2.75 5.29
CA SER A 1009 -4.39 -4.20 5.42
C SER A 1009 -5.02 -4.56 6.78
N PHE A 1010 -4.69 -3.75 7.79
CA PHE A 1010 -5.15 -3.85 9.16
C PHE A 1010 -5.45 -2.47 9.72
N THR A 1011 -6.47 -2.35 10.55
CA THR A 1011 -6.86 -1.08 11.19
C THR A 1011 -7.10 -1.31 12.68
N ASP A 1012 -6.50 -0.49 13.54
CA ASP A 1012 -6.71 -0.54 15.00
C ASP A 1012 -7.58 0.63 15.49
N LYS A 1013 -8.74 0.33 16.08
CA LYS A 1013 -9.63 1.35 16.67
C LYS A 1013 -9.20 1.89 18.03
N LYS A 1014 -8.05 1.45 18.57
CA LYS A 1014 -7.47 1.98 19.81
C LYS A 1014 -6.35 2.98 19.56
N PHE A 1015 -5.98 3.21 18.29
CA PHE A 1015 -4.94 4.14 17.86
C PHE A 1015 -3.61 3.92 18.59
N ASN A 1016 -3.29 2.66 18.93
CA ASN A 1016 -2.19 2.27 19.82
C ASN A 1016 -1.22 1.28 19.16
N ILE A 1017 0.07 1.61 19.11
CA ILE A 1017 1.13 0.83 18.43
C ILE A 1017 1.24 -0.63 18.94
N THR A 1018 0.73 -0.94 20.13
CA THR A 1018 0.57 -2.33 20.62
C THR A 1018 -0.08 -3.29 19.60
N CYS A 1019 -0.91 -2.78 18.68
CA CYS A 1019 -1.49 -3.57 17.60
C CYS A 1019 -0.45 -4.25 16.70
N VAL A 1020 0.74 -3.65 16.52
CA VAL A 1020 1.84 -4.18 15.71
C VAL A 1020 2.41 -5.45 16.34
N PHE A 1021 2.68 -5.41 17.65
CA PHE A 1021 3.17 -6.58 18.39
C PHE A 1021 2.13 -7.70 18.42
N ASP A 1022 0.85 -7.35 18.62
CA ASP A 1022 -0.25 -8.31 18.60
C ASP A 1022 -0.44 -8.97 17.23
N LEU A 1023 -0.36 -8.20 16.14
CA LEU A 1023 -0.48 -8.69 14.77
C LEU A 1023 0.68 -9.62 14.36
N ILE A 1024 1.91 -9.29 14.76
CA ILE A 1024 3.08 -10.14 14.47
C ILE A 1024 3.03 -11.42 15.34
N ARG A 1025 2.58 -11.32 16.60
CA ARG A 1025 2.36 -12.46 17.50
C ARG A 1025 1.32 -13.44 16.94
N GLU A 1026 0.13 -12.93 16.58
CA GLU A 1026 -0.94 -13.73 15.98
C GLU A 1026 -0.54 -14.27 14.59
N GLY A 1027 0.15 -13.48 13.76
CA GLY A 1027 0.64 -13.92 12.45
C GLY A 1027 1.66 -15.07 12.53
N ARG A 1028 2.60 -15.02 13.49
CA ARG A 1028 3.56 -16.11 13.73
C ARG A 1028 2.83 -17.39 14.19
N ALA A 1029 1.82 -17.26 15.05
CA ALA A 1029 1.02 -18.39 15.52
C ALA A 1029 0.12 -18.98 14.41
N ALA A 1030 -0.53 -18.12 13.62
CA ALA A 1030 -1.37 -18.51 12.48
C ALA A 1030 -0.55 -19.26 11.42
N LEU A 1031 0.59 -18.69 11.01
CA LEU A 1031 1.48 -19.30 10.02
C LEU A 1031 1.98 -20.68 10.47
N VAL A 1032 2.45 -20.81 11.71
CA VAL A 1032 2.89 -22.10 12.29
C VAL A 1032 1.72 -23.08 12.41
N THR A 1033 0.51 -22.60 12.65
CA THR A 1033 -0.70 -23.44 12.70
C THR A 1033 -1.09 -23.94 11.31
N SER A 1034 -1.13 -23.08 10.27
CA SER A 1034 -1.33 -23.52 8.88
C SER A 1034 -0.24 -24.48 8.41
N PHE A 1035 1.01 -24.36 8.90
CA PHE A 1035 2.06 -25.37 8.68
C PHE A 1035 1.76 -26.72 9.35
N SER A 1036 1.27 -26.75 10.60
CA SER A 1036 0.84 -27.99 11.25
C SER A 1036 -0.38 -28.61 10.56
N CYS A 1037 -1.39 -27.81 10.19
CA CYS A 1037 -2.56 -28.29 9.44
C CYS A 1037 -2.17 -28.91 8.10
N PHE A 1038 -1.28 -28.25 7.35
CA PHE A 1038 -0.74 -28.81 6.11
C PHE A 1038 0.03 -30.12 6.34
N LYS A 1039 0.97 -30.15 7.30
CA LYS A 1039 1.70 -31.38 7.62
C LYS A 1039 0.76 -32.51 8.00
N TYR A 1040 -0.28 -32.21 8.78
CA TYR A 1040 -1.26 -33.18 9.22
C TYR A 1040 -2.06 -33.75 8.05
N MET A 1041 -2.62 -32.90 7.19
CA MET A 1041 -3.33 -33.33 5.97
C MET A 1041 -2.45 -34.18 5.05
N ALA A 1042 -1.19 -33.78 4.84
CA ALA A 1042 -0.24 -34.53 4.03
C ALA A 1042 0.10 -35.92 4.60
N LEU A 1043 0.23 -36.03 5.92
CA LEU A 1043 0.52 -37.30 6.61
C LEU A 1043 -0.72 -38.18 6.72
N TYR A 1044 -1.90 -37.59 6.91
CA TYR A 1044 -3.21 -38.25 6.83
C TYR A 1044 -3.38 -38.97 5.49
N SER A 1045 -3.31 -38.24 4.36
CA SER A 1045 -3.45 -38.86 3.04
C SER A 1045 -2.35 -39.88 2.73
N ALA A 1046 -1.14 -39.73 3.29
CA ALA A 1046 -0.10 -40.74 3.17
C ALA A 1046 -0.44 -42.03 3.95
N ILE A 1047 -0.92 -41.94 5.18
CA ILE A 1047 -1.38 -43.10 5.97
C ILE A 1047 -2.54 -43.81 5.24
N GLN A 1048 -3.51 -43.05 4.73
CA GLN A 1048 -4.67 -43.59 4.00
C GLN A 1048 -4.24 -44.30 2.70
N PHE A 1049 -3.36 -43.66 1.90
CA PHE A 1049 -2.79 -44.23 0.68
C PHE A 1049 -1.99 -45.52 0.94
N ILE A 1050 -1.17 -45.57 2.00
CA ILE A 1050 -0.41 -46.78 2.35
C ILE A 1050 -1.38 -47.89 2.80
N SER A 1051 -2.38 -47.57 3.63
CA SER A 1051 -3.39 -48.52 4.11
C SER A 1051 -4.13 -49.15 2.93
N ALA A 1052 -4.64 -48.34 2.00
CA ALA A 1052 -5.31 -48.79 0.79
C ALA A 1052 -4.37 -49.57 -0.13
N SER A 1053 -3.10 -49.16 -0.30
CA SER A 1053 -2.13 -49.88 -1.12
C SER A 1053 -1.73 -51.25 -0.55
N ILE A 1054 -1.69 -51.41 0.77
CA ILE A 1054 -1.44 -52.71 1.41
C ILE A 1054 -2.65 -53.64 1.19
N LEU A 1055 -3.86 -53.14 1.41
CA LEU A 1055 -5.11 -53.89 1.22
C LEU A 1055 -5.36 -54.27 -0.25
N TYR A 1056 -5.05 -53.38 -1.20
CA TYR A 1056 -5.10 -53.70 -2.63
C TYR A 1056 -4.11 -54.80 -3.00
N SER A 1057 -2.93 -54.87 -2.37
CA SER A 1057 -2.00 -56.01 -2.51
C SER A 1057 -2.49 -57.31 -1.82
N SER A 1058 -3.61 -57.29 -1.09
CA SER A 1058 -4.22 -58.48 -0.50
C SER A 1058 -5.62 -58.86 -1.04
N ALA A 1059 -6.13 -58.18 -2.07
CA ALA A 1059 -7.50 -58.32 -2.60
C ALA A 1059 -8.62 -57.77 -1.69
N SER A 1060 -8.31 -56.71 -0.91
CA SER A 1060 -9.22 -56.05 0.01
C SER A 1060 -9.26 -54.53 -0.24
N ASN A 1061 -10.23 -53.83 0.35
CA ASN A 1061 -10.20 -52.38 0.52
C ASN A 1061 -10.88 -51.98 1.84
N LEU A 1062 -10.73 -50.71 2.24
CA LEU A 1062 -11.54 -50.09 3.29
C LEU A 1062 -13.01 -49.93 2.83
N GLY A 1063 -13.93 -50.11 3.77
CA GLY A 1063 -15.37 -50.01 3.56
C GLY A 1063 -15.92 -48.57 3.56
N ASN A 1064 -17.16 -48.43 3.07
CA ASN A 1064 -17.86 -47.14 2.94
C ASN A 1064 -17.86 -46.31 4.24
N PHE A 1065 -18.27 -46.93 5.36
CA PHE A 1065 -18.35 -46.27 6.65
C PHE A 1065 -16.99 -46.15 7.35
N GLN A 1066 -16.01 -46.99 7.01
CA GLN A 1066 -14.64 -46.87 7.49
C GLN A 1066 -13.98 -45.58 6.97
N TYR A 1067 -14.09 -45.31 5.66
CA TYR A 1067 -13.66 -44.02 5.09
C TYR A 1067 -14.42 -42.84 5.70
N LEU A 1068 -15.76 -42.92 5.80
CA LEU A 1068 -16.56 -41.84 6.40
C LEU A 1068 -16.17 -41.55 7.86
N TYR A 1069 -15.86 -42.57 8.66
CA TYR A 1069 -15.41 -42.41 10.04
C TYR A 1069 -14.04 -41.72 10.13
N ILE A 1070 -13.08 -42.12 9.29
CA ILE A 1070 -11.76 -41.48 9.21
C ILE A 1070 -11.90 -40.00 8.86
N ASP A 1071 -12.52 -39.67 7.73
CA ASP A 1071 -12.58 -38.31 7.20
C ASP A 1071 -13.41 -37.37 8.10
N LEU A 1072 -14.63 -37.78 8.43
CA LEU A 1072 -15.64 -36.89 9.04
C LEU A 1072 -15.61 -36.90 10.58
N MET A 1073 -15.30 -38.03 11.21
CA MET A 1073 -15.38 -38.18 12.67
C MET A 1073 -14.03 -38.07 13.37
N LEU A 1074 -12.93 -38.50 12.73
CA LEU A 1074 -11.57 -38.31 13.26
C LEU A 1074 -10.90 -37.06 12.69
N VAL A 1075 -10.66 -37.02 11.38
CA VAL A 1075 -9.73 -36.06 10.76
C VAL A 1075 -10.28 -34.63 10.77
N LEU A 1076 -11.55 -34.41 10.39
CA LEU A 1076 -12.13 -33.07 10.33
C LEU A 1076 -12.20 -32.37 11.71
N PRO A 1077 -12.71 -32.99 12.81
CA PRO A 1077 -12.76 -32.34 14.13
C PRO A 1077 -11.36 -32.10 14.72
N ILE A 1078 -10.42 -33.04 14.52
CA ILE A 1078 -9.02 -32.90 14.98
C ILE A 1078 -8.33 -31.75 14.22
N ALA A 1079 -8.51 -31.64 12.90
CA ALA A 1079 -7.93 -30.56 12.10
C ALA A 1079 -8.48 -29.17 12.47
N ILE A 1080 -9.80 -29.03 12.64
CA ILE A 1080 -10.44 -27.77 13.03
C ILE A 1080 -10.00 -27.36 14.45
N SER A 1081 -9.99 -28.30 15.40
CA SER A 1081 -9.63 -27.99 16.79
C SER A 1081 -8.14 -27.71 16.96
N MET A 1082 -7.25 -28.39 16.23
CA MET A 1082 -5.82 -28.04 16.15
C MET A 1082 -5.62 -26.62 15.60
N GLY A 1083 -6.39 -26.25 14.57
CA GLY A 1083 -6.40 -24.93 13.96
C GLY A 1083 -6.71 -23.77 14.92
N ARG A 1084 -7.41 -24.05 16.03
CA ARG A 1084 -7.83 -23.06 17.03
C ARG A 1084 -6.71 -22.59 17.97
N SER A 1085 -5.53 -23.20 17.92
CA SER A 1085 -4.38 -22.90 18.79
C SER A 1085 -4.10 -21.39 18.93
N GLU A 1086 -3.90 -20.93 20.17
CA GLU A 1086 -3.61 -19.52 20.50
C GLU A 1086 -2.11 -19.20 20.43
N ALA A 1087 -1.79 -17.91 20.23
CA ALA A 1087 -0.42 -17.42 20.18
C ALA A 1087 0.27 -17.43 21.56
N TYR A 1088 1.57 -17.75 21.58
CA TYR A 1088 2.41 -17.67 22.78
C TYR A 1088 2.65 -16.19 23.17
N PRO A 1089 2.59 -15.80 24.45
CA PRO A 1089 2.54 -14.39 24.83
C PRO A 1089 3.82 -13.60 24.53
N LYS A 1090 5.02 -14.17 24.75
CA LYS A 1090 6.30 -13.50 24.48
C LYS A 1090 6.75 -13.67 23.02
N LEU A 1091 7.18 -12.58 22.40
CA LEU A 1091 7.74 -12.58 21.04
C LEU A 1091 9.21 -13.08 21.06
N VAL A 1092 9.56 -13.98 20.15
CA VAL A 1092 10.86 -14.69 20.15
C VAL A 1092 11.70 -14.29 18.93
N LYS A 1093 13.02 -14.09 19.09
CA LYS A 1093 13.95 -13.65 18.01
C LYS A 1093 13.86 -14.49 16.74
N LYS A 1094 13.82 -15.82 16.89
CA LYS A 1094 13.73 -16.74 15.75
C LYS A 1094 12.38 -16.58 15.05
N ARG A 1095 12.40 -16.30 13.73
CA ARG A 1095 11.19 -16.22 12.88
C ARG A 1095 10.78 -17.61 12.36
N PRO A 1096 9.49 -17.87 12.10
CA PRO A 1096 9.02 -19.10 11.46
C PRO A 1096 9.49 -19.22 9.99
N THR A 1097 9.54 -20.45 9.47
CA THR A 1097 10.03 -20.74 8.10
C THR A 1097 8.96 -20.47 7.04
N ALA A 1098 9.14 -19.47 6.18
CA ALA A 1098 8.12 -18.97 5.23
C ALA A 1098 7.79 -19.87 4.00
N SER A 1099 8.21 -21.13 3.94
CA SER A 1099 8.12 -21.96 2.71
C SER A 1099 7.94 -23.44 3.04
N LEU A 1100 6.92 -24.09 2.44
CA LEU A 1100 6.60 -25.51 2.66
C LEU A 1100 7.68 -26.42 2.08
N VAL A 1101 8.21 -26.07 0.90
CA VAL A 1101 9.29 -26.81 0.21
C VAL A 1101 10.66 -26.52 0.85
N SER A 1102 10.73 -26.56 2.19
CA SER A 1102 11.97 -26.45 2.95
C SER A 1102 12.42 -27.82 3.41
N ASN A 1103 13.73 -28.06 3.37
CA ASN A 1103 14.33 -29.38 3.62
C ASN A 1103 13.94 -29.95 4.99
N LYS A 1104 13.76 -29.08 6.01
CA LYS A 1104 13.28 -29.48 7.34
C LYS A 1104 11.85 -30.01 7.30
N ILE A 1105 10.95 -29.39 6.54
CA ILE A 1105 9.55 -29.81 6.44
C ILE A 1105 9.46 -31.09 5.60
N ILE A 1106 10.10 -31.14 4.44
CA ILE A 1106 10.09 -32.33 3.56
C ILE A 1106 10.78 -33.53 4.23
N GLY A 1107 11.94 -33.35 4.85
CA GLY A 1107 12.65 -34.44 5.53
C GLY A 1107 11.88 -34.99 6.73
N SER A 1108 11.14 -34.14 7.44
CA SER A 1108 10.18 -34.57 8.46
C SER A 1108 9.01 -35.34 7.84
N LEU A 1109 8.38 -34.83 6.78
CA LEU A 1109 7.25 -35.52 6.13
C LEU A 1109 7.66 -36.90 5.62
N LEU A 1110 8.73 -37.00 4.83
CA LEU A 1110 9.21 -38.28 4.29
C LEU A 1110 9.68 -39.25 5.38
N GLY A 1111 10.36 -38.75 6.42
CA GLY A 1111 10.79 -39.57 7.55
C GLY A 1111 9.62 -40.15 8.35
N ASN A 1112 8.58 -39.35 8.59
CA ASN A 1112 7.34 -39.82 9.21
C ASN A 1112 6.62 -40.84 8.31
N ILE A 1113 6.47 -40.57 7.01
CA ILE A 1113 5.86 -41.50 6.03
C ILE A 1113 6.56 -42.88 6.05
N PHE A 1114 7.90 -42.91 6.10
CA PHE A 1114 8.66 -44.16 6.15
C PHE A 1114 8.44 -44.97 7.44
N ILE A 1115 8.37 -44.30 8.60
CA ILE A 1115 8.06 -44.94 9.89
C ILE A 1115 6.64 -45.53 9.88
N LEU A 1116 5.67 -44.75 9.40
CA LEU A 1116 4.26 -45.15 9.30
C LEU A 1116 4.10 -46.38 8.40
N LEU A 1117 4.74 -46.38 7.22
CA LEU A 1117 4.82 -47.51 6.29
C LEU A 1117 5.39 -48.76 6.96
N SER A 1118 6.54 -48.63 7.62
CA SER A 1118 7.24 -49.75 8.25
C SER A 1118 6.37 -50.41 9.33
N LEU A 1119 5.64 -49.61 10.11
CA LEU A 1119 4.77 -50.10 11.18
C LEU A 1119 3.44 -50.68 10.66
N GLN A 1120 2.85 -50.11 9.59
CA GLN A 1120 1.67 -50.74 8.95
C GLN A 1120 2.01 -52.09 8.31
N LEU A 1121 3.15 -52.19 7.62
CA LEU A 1121 3.65 -53.47 7.11
C LEU A 1121 3.90 -54.47 8.25
N THR A 1122 4.44 -54.01 9.39
CA THR A 1122 4.63 -54.85 10.58
C THR A 1122 3.30 -55.43 11.08
N VAL A 1123 2.23 -54.61 11.18
CA VAL A 1123 0.89 -55.08 11.57
C VAL A 1123 0.34 -56.08 10.56
N TYR A 1124 0.42 -55.77 9.27
CA TYR A 1124 -0.04 -56.65 8.18
C TYR A 1124 0.62 -58.05 8.22
N TYR A 1125 1.94 -58.13 8.45
CA TYR A 1125 2.60 -59.42 8.62
C TYR A 1125 2.24 -60.13 9.94
N LEU A 1126 2.09 -59.40 11.06
CA LEU A 1126 1.73 -60.00 12.36
C LEU A 1126 0.32 -60.58 12.40
N VAL A 1127 -0.65 -59.95 11.74
CA VAL A 1127 -2.04 -60.43 11.60
C VAL A 1127 -2.07 -61.79 10.91
N ARG A 1128 -1.27 -61.94 9.85
CA ARG A 1128 -1.19 -63.15 9.02
C ARG A 1128 -0.46 -64.33 9.66
N LEU A 1129 0.10 -64.14 10.86
CA LEU A 1129 0.70 -65.18 11.69
C LEU A 1129 -0.24 -65.68 12.80
N GLN A 1130 -1.50 -65.23 12.83
CA GLN A 1130 -2.47 -65.60 13.88
C GLN A 1130 -3.40 -66.74 13.43
N ASP A 1131 -3.74 -67.63 14.36
CA ASP A 1131 -4.60 -68.81 14.09
C ASP A 1131 -6.05 -68.44 13.72
N TRP A 1132 -6.48 -67.21 14.05
CA TRP A 1132 -7.82 -66.67 13.79
C TRP A 1132 -7.88 -65.81 12.52
N TYR A 1133 -6.84 -65.82 11.69
CA TYR A 1133 -6.74 -64.98 10.49
C TYR A 1133 -7.74 -65.38 9.39
N GLU A 1134 -8.68 -64.50 9.10
CA GLU A 1134 -9.61 -64.60 7.98
C GLU A 1134 -8.98 -64.01 6.71
N LYS A 1135 -8.64 -64.89 5.75
CA LYS A 1135 -8.04 -64.51 4.47
C LYS A 1135 -9.11 -63.94 3.52
N PRO A 1136 -8.91 -62.77 2.89
CA PRO A 1136 -9.82 -62.25 1.86
C PRO A 1136 -9.97 -63.23 0.70
N LEU A 1137 -11.21 -63.43 0.26
CA LEU A 1137 -11.55 -64.29 -0.88
C LEU A 1137 -11.77 -63.44 -2.14
N PRO A 1138 -10.91 -63.51 -3.17
CA PRO A 1138 -11.14 -62.81 -4.43
C PRO A 1138 -12.31 -63.46 -5.19
N ARG A 1139 -13.51 -62.95 -4.98
CA ARG A 1139 -14.67 -63.21 -5.85
C ARG A 1139 -14.49 -62.40 -7.14
N SER A 1140 -14.96 -62.94 -8.27
CA SER A 1140 -14.59 -62.49 -9.63
C SER A 1140 -14.74 -60.99 -9.92
N ASP A 1141 -15.66 -60.32 -9.21
CA ASP A 1141 -16.09 -58.95 -9.52
C ASP A 1141 -16.09 -58.01 -8.29
N LEU A 1142 -15.75 -58.50 -7.09
CA LEU A 1142 -15.81 -57.73 -5.82
C LEU A 1142 -14.67 -58.10 -4.87
N PHE A 1143 -14.02 -57.10 -4.28
CA PHE A 1143 -13.09 -57.27 -3.17
C PHE A 1143 -13.84 -57.59 -1.87
N ASP A 1144 -13.21 -58.38 -1.02
CA ASP A 1144 -13.72 -58.74 0.31
C ASP A 1144 -13.32 -57.65 1.32
N VAL A 1145 -14.28 -56.96 1.92
CA VAL A 1145 -14.03 -55.88 2.91
C VAL A 1145 -14.00 -56.45 4.33
N SER A 1146 -14.78 -57.50 4.57
CA SER A 1146 -14.96 -58.19 5.85
C SER A 1146 -13.84 -59.22 6.09
N ASN A 1147 -12.65 -58.76 6.49
CA ASN A 1147 -11.52 -59.64 6.78
C ASN A 1147 -10.57 -59.08 7.86
N SER A 1148 -9.62 -59.92 8.29
CA SER A 1148 -8.67 -59.58 9.37
C SER A 1148 -7.60 -58.55 8.97
N ASP A 1149 -7.12 -58.56 7.72
CA ASP A 1149 -6.15 -57.54 7.25
C ASP A 1149 -6.76 -56.14 7.37
N ASN A 1150 -8.00 -55.97 6.87
CA ASN A 1150 -8.72 -54.70 6.88
C ASN A 1150 -8.99 -54.22 8.30
N SER A 1151 -9.61 -55.06 9.14
CA SER A 1151 -10.01 -54.65 10.50
C SER A 1151 -8.81 -54.25 11.38
N ALA A 1152 -7.68 -54.94 11.24
CA ALA A 1152 -6.44 -54.60 11.96
C ALA A 1152 -5.75 -53.33 11.42
N LEU A 1153 -5.67 -53.16 10.09
CA LEU A 1153 -5.07 -51.95 9.49
C LEU A 1153 -5.94 -50.71 9.68
N PHE A 1154 -7.27 -50.85 9.62
CA PHE A 1154 -8.23 -49.79 9.93
C PHE A 1154 -8.08 -49.32 11.39
N THR A 1155 -8.15 -50.23 12.36
CA THR A 1155 -8.03 -49.88 13.79
C THR A 1155 -6.64 -49.32 14.14
N PHE A 1156 -5.56 -49.87 13.56
CA PHE A 1156 -4.21 -49.34 13.76
C PHE A 1156 -4.03 -47.94 13.14
N SER A 1157 -4.47 -47.73 11.89
CA SER A 1157 -4.38 -46.41 11.23
C SER A 1157 -5.20 -45.34 11.95
N CYS A 1158 -6.34 -45.70 12.56
CA CYS A 1158 -7.09 -44.81 13.44
C CYS A 1158 -6.24 -44.24 14.59
N TYR A 1159 -5.42 -45.05 15.27
CA TYR A 1159 -4.46 -44.52 16.25
C TYR A 1159 -3.39 -43.65 15.60
N GLN A 1160 -2.89 -44.00 14.42
CA GLN A 1160 -1.88 -43.20 13.71
C GLN A 1160 -2.40 -41.78 13.39
N TYR A 1161 -3.63 -41.63 12.89
CA TYR A 1161 -4.25 -40.33 12.61
C TYR A 1161 -4.40 -39.45 13.87
N ILE A 1162 -4.68 -40.04 15.03
CA ILE A 1162 -4.85 -39.30 16.29
C ILE A 1162 -3.48 -38.90 16.86
N LEU A 1163 -2.55 -39.86 16.96
CA LEU A 1163 -1.25 -39.67 17.61
C LEU A 1163 -0.36 -38.69 16.84
N ILE A 1164 -0.43 -38.68 15.50
CA ILE A 1164 0.36 -37.76 14.69
C ILE A 1164 -0.12 -36.30 14.80
N ALA A 1165 -1.42 -36.08 15.03
CA ALA A 1165 -1.95 -34.75 15.33
C ALA A 1165 -1.37 -34.18 16.63
N VAL A 1166 -1.18 -35.01 17.66
CA VAL A 1166 -0.55 -34.61 18.93
C VAL A 1166 0.91 -34.21 18.72
N ILE A 1167 1.68 -34.98 17.95
CA ILE A 1167 3.09 -34.71 17.65
C ILE A 1167 3.26 -33.40 16.86
N LEU A 1168 2.37 -33.13 15.90
CA LEU A 1168 2.40 -31.89 15.10
C LEU A 1168 1.89 -30.65 15.85
N SER A 1169 1.24 -30.83 17.00
CA SER A 1169 0.62 -29.76 17.81
C SER A 1169 1.53 -29.17 18.89
N ILE A 1170 2.81 -29.57 18.96
CA ILE A 1170 3.78 -29.03 19.95
C ILE A 1170 3.80 -27.49 19.89
N GLY A 1171 3.62 -26.85 21.05
CA GLY A 1171 3.20 -25.45 21.17
C GLY A 1171 4.31 -24.39 21.07
N PRO A 1172 5.10 -24.19 22.14
CA PRO A 1172 6.14 -23.16 22.18
C PRO A 1172 7.23 -23.43 21.13
N PRO A 1173 7.86 -22.38 20.56
CA PRO A 1173 7.88 -20.99 21.03
C PRO A 1173 6.78 -20.07 20.47
N TYR A 1174 5.97 -20.51 19.51
CA TYR A 1174 5.04 -19.62 18.79
C TYR A 1174 3.57 -19.76 19.21
N ARG A 1175 3.18 -20.95 19.70
CA ARG A 1175 1.82 -21.26 20.13
C ARG A 1175 1.80 -21.59 21.62
N GLN A 1176 0.63 -21.45 22.23
CA GLN A 1176 0.41 -21.99 23.57
C GLN A 1176 0.51 -23.52 23.59
N PRO A 1177 0.88 -24.15 24.72
CA PRO A 1177 0.96 -25.60 24.84
C PRO A 1177 -0.42 -26.28 24.72
N ILE A 1178 -0.40 -27.54 24.25
CA ILE A 1178 -1.59 -28.31 23.86
C ILE A 1178 -2.70 -28.31 24.92
N TYR A 1179 -2.35 -28.49 26.20
CA TYR A 1179 -3.30 -28.56 27.32
C TYR A 1179 -4.19 -27.32 27.49
N ARG A 1180 -3.79 -26.17 26.94
CA ARG A 1180 -4.57 -24.93 27.00
C ARG A 1180 -5.68 -24.90 25.94
N ASN A 1181 -5.53 -25.64 24.84
CA ASN A 1181 -6.57 -25.83 23.83
C ASN A 1181 -7.51 -26.98 24.25
N ARG A 1182 -8.38 -26.69 25.24
CA ARG A 1182 -9.32 -27.68 25.82
C ARG A 1182 -10.17 -28.43 24.79
N ILE A 1183 -10.54 -27.79 23.68
CA ILE A 1183 -11.36 -28.40 22.62
C ILE A 1183 -10.57 -29.47 21.86
N PHE A 1184 -9.32 -29.20 21.51
CA PHE A 1184 -8.44 -30.21 20.88
C PHE A 1184 -8.17 -31.39 21.83
N VAL A 1185 -7.87 -31.12 23.11
CA VAL A 1185 -7.69 -32.18 24.11
C VAL A 1185 -8.94 -33.04 24.26
N PHE A 1186 -10.12 -32.43 24.31
CA PHE A 1186 -11.40 -33.16 24.34
C PHE A 1186 -11.57 -34.09 23.15
N PHE A 1187 -11.38 -33.60 21.91
CA PHE A 1187 -11.49 -34.46 20.73
C PHE A 1187 -10.44 -35.58 20.72
N ILE A 1188 -9.17 -35.32 21.04
CA ILE A 1188 -8.14 -36.36 21.11
C ILE A 1188 -8.50 -37.44 22.13
N VAL A 1189 -8.98 -37.08 23.34
CA VAL A 1189 -9.38 -38.04 24.37
C VAL A 1189 -10.60 -38.86 23.94
N VAL A 1190 -11.63 -38.22 23.38
CA VAL A 1190 -12.83 -38.91 22.88
C VAL A 1190 -12.49 -39.85 21.71
N SER A 1191 -11.66 -39.42 20.76
CA SER A 1191 -11.21 -40.24 19.63
C SER A 1191 -10.38 -41.44 20.09
N LEU A 1192 -9.47 -41.29 21.07
CA LEU A 1192 -8.75 -42.43 21.64
C LEU A 1192 -9.69 -43.43 22.33
N ILE A 1193 -10.65 -42.94 23.12
CA ILE A 1193 -11.64 -43.80 23.80
C ILE A 1193 -12.49 -44.56 22.78
N THR A 1194 -13.04 -43.88 21.77
CA THR A 1194 -13.88 -44.53 20.74
C THR A 1194 -13.12 -45.57 19.92
N VAL A 1195 -11.89 -45.28 19.49
CA VAL A 1195 -11.05 -46.27 18.76
C VAL A 1195 -10.67 -47.45 19.66
N THR A 1196 -10.40 -47.22 20.95
CA THR A 1196 -10.13 -48.30 21.91
C THR A 1196 -11.37 -49.18 22.14
N LEU A 1197 -12.56 -48.59 22.23
CA LEU A 1197 -13.82 -49.34 22.32
C LEU A 1197 -14.09 -50.16 21.05
N ILE A 1198 -13.92 -49.57 19.86
CA ILE A 1198 -14.06 -50.26 18.56
C ILE A 1198 -13.11 -51.46 18.47
N LEU A 1199 -11.86 -51.32 18.94
CA LEU A 1199 -10.87 -52.40 18.90
C LEU A 1199 -11.14 -53.53 19.92
N CYS A 1200 -11.57 -53.19 21.14
CA CYS A 1200 -11.61 -54.14 22.25
C CYS A 1200 -13.00 -54.75 22.50
N LYS A 1201 -14.08 -53.96 22.34
CA LYS A 1201 -15.48 -54.35 22.55
C LYS A 1201 -16.41 -53.48 21.68
N PRO A 1202 -16.42 -53.65 20.35
CA PRO A 1202 -17.36 -52.95 19.49
C PRO A 1202 -18.80 -53.36 19.85
N ALA A 1203 -19.73 -52.40 19.82
CA ALA A 1203 -21.15 -52.71 19.91
C ALA A 1203 -21.60 -53.39 18.60
N SER A 1204 -22.60 -54.28 18.65
CA SER A 1204 -23.07 -55.05 17.48
C SER A 1204 -23.36 -54.17 16.26
N TRP A 1205 -24.12 -53.09 16.44
CA TRP A 1205 -24.44 -52.13 15.38
C TRP A 1205 -23.20 -51.40 14.81
N ILE A 1206 -22.13 -51.23 15.60
CA ILE A 1206 -20.85 -50.66 15.14
C ILE A 1206 -20.06 -51.71 14.36
N TYR A 1207 -20.03 -52.94 14.84
CA TYR A 1207 -19.35 -54.08 14.21
C TYR A 1207 -19.92 -54.37 12.82
N GLU A 1208 -21.26 -54.36 12.70
CA GLU A 1208 -21.99 -54.51 11.44
C GLU A 1208 -21.77 -53.32 10.49
N ILE A 1209 -21.95 -52.07 10.95
CA ILE A 1209 -21.81 -50.87 10.09
C ILE A 1209 -20.38 -50.64 9.63
N LEU A 1210 -19.37 -50.98 10.43
CA LEU A 1210 -17.96 -50.87 10.05
C LEU A 1210 -17.39 -52.14 9.39
N GLU A 1211 -18.23 -53.15 9.09
CA GLU A 1211 -17.85 -54.37 8.37
C GLU A 1211 -16.61 -55.07 8.98
N LEU A 1212 -16.56 -55.14 10.32
CA LEU A 1212 -15.40 -55.63 11.06
C LEU A 1212 -15.39 -57.17 11.17
N SER A 1213 -14.17 -57.73 11.23
CA SER A 1213 -13.91 -59.13 11.55
C SER A 1213 -13.57 -59.33 13.02
N TYR A 1214 -13.58 -60.58 13.50
CA TYR A 1214 -13.18 -60.91 14.86
C TYR A 1214 -11.67 -60.71 15.08
N ILE A 1215 -11.29 -60.12 16.22
CA ILE A 1215 -9.90 -59.94 16.66
C ILE A 1215 -9.78 -60.46 18.10
N ARG A 1216 -8.82 -61.36 18.35
CA ARG A 1216 -8.60 -61.93 19.69
C ARG A 1216 -8.04 -60.87 20.65
N SER A 1217 -8.53 -60.85 21.90
CA SER A 1217 -8.24 -59.76 22.86
C SER A 1217 -6.74 -59.54 23.16
N ASP A 1218 -5.91 -60.59 23.10
CA ASP A 1218 -4.45 -60.46 23.23
C ASP A 1218 -3.85 -59.60 22.11
N PHE A 1219 -4.39 -59.73 20.90
CA PHE A 1219 -3.93 -58.98 19.72
C PHE A 1219 -4.39 -57.52 19.77
N CYS A 1220 -5.54 -57.23 20.40
CA CYS A 1220 -5.93 -55.86 20.73
C CYS A 1220 -4.86 -55.16 21.60
N LEU A 1221 -4.28 -55.87 22.58
CA LEU A 1221 -3.18 -55.34 23.39
C LEU A 1221 -1.89 -55.16 22.58
N ILE A 1222 -1.60 -56.06 21.62
CA ILE A 1222 -0.47 -55.90 20.68
C ILE A 1222 -0.64 -54.65 19.81
N ILE A 1223 -1.83 -54.42 19.24
CA ILE A 1223 -2.14 -53.21 18.45
C ILE A 1223 -1.98 -51.93 19.30
N ILE A 1224 -2.46 -51.92 20.55
CA ILE A 1224 -2.30 -50.78 21.47
C ILE A 1224 -0.81 -50.55 21.81
N SER A 1225 -0.05 -51.62 22.07
CA SER A 1225 1.40 -51.54 22.31
C SER A 1225 2.15 -50.99 21.09
N LEU A 1226 1.80 -51.42 19.88
CA LEU A 1226 2.36 -50.90 18.63
C LEU A 1226 1.96 -49.44 18.38
N ALA A 1227 0.77 -49.01 18.79
CA ALA A 1227 0.34 -47.61 18.70
C ALA A 1227 1.14 -46.71 19.68
N ILE A 1228 1.41 -47.17 20.90
CA ILE A 1228 2.28 -46.47 21.86
C ILE A 1228 3.72 -46.40 21.33
N PHE A 1229 4.24 -47.51 20.79
CA PHE A 1229 5.57 -47.55 20.17
C PHE A 1229 5.67 -46.60 18.96
N ASN A 1230 4.66 -46.57 18.09
CA ASN A 1230 4.57 -45.61 16.99
C ASN A 1230 4.68 -44.16 17.49
N TYR A 1231 3.95 -43.80 18.55
CA TYR A 1231 4.04 -42.45 19.13
C TYR A 1231 5.45 -42.12 19.63
N THR A 1232 6.09 -43.02 20.40
CA THR A 1232 7.42 -42.75 20.97
C THR A 1232 8.50 -42.64 19.89
N VAL A 1233 8.53 -43.54 18.91
CA VAL A 1233 9.47 -43.51 17.78
C VAL A 1233 9.28 -42.25 16.94
N THR A 1234 8.04 -41.91 16.59
CA THR A 1234 7.71 -40.72 15.77
C THR A 1234 8.06 -39.42 16.51
N TRP A 1235 7.78 -39.33 17.82
CA TRP A 1235 8.12 -38.17 18.65
C TRP A 1235 9.64 -37.97 18.82
N LEU A 1236 10.39 -39.04 19.09
CA LEU A 1236 11.86 -39.00 19.13
C LEU A 1236 12.43 -38.58 17.78
N SER A 1237 11.86 -39.06 16.68
CA SER A 1237 12.35 -38.79 15.33
C SER A 1237 12.12 -37.34 14.88
N GLU A 1238 10.94 -36.76 15.14
CA GLU A 1238 10.64 -35.34 14.86
C GLU A 1238 11.47 -34.39 15.74
N LYS A 1239 11.80 -34.80 16.97
CA LYS A 1239 12.57 -34.01 17.93
C LYS A 1239 14.08 -34.04 17.69
N TYR A 1240 14.64 -35.20 17.32
CA TYR A 1240 16.10 -35.40 17.24
C TYR A 1240 16.64 -35.84 15.87
N LEU A 1241 15.95 -36.70 15.11
CA LEU A 1241 16.53 -37.38 13.95
C LEU A 1241 16.32 -36.67 12.61
N PHE A 1242 15.11 -36.21 12.30
CA PHE A 1242 14.83 -35.71 10.93
C PHE A 1242 15.61 -34.42 10.58
N LEU A 1243 15.94 -33.58 11.57
CA LEU A 1243 16.70 -32.36 11.32
C LEU A 1243 18.13 -32.66 10.79
N PRO A 1244 19.02 -33.38 11.49
CA PRO A 1244 20.34 -33.72 10.96
C PRO A 1244 20.27 -34.57 9.69
N ILE A 1245 19.36 -35.55 9.62
CA ILE A 1245 19.17 -36.40 8.43
C ILE A 1245 18.80 -35.56 7.21
N SER A 1246 17.87 -34.61 7.33
CA SER A 1246 17.49 -33.72 6.22
C SER A 1246 18.65 -32.84 5.70
N ILE A 1247 19.61 -32.50 6.57
CA ILE A 1247 20.80 -31.71 6.23
C ILE A 1247 21.82 -32.61 5.50
N GLN A 1248 22.05 -33.83 6.00
CA GLN A 1248 22.93 -34.83 5.38
C GLN A 1248 22.44 -35.24 3.99
N ILE A 1249 21.17 -35.65 3.86
CA ILE A 1249 20.54 -36.00 2.56
C ILE A 1249 20.63 -34.81 1.59
N SER A 1250 20.35 -33.59 2.05
CA SER A 1250 20.47 -32.40 1.21
C SER A 1250 21.91 -32.05 0.80
N SER A 1251 22.91 -32.46 1.57
CA SER A 1251 24.33 -32.36 1.18
C SER A 1251 24.66 -33.42 0.11
N MET A 1252 24.25 -34.66 0.33
CA MET A 1252 24.48 -35.79 -0.57
C MET A 1252 23.84 -35.57 -1.95
N ILE A 1253 22.56 -35.16 -1.99
CA ILE A 1253 21.85 -34.85 -3.24
C ILE A 1253 22.53 -33.70 -4.01
N ARG A 1254 23.05 -32.67 -3.32
CA ARG A 1254 23.78 -31.58 -3.97
C ARG A 1254 25.14 -32.01 -4.55
N LYS A 1255 25.83 -32.94 -3.89
CA LYS A 1255 27.03 -33.58 -4.45
C LYS A 1255 26.70 -34.44 -5.69
N LEU A 1256 25.61 -35.21 -5.64
CA LEU A 1256 25.20 -36.10 -6.73
C LEU A 1256 24.69 -35.35 -7.99
N LEU A 1257 23.97 -34.24 -7.82
CA LEU A 1257 23.39 -33.47 -8.93
C LEU A 1257 24.31 -32.39 -9.51
N CYS A 1258 25.55 -32.24 -9.00
CA CYS A 1258 26.49 -31.17 -9.36
C CYS A 1258 25.90 -29.75 -9.30
N LEU A 1259 24.85 -29.54 -8.49
CA LEU A 1259 24.14 -28.27 -8.39
C LEU A 1259 24.92 -27.30 -7.50
N ASN A 1260 25.80 -26.52 -8.12
CA ASN A 1260 26.49 -25.36 -7.53
C ASN A 1260 25.56 -24.16 -7.24
N THR A 1261 24.35 -24.43 -6.75
CA THR A 1261 23.45 -23.42 -6.21
C THR A 1261 23.77 -23.22 -4.73
N THR A 1262 24.72 -22.31 -4.47
CA THR A 1262 24.85 -21.68 -3.15
C THR A 1262 23.48 -21.13 -2.76
N LYS A 1263 23.06 -21.40 -1.51
CA LYS A 1263 21.74 -21.00 -1.02
C LYS A 1263 21.71 -19.46 -0.95
N ARG A 1264 21.14 -18.82 -1.98
CA ARG A 1264 21.01 -17.37 -2.10
C ARG A 1264 20.52 -16.79 -0.77
N LYS A 1265 21.36 -15.98 -0.14
CA LYS A 1265 21.00 -15.17 1.02
C LYS A 1265 20.01 -14.09 0.57
N LYS A 1266 19.31 -13.46 1.51
CA LYS A 1266 18.58 -12.22 1.18
C LYS A 1266 19.60 -11.13 0.83
N ARG A 1267 19.31 -10.25 -0.14
CA ARG A 1267 20.27 -9.19 -0.54
C ARG A 1267 20.73 -8.35 0.67
N TYR A 1268 19.84 -8.00 1.59
CA TYR A 1268 20.22 -7.30 2.83
C TYR A 1268 21.15 -8.09 3.76
N GLU A 1269 21.07 -9.43 3.80
CA GLU A 1269 21.97 -10.26 4.64
C GLU A 1269 23.40 -10.27 4.08
N GLU A 1270 23.54 -10.18 2.75
CA GLU A 1270 24.82 -10.06 2.06
C GLU A 1270 25.45 -8.70 2.39
N ILE A 1271 24.71 -7.60 2.19
CA ILE A 1271 25.15 -6.24 2.50
C ILE A 1271 25.48 -6.08 3.99
N GLN A 1272 24.64 -6.58 4.91
CA GLN A 1272 24.91 -6.51 6.34
C GLN A 1272 26.13 -7.36 6.75
N SER A 1273 26.49 -8.41 5.99
CA SER A 1273 27.75 -9.14 6.19
C SER A 1273 28.97 -8.43 5.61
N ALA A 1274 28.81 -7.62 4.56
CA ALA A 1274 29.88 -6.76 4.04
C ALA A 1274 30.12 -5.48 4.86
N LEU A 1275 29.15 -5.11 5.73
CA LEU A 1275 29.22 -3.97 6.66
C LEU A 1275 29.59 -4.38 8.10
N LYS A 1276 30.14 -5.59 8.27
CA LYS A 1276 30.70 -6.11 9.53
C LYS A 1276 32.15 -6.52 9.27
N PHE A 1277 33.08 -5.81 9.89
CA PHE A 1277 34.46 -6.23 10.08
C PHE A 1277 34.55 -7.29 11.20
#